data_AF-A0A150XPE8-F1
#
_entry.id   AF-A0A150XPE8-F1
#
_cell.length_a   1.000
_cell.length_b   1.000
_cell.length_c   1.000
_cell.angle_alpha   90.00
_cell.angle_beta   90.00
_cell.angle_gamma   90.00
#
_symmetry.space_group_name_H-M   'P 1'
#
loop_
_entity.id
_entity.type
_entity.pdbx_description
1 polymer ?
#
loop_
_entity_poly.entity_id
_entity_poly.type
_entity_poly.pdbx_seq_one_letter_code
_entity_poly.pdbx_strand_id
1 'polypeptide(L)'
;MASCGNSDEVKSETQRKSVAFEALDEPLVVYIHFAGSELSESYSGHIGKIMDYTKIPYKEVSLKNFNDSPVFKSAPRVIIIDGTGAVELKEQAIDYLVGFVGEGGTLIFSSVNEDQRMGYLSGIKEDATFAYDLGAKGFRFIKNVLPGLDSASLYVNKEHTALAKENFKPNVNVLATAVNNVEFPVIFENFIGNGRVINFNTTIKLERSDRGLLFAAILSGLEGTPYPVVNVSTIFIDDFPSPTYDIKSEPIKSEFDITQAEFVTDVWWPDMLKLSKRFGIEYSAYPIFNYNVIKDSPFLFDQWDIQKTQRNGKQLSTSVWMSREVIRNDFELAIHGYNHESLLKEVWDDPESVESAFRAARKKWTVDRLGDYPTSYVAPSNYIDSMGLVHLKRAMPEIEFMSTTYEGEIEEGGGRDFDPDPYEPSLFDFPRITSGYTFNDKKEYIHQSLYLYTGIWTHFIHPDDVFQLPTETNNSAGEFEYRNGEGLNWYRTSGNKEGMYSRWVSYLDKVRTIHPTTRFLTATEGGTITRNWRNSSYQYSKSGDFYSVRKSSSNKWNYKEFYWFVFAKEENAEAMEKAFSKVVEAYTKTAFFGGTLFTLKTSKPQLLFNDVKWKEEPLFDLSEARAMVTEDYGNYLSERAKIINGYLAESSETDESTEEVLSQLTTTEDSVAWFVENSQLEQATVILEAKLLKQASVDSVTFSDFMLYSGYQEKPMDVWGFMEEVYQKQSKSLALDYLNLYLKKESYPNEELTERWLYRKIFFSAKDEAAIKDYFTFFYTTEYVPQIKQLLTHLNENNPTPENYARYIQFLIDFELENLSEELIGKNPEEFPFLWPKATTITYTFSDEGRIQEALLWSDYSDEIPMITVLQWWIELEAFNKMESVYNEYIVEHPEDHEAKAFVSSAWYDIGEYERSALVANQLPEDHEKKIEIEKRFNPDVIYFDADVQKFLIDRTPELFSPETLHTLKKELRYNENNSVEVNTAYVEDNFNQSVWESSATFNLRTERGRQHSFSVTHASVSDLALTDIDPQNVAHELYGLRYRYQTANNPSKPLFSAGAGLQRDNFNKMFVDLEASISQSKENVFKSLSFDFAPVQTGVGISKEIYKSEIIGYYERGSTKLLQSSFALVGSYYTNGGVEGALTSRLFANLKRDNKSRFSPFAELFLSAANTSQENGNPYWIIDSRLYGGGGLAWTYGKDERKLKSRIEAGYFFDSYTDGFLRVTGNLSFPIKEFTYVTTQFELFNQSLYYSNGIQFGIKHFLDRKRKYSYKPRSY
;
A
#
# COMPACT_ATOMS: atom_id res chain seq x y z
N MET A 1 17.08 -40.91 -31.17
CA MET A 1 18.42 -41.40 -31.57
C MET A 1 18.96 -40.45 -32.63
N ALA A 2 20.17 -39.91 -32.39
CA ALA A 2 21.23 -39.48 -33.33
C ALA A 2 20.85 -38.65 -34.60
N SER A 3 21.56 -37.65 -35.09
CA SER A 3 22.92 -37.10 -34.90
C SER A 3 23.05 -35.94 -35.93
N CYS A 4 23.43 -34.72 -35.54
CA CYS A 4 24.73 -34.06 -35.76
C CYS A 4 25.14 -33.67 -37.21
N GLY A 5 25.64 -32.43 -37.36
CA GLY A 5 26.44 -31.90 -38.46
C GLY A 5 26.28 -30.37 -38.64
N ASN A 6 26.92 -29.54 -37.80
CA ASN A 6 28.21 -28.82 -37.98
C ASN A 6 28.22 -27.65 -38.97
N SER A 7 28.56 -26.44 -38.47
CA SER A 7 29.44 -25.50 -39.18
C SER A 7 30.18 -24.61 -38.17
N ASP A 8 31.48 -24.51 -38.39
CA ASP A 8 32.53 -23.97 -37.54
C ASP A 8 32.47 -22.45 -37.34
N GLU A 9 32.82 -21.99 -36.14
CA GLU A 9 33.36 -20.64 -35.94
C GLU A 9 34.61 -20.68 -35.04
N VAL A 10 35.63 -19.96 -35.50
CA VAL A 10 37.04 -20.05 -35.14
C VAL A 10 37.29 -19.49 -33.72
N LYS A 11 37.78 -20.34 -32.80
CA LYS A 11 38.34 -19.92 -31.51
C LYS A 11 39.80 -19.47 -31.68
N SER A 12 40.08 -18.19 -31.45
CA SER A 12 41.41 -17.75 -31.03
C SER A 12 41.48 -17.77 -29.49
N GLU A 13 42.01 -18.84 -28.91
CA GLU A 13 42.35 -18.91 -27.49
C GLU A 13 43.61 -18.08 -27.21
N THR A 14 43.41 -16.85 -26.73
CA THR A 14 44.45 -16.16 -25.95
C THR A 14 44.33 -16.64 -24.51
N GLN A 15 45.20 -17.55 -24.08
CA GLN A 15 45.39 -17.91 -22.67
C GLN A 15 45.77 -16.65 -21.87
N ARG A 16 44.79 -16.00 -21.23
CA ARG A 16 45.04 -15.03 -20.16
C ARG A 16 45.45 -15.84 -18.92
N LYS A 17 46.70 -15.69 -18.48
CA LYS A 17 47.15 -16.12 -17.14
C LYS A 17 46.18 -15.57 -16.10
N SER A 18 45.72 -16.41 -15.17
CA SER A 18 44.92 -15.96 -14.02
C SER A 18 45.77 -15.03 -13.16
N VAL A 19 45.42 -13.75 -13.13
CA VAL A 19 45.97 -12.79 -12.19
C VAL A 19 45.38 -13.13 -10.82
N ALA A 20 46.22 -13.50 -9.85
CA ALA A 20 45.79 -13.77 -8.49
C ALA A 20 45.55 -12.44 -7.76
N PHE A 21 44.34 -12.24 -7.23
CA PHE A 21 43.97 -11.05 -6.46
C PHE A 21 44.09 -11.34 -4.97
N GLU A 22 44.79 -10.48 -4.24
CA GLU A 22 44.87 -10.52 -2.78
C GLU A 22 43.80 -9.60 -2.20
N ALA A 23 43.12 -10.05 -1.14
CA ALA A 23 42.15 -9.24 -0.42
C ALA A 23 42.88 -8.06 0.24
N LEU A 24 42.26 -6.89 0.29
CA LEU A 24 42.70 -5.85 1.20
C LEU A 24 42.30 -6.28 2.62
N ASP A 25 43.23 -6.89 3.35
CA ASP A 25 43.02 -7.36 4.73
C ASP A 25 42.97 -6.20 5.76
N GLU A 26 43.12 -4.94 5.32
CA GLU A 26 43.32 -3.76 6.19
C GLU A 26 42.36 -2.59 5.88
N PRO A 27 42.00 -1.79 6.90
CA PRO A 27 41.00 -0.73 6.76
C PRO A 27 41.51 0.45 5.93
N LEU A 28 40.67 0.96 5.02
CA LEU A 28 40.93 2.21 4.30
C LEU A 28 40.54 3.43 5.14
N VAL A 29 39.57 3.27 6.04
CA VAL A 29 39.08 4.31 6.94
C VAL A 29 39.19 3.84 8.38
N VAL A 30 39.74 4.70 9.24
CA VAL A 30 39.82 4.45 10.69
C VAL A 30 39.11 5.58 11.44
N TYR A 31 38.24 5.20 12.38
CA TYR A 31 37.68 6.13 13.36
C TYR A 31 38.29 5.89 14.74
N ILE A 32 38.80 6.95 15.36
CA ILE A 32 39.33 6.93 16.72
C ILE A 32 38.20 7.34 17.66
N HIS A 33 37.68 6.38 18.41
CA HIS A 33 36.55 6.56 19.32
C HIS A 33 37.03 6.88 20.73
N PHE A 34 36.58 8.01 21.28
CA PHE A 34 36.82 8.43 22.65
C PHE A 34 35.58 8.21 23.52
N ALA A 35 35.59 7.13 24.30
CA ALA A 35 34.51 6.82 25.24
C ALA A 35 34.38 7.91 26.31
N GLY A 36 33.17 8.42 26.53
CA GLY A 36 32.89 9.55 27.43
C GLY A 36 32.76 10.92 26.73
N SER A 37 33.04 11.04 25.43
CA SER A 37 32.66 12.22 24.64
C SER A 37 31.32 11.99 23.94
N GLU A 38 30.33 12.84 24.22
CA GLU A 38 29.00 12.76 23.60
C GLU A 38 29.04 12.83 22.07
N LEU A 39 29.90 13.71 21.52
CA LEU A 39 30.07 13.83 20.07
C LEU A 39 30.74 12.58 19.50
N SER A 40 31.78 12.07 20.16
CA SER A 40 32.49 10.87 19.70
C SER A 40 31.59 9.62 19.71
N GLU A 41 30.78 9.44 20.75
CA GLU A 41 29.81 8.36 20.86
C GLU A 41 28.73 8.45 19.78
N SER A 42 28.17 9.65 19.55
CA SER A 42 27.18 9.88 18.49
C SER A 42 27.74 9.57 17.10
N TYR A 43 28.98 9.97 16.83
CA TYR A 43 29.62 9.78 15.52
C TYR A 43 30.10 8.35 15.27
N SER A 44 30.39 7.55 16.30
CA SER A 44 30.64 6.11 16.14
C SER A 44 29.47 5.45 15.39
N GLY A 45 28.23 5.68 15.85
CA GLY A 45 27.02 5.14 15.21
C GLY A 45 26.81 5.65 13.79
N HIS A 46 27.02 6.95 13.54
CA HIS A 46 26.86 7.54 12.20
C HIS A 46 27.92 7.06 11.20
N ILE A 47 29.20 7.09 11.56
CA ILE A 47 30.31 6.66 10.69
C ILE A 47 30.22 5.15 10.45
N GLY A 48 29.97 4.36 11.49
CA GLY A 48 29.78 2.92 11.36
C GLY A 48 28.67 2.57 10.36
N LYS A 49 27.54 3.29 10.41
CA LYS A 49 26.42 3.08 9.48
C LYS A 49 26.73 3.47 8.04
N ILE A 50 27.42 4.60 7.82
CA ILE A 50 27.88 5.03 6.50
C ILE A 50 28.82 3.98 5.89
N MET A 51 29.78 3.48 6.67
CA MET A 51 30.74 2.48 6.22
C MET A 51 30.08 1.12 5.96
N ASP A 52 29.09 0.73 6.77
CA ASP A 52 28.26 -0.44 6.51
C ASP A 52 27.54 -0.32 5.16
N TYR A 53 26.88 0.80 4.86
CA TYR A 53 26.21 0.97 3.56
C TYR A 53 27.16 1.01 2.36
N THR A 54 28.23 1.79 2.46
CA THR A 54 29.21 1.93 1.37
C THR A 54 30.08 0.69 1.19
N LYS A 55 30.10 -0.22 2.17
CA LYS A 55 30.90 -1.45 2.20
C LYS A 55 32.41 -1.18 2.10
N ILE A 56 32.85 0.05 2.37
CA ILE A 56 34.27 0.44 2.35
C ILE A 56 34.97 -0.18 3.57
N PRO A 57 36.18 -0.76 3.43
CA PRO A 57 36.92 -1.31 4.56
C PRO A 57 37.13 -0.27 5.69
N TYR A 58 36.52 -0.53 6.84
CA TYR A 58 36.47 0.37 8.00
C TYR A 58 36.91 -0.33 9.28
N LYS A 59 37.53 0.43 10.19
CA LYS A 59 37.83 -0.03 11.54
C LYS A 59 37.62 1.10 12.56
N GLU A 60 36.94 0.76 13.64
CA GLU A 60 36.90 1.60 14.84
C GLU A 60 38.00 1.17 15.81
N VAL A 61 38.73 2.13 16.39
CA VAL A 61 39.77 1.90 17.39
C VAL A 61 39.50 2.82 18.57
N SER A 62 39.51 2.28 19.79
CA SER A 62 39.40 3.13 20.98
C SER A 62 40.63 4.02 21.13
N LEU A 63 40.43 5.24 21.64
CA LEU A 63 41.51 6.20 21.88
C LEU A 63 42.64 5.59 22.71
N LYS A 64 42.31 4.81 23.73
CA LYS A 64 43.29 4.08 24.55
C LYS A 64 44.17 3.16 23.71
N ASN A 65 43.57 2.31 22.88
CA ASN A 65 44.32 1.37 22.04
C ASN A 65 45.17 2.10 21.00
N PHE A 66 44.67 3.21 20.45
CA PHE A 66 45.43 4.03 19.52
C PHE A 66 46.62 4.72 20.20
N ASN A 67 46.44 5.23 21.41
CA ASN A 67 47.52 5.81 22.23
C ASN A 67 48.61 4.79 22.58
N ASP A 68 48.23 3.52 22.83
CA ASP A 68 49.19 2.47 23.17
C ASP A 68 49.93 1.90 21.94
N SER A 69 49.28 1.90 20.77
CA SER A 69 49.87 1.44 19.50
C SER A 69 49.23 2.12 18.28
N PRO A 70 49.74 3.30 17.86
CA PRO A 70 49.13 4.08 16.76
C PRO A 70 49.46 3.55 15.35
N VAL A 71 50.28 2.49 15.24
CA VAL A 71 50.78 1.98 13.96
C VAL A 71 49.85 0.92 13.36
N PHE A 72 49.49 1.09 12.09
CA PHE A 72 48.79 0.08 11.28
C PHE A 72 49.78 -0.67 10.37
N LYS A 73 49.47 -1.91 10.00
CA LYS A 73 50.36 -2.73 9.15
C LYS A 73 50.45 -2.16 7.72
N SER A 74 49.35 -1.63 7.22
CA SER A 74 49.20 -0.83 6.01
C SER A 74 48.56 0.50 6.41
N ALA A 75 49.10 1.62 5.92
CA ALA A 75 48.57 2.93 6.26
C ALA A 75 47.12 3.05 5.77
N PRO A 76 46.16 3.46 6.63
CA PRO A 76 44.82 3.81 6.17
C PRO A 76 44.90 4.99 5.21
N ARG A 77 43.82 5.32 4.51
CA ARG A 77 43.74 6.54 3.68
C ARG A 77 43.12 7.71 4.43
N VAL A 78 42.20 7.41 5.34
CA VAL A 78 41.46 8.39 6.14
C VAL A 78 41.49 8.00 7.60
N ILE A 79 41.83 8.95 8.48
CA ILE A 79 41.67 8.85 9.93
C ILE A 79 40.73 9.95 10.39
N ILE A 80 39.77 9.60 11.24
CA ILE A 80 38.76 10.52 11.78
C ILE A 80 38.89 10.50 13.30
N ILE A 81 38.87 11.69 13.91
CA ILE A 81 38.84 11.86 15.36
C ILE A 81 37.93 13.03 15.74
N ASP A 82 37.28 12.90 16.89
CA ASP A 82 36.56 14.00 17.51
C ASP A 82 37.54 15.08 17.99
N GLY A 83 37.37 16.33 17.55
CA GLY A 83 38.29 17.43 17.84
C GLY A 83 38.38 17.80 19.33
N THR A 84 37.30 17.59 20.10
CA THR A 84 37.28 17.77 21.55
C THR A 84 38.01 16.64 22.28
N GLY A 85 37.94 15.41 21.77
CA GLY A 85 38.66 14.24 22.30
C GLY A 85 40.15 14.21 21.95
N ALA A 86 40.60 15.06 21.02
CA ALA A 86 42.00 15.14 20.59
C ALA A 86 42.96 15.49 21.75
N VAL A 87 42.48 16.20 22.77
CA VAL A 87 43.27 16.61 23.96
C VAL A 87 43.83 15.43 24.76
N GLU A 88 43.20 14.26 24.65
CA GLU A 88 43.57 13.04 25.37
C GLU A 88 44.59 12.17 24.59
N LEU A 89 45.03 12.61 23.40
CA LEU A 89 46.08 11.92 22.64
C LEU A 89 47.46 12.07 23.31
N LYS A 90 48.22 10.98 23.33
CA LYS A 90 49.63 10.97 23.75
C LYS A 90 50.52 11.43 22.60
N GLU A 91 51.69 11.99 22.93
CA GLU A 91 52.65 12.52 21.95
C GLU A 91 52.97 11.56 20.81
N GLN A 92 53.20 10.27 21.11
CA GLN A 92 53.49 9.26 20.07
C GLN A 92 52.34 9.09 19.06
N ALA A 93 51.09 9.25 19.50
CA ALA A 93 49.93 9.17 18.63
C ALA A 93 49.80 10.44 17.77
N ILE A 94 50.10 11.62 18.33
CA ILE A 94 50.13 12.89 17.60
C ILE A 94 51.23 12.86 16.52
N ASP A 95 52.44 12.42 16.87
CA ASP A 95 53.56 12.26 15.93
C ASP A 95 53.20 11.33 14.77
N TYR A 96 52.48 10.24 15.06
CA TYR A 96 51.96 9.35 14.04
C TYR A 96 50.99 10.08 13.11
N LEU A 97 50.03 10.84 13.64
CA LEU A 97 49.06 11.59 12.83
C LEU A 97 49.72 12.67 11.97
N VAL A 98 50.74 13.36 12.50
CA VAL A 98 51.54 14.34 11.75
C VAL A 98 52.27 13.66 10.59
N GLY A 99 52.93 12.54 10.83
CA GLY A 99 53.58 11.76 9.77
C GLY A 99 52.58 11.21 8.74
N PHE A 100 51.45 10.67 9.20
CA PHE A 100 50.36 10.15 8.37
C PHE A 100 49.83 11.20 7.39
N VAL A 101 49.53 12.41 7.86
CA VAL A 101 49.08 13.51 6.99
C VAL A 101 50.21 13.90 6.03
N GLY A 102 51.44 14.05 6.51
CA GLY A 102 52.58 14.42 5.66
C GLY A 102 52.79 13.44 4.50
N GLU A 103 52.65 12.15 4.73
CA GLU A 103 52.80 11.08 3.73
C GLU A 103 51.64 10.99 2.71
N GLY A 104 50.56 11.77 2.87
CA GLY A 104 49.42 11.77 1.93
C GLY A 104 48.07 11.38 2.54
N GLY A 105 48.03 11.07 3.83
CA GLY A 105 46.81 10.75 4.55
C GLY A 105 45.84 11.93 4.66
N THR A 106 44.54 11.62 4.80
CA THR A 106 43.51 12.61 5.14
C THR A 106 43.11 12.44 6.60
N LEU A 107 43.37 13.46 7.43
CA LEU A 107 42.87 13.53 8.80
C LEU A 107 41.59 14.37 8.84
N ILE A 108 40.57 13.92 9.58
CA ILE A 108 39.31 14.64 9.74
C ILE A 108 39.10 14.89 11.23
N PHE A 109 38.99 16.16 11.61
CA PHE A 109 38.44 16.58 12.89
C PHE A 109 36.94 16.82 12.70
N SER A 110 36.11 15.93 13.27
CA SER A 110 34.64 15.98 13.10
C SER A 110 33.95 17.03 13.97
N SER A 111 34.71 17.73 14.81
CA SER A 111 34.29 18.85 15.65
C SER A 111 35.47 19.83 15.84
N VAL A 112 35.24 20.93 16.53
CA VAL A 112 36.29 21.93 16.82
C VAL A 112 37.49 21.27 17.50
N ASN A 113 38.70 21.51 16.98
CA ASN A 113 39.94 21.01 17.57
C ASN A 113 40.38 21.92 18.71
N GLU A 114 40.33 21.42 19.95
CA GLU A 114 40.70 22.17 21.14
C GLU A 114 42.15 21.89 21.58
N ASP A 115 42.79 20.86 21.02
CA ASP A 115 44.17 20.51 21.37
C ASP A 115 45.17 21.44 20.69
N GLN A 116 45.75 22.32 21.50
CA GLN A 116 46.76 23.27 21.07
C GLN A 116 48.00 22.63 20.46
N ARG A 117 48.37 21.42 20.89
CA ARG A 117 49.49 20.64 20.34
C ARG A 117 49.20 20.21 18.91
N MET A 118 47.92 20.05 18.55
CA MET A 118 47.48 19.69 17.20
C MET A 118 47.06 20.89 16.35
N GLY A 119 47.24 22.13 16.84
CA GLY A 119 46.86 23.33 16.09
C GLY A 119 47.57 23.47 14.74
N TYR A 120 48.81 22.95 14.61
CA TYR A 120 49.53 22.86 13.33
C TYR A 120 48.70 22.11 12.26
N LEU A 121 48.12 20.97 12.64
CA LEU A 121 47.31 20.14 11.75
C LEU A 121 46.05 20.90 11.30
N SER A 122 45.41 21.63 12.21
CA SER A 122 44.24 22.47 11.92
C SER A 122 44.56 23.79 11.22
N GLY A 123 45.83 24.10 10.92
CA GLY A 123 46.22 25.35 10.27
C GLY A 123 46.06 26.57 11.19
N ILE A 124 46.15 26.37 12.50
CA ILE A 124 46.12 27.43 13.51
C ILE A 124 47.50 28.11 13.56
N LYS A 125 47.53 29.42 13.82
CA LYS A 125 48.78 30.19 13.96
C LYS A 125 49.49 29.86 15.26
N GLU A 126 50.81 29.96 15.22
CA GLU A 126 51.71 29.73 16.36
C GLU A 126 51.36 30.66 17.53
N ASP A 127 50.91 31.89 17.22
CA ASP A 127 50.51 32.95 18.16
C ASP A 127 49.02 32.94 18.57
N ALA A 128 48.23 31.98 18.08
CA ALA A 128 46.80 31.94 18.31
C ALA A 128 46.45 31.69 19.78
N THR A 129 45.48 32.46 20.30
CA THR A 129 44.97 32.36 21.68
C THR A 129 43.91 31.28 21.88
N PHE A 130 43.46 30.63 20.80
CA PHE A 130 42.33 29.69 20.80
C PHE A 130 41.03 30.34 21.30
N ALA A 131 40.86 31.64 21.00
CA ALA A 131 39.64 32.36 21.35
C ALA A 131 38.43 31.82 20.57
N TYR A 132 37.29 31.70 21.22
CA TYR A 132 36.03 31.27 20.61
C TYR A 132 35.22 32.47 20.10
N ASP A 133 34.49 32.24 19.00
CA ASP A 133 33.35 33.05 18.59
C ASP A 133 32.07 32.26 18.90
N LEU A 134 31.16 32.86 19.67
CA LEU A 134 29.88 32.28 20.05
C LEU A 134 28.70 32.88 19.27
N GLY A 135 28.95 33.86 18.40
CA GLY A 135 27.94 34.58 17.63
C GLY A 135 27.71 34.07 16.21
N ALA A 136 28.64 33.25 15.68
CA ALA A 136 28.52 32.63 14.36
C ALA A 136 27.36 31.60 14.32
N LYS A 137 26.58 31.59 13.22
CA LYS A 137 25.40 30.72 13.06
C LYS A 137 25.31 30.06 11.70
N GLY A 138 24.89 28.80 11.70
CA GLY A 138 24.55 28.01 10.51
C GLY A 138 25.68 27.74 9.53
N PHE A 139 25.44 26.87 8.56
CA PHE A 139 26.41 26.50 7.52
C PHE A 139 26.00 27.11 6.19
N ARG A 140 26.92 27.82 5.54
CA ARG A 140 26.78 28.25 4.15
C ARG A 140 27.86 27.60 3.32
N PHE A 141 27.46 26.69 2.43
CA PHE A 141 28.40 26.13 1.47
C PHE A 141 28.83 27.20 0.47
N ILE A 142 30.12 27.19 0.13
CA ILE A 142 30.72 28.04 -0.92
C ILE A 142 31.39 27.21 -2.02
N LYS A 143 31.35 25.88 -1.88
CA LYS A 143 31.80 24.88 -2.85
C LYS A 143 30.81 23.71 -2.86
N ASN A 144 30.81 22.93 -3.94
CA ASN A 144 29.99 21.71 -4.07
C ASN A 144 30.51 20.57 -3.17
N VAL A 145 30.52 20.76 -1.84
CA VAL A 145 30.87 19.71 -0.87
C VAL A 145 29.94 18.52 -1.04
N LEU A 146 28.66 18.79 -1.31
CA LEU A 146 27.67 17.83 -1.77
C LEU A 146 27.18 18.24 -3.18
N PRO A 147 26.74 17.28 -4.01
CA PRO A 147 26.31 17.58 -5.37
C PRO A 147 25.17 18.62 -5.44
N GLY A 148 25.39 19.73 -6.15
CA GLY A 148 24.37 20.75 -6.43
C GLY A 148 23.97 21.66 -5.27
N LEU A 149 24.82 21.76 -4.24
CA LEU A 149 24.59 22.52 -3.00
C LEU A 149 25.65 23.59 -2.71
N ASP A 150 26.40 24.07 -3.70
CA ASP A 150 27.47 25.07 -3.56
C ASP A 150 27.07 26.46 -3.05
N SER A 151 25.77 26.70 -2.84
CA SER A 151 25.26 27.93 -2.23
C SER A 151 24.23 27.69 -1.12
N ALA A 152 24.00 26.45 -0.71
CA ALA A 152 22.95 26.11 0.24
C ALA A 152 23.28 26.61 1.66
N SER A 153 22.25 27.07 2.36
CA SER A 153 22.34 27.54 3.75
C SER A 153 21.53 26.62 4.68
N LEU A 154 22.20 26.09 5.71
CA LEU A 154 21.64 25.12 6.66
C LEU A 154 21.77 25.62 8.09
N TYR A 155 20.91 25.13 8.98
CA TYR A 155 20.95 25.43 10.41
C TYR A 155 21.06 26.93 10.72
N VAL A 156 20.39 27.78 9.94
CA VAL A 156 20.55 29.25 9.93
C VAL A 156 20.42 29.92 11.30
N ASN A 157 19.72 29.27 12.24
CA ASN A 157 19.48 29.75 13.60
C ASN A 157 20.32 29.05 14.69
N LYS A 158 21.02 27.93 14.38
CA LYS A 158 21.87 27.23 15.36
C LYS A 158 23.22 27.96 15.48
N GLU A 159 23.63 28.26 16.71
CA GLU A 159 24.92 28.88 17.03
C GLU A 159 26.06 27.86 17.04
N HIS A 160 27.24 28.28 16.61
CA HIS A 160 28.47 27.51 16.74
C HIS A 160 29.17 27.87 18.06
N THR A 161 29.69 26.88 18.77
CA THR A 161 30.85 27.08 19.66
C THR A 161 32.08 26.68 18.85
N ALA A 162 32.86 27.66 18.39
CA ALA A 162 33.96 27.38 17.49
C ALA A 162 35.08 28.42 17.61
N LEU A 163 36.29 28.06 17.16
CA LEU A 163 37.43 28.97 17.19
C LEU A 163 37.19 30.15 16.24
N ALA A 164 37.51 31.35 16.73
CA ALA A 164 37.43 32.58 15.96
C ALA A 164 38.36 32.54 14.74
N LYS A 165 37.98 33.24 13.66
CA LYS A 165 38.73 33.28 12.40
C LYS A 165 40.20 33.66 12.60
N GLU A 166 40.47 34.55 13.55
CA GLU A 166 41.79 35.10 13.87
C GLU A 166 42.78 34.04 14.37
N ASN A 167 42.31 32.84 14.74
CA ASN A 167 43.19 31.72 15.09
C ASN A 167 43.83 31.07 13.86
N PHE A 168 43.17 31.07 12.71
CA PHE A 168 43.60 30.31 11.54
C PHE A 168 44.56 31.08 10.63
N LYS A 169 45.40 30.36 9.90
CA LYS A 169 46.27 30.90 8.85
C LYS A 169 45.41 31.38 7.67
N PRO A 170 45.81 32.46 6.97
CA PRO A 170 44.98 33.06 5.90
C PRO A 170 44.84 32.19 4.64
N ASN A 171 45.63 31.13 4.51
CA ASN A 171 45.68 30.25 3.33
C ASN A 171 44.92 28.91 3.51
N VAL A 172 44.12 28.75 4.58
CA VAL A 172 43.23 27.60 4.70
C VAL A 172 42.18 27.60 3.58
N ASN A 173 41.86 26.42 3.06
CA ASN A 173 40.90 26.27 1.97
C ASN A 173 39.49 26.12 2.51
N VAL A 174 38.71 27.20 2.53
CA VAL A 174 37.36 27.19 3.10
C VAL A 174 36.37 26.49 2.17
N LEU A 175 35.58 25.57 2.74
CA LEU A 175 34.52 24.80 2.07
C LEU A 175 33.12 25.30 2.45
N ALA A 176 32.95 25.70 3.71
CA ALA A 176 31.72 26.29 4.23
C ALA A 176 32.03 27.40 5.26
N THR A 177 31.20 28.44 5.28
CA THR A 177 31.27 29.57 6.21
C THR A 177 30.06 29.63 7.12
N ALA A 178 30.05 30.52 8.11
CA ALA A 178 28.82 30.83 8.83
C ALA A 178 27.82 31.56 7.90
N VAL A 179 26.52 31.38 8.13
CA VAL A 179 25.46 32.06 7.35
C VAL A 179 25.46 33.57 7.64
N ASN A 180 25.64 33.95 8.91
CA ASN A 180 25.64 35.34 9.36
C ASN A 180 27.03 36.01 9.31
N ASN A 181 28.09 35.26 9.02
CA ASN A 181 29.44 35.78 8.86
C ASN A 181 30.20 35.00 7.76
N VAL A 182 30.27 35.59 6.57
CA VAL A 182 30.92 34.99 5.38
C VAL A 182 32.43 34.81 5.52
N GLU A 183 33.05 35.44 6.52
CA GLU A 183 34.47 35.31 6.78
C GLU A 183 34.81 34.21 7.79
N PHE A 184 33.81 33.71 8.54
CA PHE A 184 34.00 32.72 9.58
C PHE A 184 34.09 31.31 8.96
N PRO A 185 35.24 30.61 9.06
CA PRO A 185 35.39 29.29 8.47
C PRO A 185 34.77 28.22 9.36
N VAL A 186 33.74 27.53 8.85
CA VAL A 186 33.04 26.45 9.57
C VAL A 186 33.57 25.08 9.14
N ILE A 187 33.75 24.87 7.83
CA ILE A 187 34.40 23.67 7.29
C ILE A 187 35.51 24.13 6.36
N PHE A 188 36.73 23.66 6.58
CA PHE A 188 37.88 24.04 5.75
C PHE A 188 38.96 22.97 5.76
N GLU A 189 39.86 23.06 4.79
CA GLU A 189 41.01 22.17 4.64
C GLU A 189 42.32 22.90 4.91
N ASN A 190 43.26 22.20 5.54
CA ASN A 190 44.66 22.60 5.65
C ASN A 190 45.53 21.56 4.95
N PHE A 191 46.28 21.97 3.93
CA PHE A 191 47.16 21.09 3.17
C PHE A 191 48.53 21.03 3.84
N ILE A 192 49.05 19.82 4.08
CA ILE A 192 50.32 19.59 4.79
C ILE A 192 51.07 18.45 4.09
N GLY A 193 52.29 18.70 3.63
CA GLY A 193 53.06 17.73 2.85
C GLY A 193 52.28 17.27 1.62
N ASN A 194 52.11 15.95 1.48
CA ASN A 194 51.31 15.35 0.41
C ASN A 194 49.82 15.17 0.77
N GLY A 195 49.44 15.40 2.03
CA GLY A 195 48.09 15.13 2.55
C GLY A 195 47.35 16.39 2.98
N ARG A 196 46.29 16.18 3.76
CA ARG A 196 45.44 17.27 4.25
C ARG A 196 44.70 16.94 5.54
N VAL A 197 44.24 18.00 6.18
CA VAL A 197 43.38 17.96 7.36
C VAL A 197 42.07 18.68 7.05
N ILE A 198 40.94 18.03 7.25
CA ILE A 198 39.60 18.62 7.13
C ILE A 198 39.11 18.94 8.54
N ASN A 199 38.75 20.20 8.78
CA ASN A 199 38.33 20.69 10.09
C ASN A 199 36.85 21.08 10.05
N PHE A 200 36.07 20.51 10.96
CA PHE A 200 34.71 20.96 11.28
C PHE A 200 34.81 21.89 12.48
N ASN A 201 35.02 23.19 12.25
CA ASN A 201 35.10 24.21 13.30
C ASN A 201 33.70 24.56 13.82
N THR A 202 33.11 23.61 14.54
CA THR A 202 31.76 23.67 15.08
C THR A 202 31.57 22.59 16.14
N THR A 203 30.73 22.88 17.13
CA THR A 203 30.18 21.89 18.09
C THR A 203 28.74 21.49 17.78
N ILE A 204 28.13 22.04 16.72
CA ILE A 204 26.79 21.60 16.28
C ILE A 204 26.87 20.10 16.00
N LYS A 205 26.18 19.32 16.83
CA LYS A 205 26.04 17.87 16.68
C LYS A 205 25.38 17.57 15.34
N LEU A 206 26.07 16.81 14.50
CA LEU A 206 25.54 16.31 13.25
C LEU A 206 24.60 15.14 13.54
N GLU A 207 23.40 15.23 12.97
CA GLU A 207 22.32 14.26 13.14
C GLU A 207 22.33 13.22 12.00
N ARG A 208 21.35 12.33 12.00
CA ARG A 208 21.24 11.27 11.00
C ARG A 208 21.21 11.80 9.56
N SER A 209 20.49 12.89 9.32
CA SER A 209 20.40 13.54 8.01
C SER A 209 21.70 14.20 7.55
N ASP A 210 22.70 14.36 8.43
CA ASP A 210 24.02 14.92 8.13
C ASP A 210 25.07 13.87 7.76
N ARG A 211 24.74 12.57 7.81
CA ARG A 211 25.67 11.48 7.50
C ARG A 211 26.39 11.65 6.15
N GLY A 212 25.71 12.19 5.14
CA GLY A 212 26.31 12.47 3.83
C GLY A 212 27.38 13.57 3.87
N LEU A 213 27.26 14.56 4.76
CA LEU A 213 28.29 15.59 4.93
C LEU A 213 29.56 15.00 5.56
N LEU A 214 29.41 14.16 6.59
CA LEU A 214 30.53 13.39 7.16
C LEU A 214 31.17 12.49 6.08
N PHE A 215 30.34 11.77 5.33
CA PHE A 215 30.84 10.91 4.26
C PHE A 215 31.49 11.70 3.13
N ALA A 216 31.04 12.92 2.82
CA ALA A 216 31.67 13.75 1.80
C ALA A 216 33.13 14.07 2.17
N ALA A 217 33.38 14.40 3.44
CA ALA A 217 34.74 14.58 3.95
C ALA A 217 35.57 13.30 3.86
N ILE A 218 35.00 12.14 4.24
CA ILE A 218 35.68 10.83 4.14
C ILE A 218 36.00 10.47 2.67
N LEU A 219 35.01 10.52 1.80
CA LEU A 219 35.12 10.17 0.39
C LEU A 219 36.17 11.03 -0.34
N SER A 220 36.32 12.29 0.08
CA SER A 220 37.37 13.14 -0.45
C SER A 220 38.76 12.51 -0.30
N GLY A 221 39.07 11.84 0.82
CA GLY A 221 40.34 11.15 1.07
C GLY A 221 40.45 9.76 0.41
N LEU A 222 39.36 9.29 -0.19
CA LEU A 222 39.24 7.98 -0.83
C LEU A 222 39.22 8.08 -2.37
N GLU A 223 39.93 9.06 -2.93
CA GLU A 223 40.08 9.25 -4.39
C GLU A 223 40.37 7.92 -5.12
N GLY A 224 39.56 7.58 -6.11
CA GLY A 224 39.67 6.35 -6.89
C GLY A 224 39.18 5.07 -6.23
N THR A 225 38.68 5.11 -4.99
CA THR A 225 38.02 3.96 -4.36
C THR A 225 36.55 3.90 -4.81
N PRO A 226 36.12 2.89 -5.59
CA PRO A 226 34.71 2.71 -5.91
C PRO A 226 33.95 2.10 -4.74
N TYR A 227 32.66 2.44 -4.62
CA TYR A 227 31.74 1.78 -3.69
C TYR A 227 30.37 1.52 -4.34
N PRO A 228 29.70 0.40 -4.00
CA PRO A 228 28.41 0.05 -4.56
C PRO A 228 27.29 0.94 -4.02
N VAL A 229 26.41 1.40 -4.90
CA VAL A 229 25.20 2.16 -4.56
C VAL A 229 23.96 1.53 -5.20
N VAL A 230 22.79 1.81 -4.64
CA VAL A 230 21.51 1.25 -5.10
C VAL A 230 21.02 1.98 -6.37
N ASN A 231 21.21 3.29 -6.44
CA ASN A 231 20.74 4.17 -7.52
C ASN A 231 19.24 3.96 -7.78
N VAL A 232 18.43 4.22 -6.76
CA VAL A 232 16.97 4.06 -6.71
C VAL A 232 16.35 5.33 -6.16
N SER A 233 15.41 5.89 -6.90
CA SER A 233 14.50 6.92 -6.41
C SER A 233 13.08 6.37 -6.47
N THR A 234 12.26 6.63 -5.46
CA THR A 234 10.86 6.18 -5.43
C THR A 234 9.99 7.37 -5.06
N ILE A 235 8.98 7.63 -5.89
CA ILE A 235 7.99 8.68 -5.62
C ILE A 235 6.70 8.01 -5.16
N PHE A 236 6.40 8.20 -3.88
CA PHE A 236 5.22 7.70 -3.20
C PHE A 236 4.09 8.71 -3.41
N ILE A 237 2.94 8.22 -3.84
CA ILE A 237 1.70 8.99 -3.80
C ILE A 237 0.91 8.47 -2.61
N ASP A 238 1.03 9.20 -1.52
CA ASP A 238 0.41 8.88 -0.25
C ASP A 238 -1.04 9.42 -0.23
N ASP A 239 -1.92 8.76 0.51
CA ASP A 239 -3.39 8.97 0.45
C ASP A 239 -3.96 9.00 -0.97
N PHE A 240 -3.53 8.04 -1.81
CA PHE A 240 -4.02 7.96 -3.18
C PHE A 240 -4.15 6.53 -3.68
N PRO A 241 -5.32 6.14 -4.20
CA PRO A 241 -6.58 6.89 -4.15
C PRO A 241 -7.12 7.06 -2.72
N SER A 242 -7.74 8.20 -2.44
CA SER A 242 -8.43 8.49 -1.19
C SER A 242 -9.91 8.84 -1.45
N PRO A 243 -10.77 8.80 -0.43
CA PRO A 243 -12.10 9.42 -0.50
C PRO A 243 -12.00 10.88 -0.97
N THR A 244 -12.64 11.18 -2.10
CA THR A 244 -12.70 12.54 -2.64
C THR A 244 -14.03 13.19 -2.31
N TYR A 245 -14.08 14.52 -2.30
CA TYR A 245 -15.27 15.27 -1.92
C TYR A 245 -15.67 16.30 -2.99
N ASP A 246 -16.98 16.55 -3.11
CA ASP A 246 -17.55 17.55 -4.02
C ASP A 246 -17.50 18.96 -3.39
N ILE A 247 -16.31 19.35 -2.92
CA ILE A 247 -16.04 20.61 -2.22
C ILE A 247 -15.09 21.44 -3.07
N LYS A 248 -15.35 22.75 -3.20
CA LYS A 248 -14.43 23.70 -3.82
C LYS A 248 -13.57 24.37 -2.74
N SER A 249 -12.28 24.04 -2.70
CA SER A 249 -11.31 24.59 -1.75
C SER A 249 -10.30 25.50 -2.43
N GLU A 250 -9.88 26.56 -1.74
CA GLU A 250 -8.73 27.36 -2.19
C GLU A 250 -7.44 26.51 -2.13
N PRO A 251 -6.46 26.73 -3.02
CA PRO A 251 -6.43 27.72 -4.10
C PRO A 251 -7.14 27.27 -5.40
N ILE A 252 -7.50 25.98 -5.50
CA ILE A 252 -8.12 25.38 -6.69
C ILE A 252 -9.45 26.03 -7.06
N LYS A 253 -10.22 26.45 -6.07
CA LYS A 253 -11.45 27.23 -6.26
C LYS A 253 -11.18 28.52 -7.04
N SER A 254 -10.20 29.33 -6.64
CA SER A 254 -9.84 30.56 -7.35
C SER A 254 -9.15 30.31 -8.69
N GLU A 255 -8.41 29.20 -8.84
CA GLU A 255 -7.64 28.91 -10.05
C GLU A 255 -8.48 28.27 -11.17
N PHE A 256 -9.34 27.31 -10.84
CA PHE A 256 -10.09 26.50 -11.80
C PHE A 256 -11.61 26.55 -11.60
N ASP A 257 -12.08 26.96 -10.42
CA ASP A 257 -13.49 26.88 -10.00
C ASP A 257 -14.10 25.46 -10.17
N ILE A 258 -13.33 24.44 -9.77
CA ILE A 258 -13.72 23.02 -9.76
C ILE A 258 -13.64 22.43 -8.36
N THR A 259 -14.23 21.26 -8.13
CA THR A 259 -14.19 20.57 -6.84
C THR A 259 -12.89 19.80 -6.62
N GLN A 260 -12.60 19.38 -5.38
CA GLN A 260 -11.43 18.56 -5.07
C GLN A 260 -11.44 17.26 -5.90
N ALA A 261 -12.58 16.58 -6.00
CA ALA A 261 -12.72 15.38 -6.82
C ALA A 261 -12.40 15.66 -8.31
N GLU A 262 -12.90 16.76 -8.86
CA GLU A 262 -12.60 17.17 -10.25
C GLU A 262 -11.11 17.52 -10.41
N PHE A 263 -10.51 18.23 -9.46
CA PHE A 263 -9.08 18.56 -9.50
C PHE A 263 -8.20 17.30 -9.50
N VAL A 264 -8.44 16.40 -8.56
CA VAL A 264 -7.64 15.16 -8.43
C VAL A 264 -7.77 14.31 -9.69
N THR A 265 -8.99 14.17 -10.24
CA THR A 265 -9.24 13.26 -11.36
C THR A 265 -8.95 13.85 -12.74
N ASP A 266 -9.22 15.14 -12.96
CA ASP A 266 -9.16 15.79 -14.29
C ASP A 266 -7.97 16.76 -14.45
N VAL A 267 -7.24 17.12 -13.37
CA VAL A 267 -6.06 18.01 -13.44
C VAL A 267 -4.81 17.32 -12.89
N TRP A 268 -4.81 16.97 -11.60
CA TRP A 268 -3.63 16.50 -10.89
C TRP A 268 -3.16 15.12 -11.40
N TRP A 269 -4.05 14.14 -11.52
CA TRP A 269 -3.67 12.80 -12.01
C TRP A 269 -3.13 12.82 -13.45
N PRO A 270 -3.78 13.50 -14.42
CA PRO A 270 -3.19 13.71 -15.75
C PRO A 270 -1.81 14.35 -15.74
N ASP A 271 -1.53 15.25 -14.79
CA ASP A 271 -0.20 15.85 -14.64
C ASP A 271 0.82 14.87 -14.09
N MET A 272 0.47 14.05 -13.10
CA MET A 272 1.35 12.98 -12.63
C MET A 272 1.69 12.01 -13.76
N LEU A 273 0.71 11.66 -14.62
CA LEU A 273 0.98 10.85 -15.82
C LEU A 273 1.95 11.53 -16.81
N LYS A 274 1.89 12.86 -16.96
CA LYS A 274 2.87 13.61 -17.79
C LYS A 274 4.26 13.56 -17.16
N LEU A 275 4.36 13.71 -15.84
CA LEU A 275 5.64 13.63 -15.13
C LEU A 275 6.24 12.23 -15.22
N SER A 276 5.44 11.18 -15.04
CA SER A 276 5.85 9.79 -15.26
C SER A 276 6.45 9.60 -16.65
N LYS A 277 5.77 10.05 -17.71
CA LYS A 277 6.30 9.92 -19.08
C LYS A 277 7.56 10.75 -19.34
N ARG A 278 7.66 11.95 -18.76
CA ARG A 278 8.81 12.83 -18.96
C ARG A 278 10.05 12.33 -18.22
N PHE A 279 9.88 11.90 -16.98
CA PHE A 279 10.97 11.56 -16.08
C PHE A 279 11.17 10.05 -15.90
N GLY A 280 10.32 9.22 -16.50
CA GLY A 280 10.34 7.76 -16.33
C GLY A 280 10.01 7.35 -14.89
N ILE A 281 9.00 8.00 -14.27
CA ILE A 281 8.60 7.72 -12.88
C ILE A 281 7.57 6.60 -12.85
N GLU A 282 7.90 5.53 -12.14
CA GLU A 282 6.97 4.49 -11.74
C GLU A 282 6.51 4.80 -10.31
N TYR A 283 5.24 5.22 -10.17
CA TYR A 283 4.71 5.61 -8.87
C TYR A 283 4.30 4.40 -8.03
N SER A 284 4.33 4.58 -6.71
CA SER A 284 3.66 3.70 -5.75
C SER A 284 2.56 4.47 -5.05
N ALA A 285 1.32 4.04 -5.27
CA ALA A 285 0.12 4.70 -4.78
C ALA A 285 -0.42 3.95 -3.55
N TYR A 286 -0.66 4.67 -2.45
CA TYR A 286 -1.07 4.12 -1.17
C TYR A 286 -2.53 4.49 -0.88
N PRO A 287 -3.51 3.66 -1.31
CA PRO A 287 -4.91 3.88 -1.02
C PRO A 287 -5.19 3.88 0.48
N ILE A 288 -6.05 4.81 0.87
CA ILE A 288 -6.70 4.86 2.18
C ILE A 288 -8.20 4.72 1.97
N PHE A 289 -8.84 3.83 2.71
CA PHE A 289 -10.26 3.53 2.48
C PHE A 289 -11.18 4.55 3.14
N ASN A 290 -10.86 4.99 4.36
CA ASN A 290 -11.66 5.95 5.11
C ASN A 290 -10.79 6.96 5.88
N TYR A 291 -11.36 8.13 6.17
CA TYR A 291 -10.84 9.12 7.12
C TYR A 291 -11.69 9.19 8.40
N ASN A 292 -12.48 8.14 8.68
CA ASN A 292 -13.18 8.00 9.95
C ASN A 292 -12.21 7.51 11.05
N VAL A 293 -12.61 7.64 12.30
CA VAL A 293 -11.81 7.21 13.47
C VAL A 293 -12.32 5.88 14.05
N ILE A 294 -12.95 5.04 13.21
CA ILE A 294 -13.53 3.76 13.62
C ILE A 294 -12.42 2.76 13.90
N LYS A 295 -12.36 2.26 15.13
CA LYS A 295 -11.35 1.31 15.58
C LYS A 295 -11.92 -0.04 15.99
N ASP A 296 -13.24 -0.20 15.93
CA ASP A 296 -13.91 -1.45 16.25
C ASP A 296 -14.86 -1.86 15.14
N SER A 297 -15.10 -3.16 15.02
CA SER A 297 -16.04 -3.74 14.07
C SER A 297 -17.48 -3.22 14.30
N PRO A 298 -18.30 -3.00 13.25
CA PRO A 298 -18.04 -3.30 11.83
C PRO A 298 -17.23 -2.23 11.09
N PHE A 299 -16.21 -2.68 10.36
CA PHE A 299 -15.38 -1.86 9.48
C PHE A 299 -16.09 -1.64 8.13
N LEU A 300 -16.66 -0.45 7.93
CA LEU A 300 -17.43 -0.07 6.75
C LEU A 300 -16.61 0.77 5.76
N PHE A 301 -17.02 0.81 4.49
CA PHE A 301 -16.30 1.49 3.39
C PHE A 301 -17.15 2.62 2.78
N ASP A 302 -17.94 3.29 3.61
CA ASP A 302 -18.90 4.30 3.19
C ASP A 302 -18.24 5.48 2.47
N GLN A 303 -17.08 5.93 2.95
CA GLN A 303 -16.34 7.05 2.33
C GLN A 303 -15.62 6.63 1.05
N TRP A 304 -15.09 5.40 0.98
CA TRP A 304 -14.50 4.84 -0.24
C TRP A 304 -15.50 4.77 -1.40
N ASP A 305 -16.77 4.49 -1.10
CA ASP A 305 -17.83 4.28 -2.10
C ASP A 305 -18.73 5.52 -2.30
N ILE A 306 -18.49 6.63 -1.56
CA ILE A 306 -19.38 7.79 -1.52
C ILE A 306 -19.46 8.52 -2.86
N GLN A 307 -18.31 8.83 -3.46
CA GLN A 307 -18.25 9.55 -4.72
C GLN A 307 -18.29 8.59 -5.89
N LYS A 308 -19.16 8.88 -6.85
CA LYS A 308 -19.32 8.08 -8.06
C LYS A 308 -19.04 8.91 -9.30
N THR A 309 -18.07 8.47 -10.09
CA THR A 309 -17.77 9.06 -11.40
C THR A 309 -18.50 8.32 -12.52
N GLN A 310 -18.93 9.05 -13.53
CA GLN A 310 -19.56 8.51 -14.74
C GLN A 310 -18.51 8.45 -15.86
N ARG A 311 -17.97 7.27 -16.14
CA ARG A 311 -16.98 7.06 -17.20
C ARG A 311 -17.42 5.91 -18.11
N ASN A 312 -17.44 6.14 -19.42
CA ASN A 312 -17.85 5.16 -20.44
C ASN A 312 -19.27 4.56 -20.25
N GLY A 313 -20.23 5.37 -19.78
CA GLY A 313 -21.62 4.94 -19.55
C GLY A 313 -21.80 4.00 -18.34
N LYS A 314 -20.78 3.87 -17.49
CA LYS A 314 -20.87 3.13 -16.22
C LYS A 314 -20.59 4.07 -15.05
N GLN A 315 -21.41 3.93 -14.02
CA GLN A 315 -21.20 4.60 -12.74
C GLN A 315 -20.31 3.70 -11.88
N LEU A 316 -19.16 4.23 -11.43
CA LEU A 316 -18.19 3.53 -10.59
C LEU A 316 -17.82 4.42 -9.40
N SER A 317 -17.42 3.83 -8.26
CA SER A 317 -16.74 4.60 -7.21
C SER A 317 -15.53 5.32 -7.83
N THR A 318 -15.38 6.60 -7.52
CA THR A 318 -14.25 7.41 -8.00
C THR A 318 -12.93 6.82 -7.52
N SER A 319 -12.85 6.41 -6.25
CA SER A 319 -11.65 5.78 -5.68
C SER A 319 -11.31 4.48 -6.39
N VAL A 320 -12.30 3.60 -6.61
CA VAL A 320 -12.11 2.35 -7.38
C VAL A 320 -11.69 2.63 -8.83
N TRP A 321 -12.24 3.67 -9.46
CA TRP A 321 -11.82 4.06 -10.80
C TRP A 321 -10.35 4.53 -10.80
N MET A 322 -9.93 5.36 -9.85
CA MET A 322 -8.55 5.83 -9.73
C MET A 322 -7.58 4.69 -9.44
N SER A 323 -7.94 3.72 -8.58
CA SER A 323 -7.09 2.54 -8.32
C SER A 323 -6.85 1.76 -9.63
N ARG A 324 -7.89 1.65 -10.46
CA ARG A 324 -7.75 1.02 -11.78
C ARG A 324 -6.94 1.86 -12.76
N GLU A 325 -6.92 3.18 -12.63
CA GLU A 325 -6.03 4.03 -13.45
C GLU A 325 -4.56 3.86 -13.04
N VAL A 326 -4.26 3.72 -11.74
CA VAL A 326 -2.90 3.38 -11.26
C VAL A 326 -2.45 2.07 -11.92
N ILE A 327 -3.24 1.00 -11.76
CA ILE A 327 -2.94 -0.33 -12.31
C ILE A 327 -2.81 -0.30 -13.85
N ARG A 328 -3.67 0.45 -14.56
CA ARG A 328 -3.63 0.54 -16.03
C ARG A 328 -2.39 1.24 -16.58
N ASN A 329 -1.70 2.02 -15.76
CA ASN A 329 -0.45 2.69 -16.15
C ASN A 329 0.78 1.93 -15.62
N ASP A 330 0.61 0.66 -15.22
CA ASP A 330 1.67 -0.23 -14.73
C ASP A 330 2.40 0.34 -13.48
N PHE A 331 1.69 1.12 -12.66
CA PHE A 331 2.19 1.61 -11.37
C PHE A 331 1.81 0.67 -10.22
N GLU A 332 2.53 0.76 -9.10
CA GLU A 332 2.25 -0.05 -7.92
C GLU A 332 1.04 0.51 -7.16
N LEU A 333 0.14 -0.38 -6.75
CA LEU A 333 -0.91 -0.10 -5.78
C LEU A 333 -0.57 -0.82 -4.47
N ALA A 334 -0.26 -0.03 -3.46
CA ALA A 334 0.17 -0.45 -2.13
C ALA A 334 -0.96 -0.25 -1.11
N ILE A 335 -0.69 -0.05 0.19
CA ILE A 335 -1.76 0.25 1.16
C ILE A 335 -1.32 1.21 2.25
N HIS A 336 -2.17 2.19 2.55
CA HIS A 336 -1.97 3.11 3.67
C HIS A 336 -2.68 2.62 4.94
N GLY A 337 -3.89 2.09 4.80
CA GLY A 337 -4.65 1.54 5.92
C GLY A 337 -6.15 1.42 5.62
N TYR A 338 -6.90 0.80 6.52
CA TYR A 338 -8.36 0.86 6.50
C TYR A 338 -8.86 2.29 6.75
N ASN A 339 -8.29 2.95 7.76
CA ASN A 339 -8.50 4.37 8.04
C ASN A 339 -7.18 5.05 8.38
N HIS A 340 -7.23 6.37 8.61
CA HIS A 340 -6.06 7.20 8.84
C HIS A 340 -5.66 7.27 10.34
N GLU A 341 -6.08 6.30 11.17
CA GLU A 341 -5.62 6.19 12.57
C GLU A 341 -4.24 5.54 12.61
N SER A 342 -3.29 6.15 13.34
CA SER A 342 -1.95 5.58 13.56
C SER A 342 -2.03 4.22 14.25
N LEU A 343 -1.14 3.28 13.89
CA LEU A 343 -1.12 1.93 14.48
C LEU A 343 -0.28 1.93 15.77
N LEU A 344 -0.80 2.61 16.79
CA LEU A 344 -0.21 2.73 18.12
C LEU A 344 -1.07 2.02 19.16
N LYS A 345 -0.44 1.43 20.18
CA LYS A 345 -1.09 0.80 21.33
C LYS A 345 -2.01 1.75 22.10
N GLU A 346 -1.66 3.02 22.17
CA GLU A 346 -2.49 4.04 22.82
C GLU A 346 -3.68 4.51 21.96
N VAL A 347 -3.66 4.23 20.66
CA VAL A 347 -4.74 4.59 19.72
C VAL A 347 -5.74 3.45 19.59
N TRP A 348 -5.26 2.21 19.55
CA TRP A 348 -6.04 0.98 19.40
C TRP A 348 -6.08 0.20 20.72
N ASP A 349 -7.16 0.40 21.49
CA ASP A 349 -7.37 -0.25 22.79
C ASP A 349 -7.35 -1.79 22.69
N ASP A 350 -7.88 -2.34 21.59
CA ASP A 350 -7.81 -3.75 21.23
C ASP A 350 -6.88 -3.96 20.01
N PRO A 351 -5.69 -4.56 20.19
CA PRO A 351 -4.78 -4.88 19.09
C PRO A 351 -5.39 -5.75 17.98
N GLU A 352 -6.33 -6.66 18.31
CA GLU A 352 -7.00 -7.54 17.33
C GLU A 352 -7.92 -6.76 16.39
N SER A 353 -8.36 -5.57 16.81
CA SER A 353 -9.10 -4.66 15.93
C SER A 353 -8.25 -4.13 14.79
N VAL A 354 -6.93 -3.97 14.96
CA VAL A 354 -6.00 -3.64 13.86
C VAL A 354 -6.06 -4.74 12.82
N GLU A 355 -5.96 -6.00 13.24
CA GLU A 355 -6.02 -7.14 12.32
C GLU A 355 -7.36 -7.20 11.59
N SER A 356 -8.45 -7.03 12.33
CA SER A 356 -9.81 -7.04 11.80
C SER A 356 -10.03 -5.93 10.77
N ALA A 357 -9.48 -4.73 11.00
CA ALA A 357 -9.53 -3.61 10.06
C ALA A 357 -8.79 -3.93 8.75
N PHE A 358 -7.58 -4.50 8.83
CA PHE A 358 -6.83 -4.90 7.64
C PHE A 358 -7.43 -6.11 6.92
N ARG A 359 -8.00 -7.10 7.65
CA ARG A 359 -8.76 -8.21 7.04
C ARG A 359 -9.99 -7.68 6.29
N ALA A 360 -10.69 -6.68 6.84
CA ALA A 360 -11.77 -5.99 6.13
C ALA A 360 -11.25 -5.28 4.87
N ALA A 361 -10.11 -4.58 4.95
CA ALA A 361 -9.46 -3.96 3.80
C ALA A 361 -9.08 -4.98 2.71
N ARG A 362 -8.56 -6.17 3.07
CA ARG A 362 -8.29 -7.28 2.13
C ARG A 362 -9.56 -7.74 1.41
N LYS A 363 -10.64 -7.93 2.16
CA LYS A 363 -11.93 -8.33 1.60
C LYS A 363 -12.41 -7.28 0.60
N LYS A 364 -12.34 -5.99 0.95
CA LYS A 364 -12.70 -4.90 0.03
C LYS A 364 -11.79 -4.86 -1.20
N TRP A 365 -10.49 -5.05 -1.03
CA TRP A 365 -9.51 -5.14 -2.12
C TRP A 365 -9.88 -6.21 -3.16
N THR A 366 -10.26 -7.39 -2.67
CA THR A 366 -10.72 -8.51 -3.51
C THR A 366 -12.05 -8.19 -4.20
N VAL A 367 -13.02 -7.65 -3.47
CA VAL A 367 -14.35 -7.28 -4.01
C VAL A 367 -14.24 -6.23 -5.13
N ASP A 368 -13.40 -5.21 -4.93
CA ASP A 368 -13.20 -4.14 -5.91
C ASP A 368 -12.30 -4.54 -7.10
N ARG A 369 -11.68 -5.74 -7.00
CA ARG A 369 -10.79 -6.37 -7.99
C ARG A 369 -9.54 -5.53 -8.26
N LEU A 370 -8.81 -5.20 -7.19
CA LEU A 370 -7.63 -4.35 -7.24
C LEU A 370 -6.33 -5.11 -7.57
N GLY A 371 -6.41 -6.42 -7.84
CA GLY A 371 -5.27 -7.24 -8.23
C GLY A 371 -4.63 -7.97 -7.05
N ASP A 372 -3.33 -8.22 -7.15
CA ASP A 372 -2.56 -8.87 -6.09
C ASP A 372 -2.57 -8.02 -4.81
N TYR A 373 -2.36 -8.66 -3.66
CA TYR A 373 -2.27 -7.94 -2.39
C TYR A 373 -1.01 -7.07 -2.33
N PRO A 374 -1.09 -5.92 -1.64
CA PRO A 374 0.00 -4.96 -1.57
C PRO A 374 1.21 -5.56 -0.82
N THR A 375 2.41 -5.25 -1.33
CA THR A 375 3.68 -5.71 -0.72
C THR A 375 4.42 -4.59 0.02
N SER A 376 3.91 -3.36 -0.05
CA SER A 376 4.45 -2.22 0.67
C SER A 376 3.35 -1.48 1.44
N TYR A 377 3.75 -0.85 2.54
CA TYR A 377 2.85 -0.16 3.47
C TYR A 377 3.43 1.19 3.91
N VAL A 378 2.55 2.18 4.08
CA VAL A 378 2.88 3.47 4.67
C VAL A 378 2.03 3.67 5.91
N ALA A 379 2.67 3.96 7.05
CA ALA A 379 1.94 4.17 8.30
C ALA A 379 1.17 5.50 8.29
N PRO A 380 -0.12 5.52 8.72
CA PRO A 380 -0.85 6.76 8.92
C PRO A 380 -0.11 7.72 9.84
N SER A 381 -0.01 8.98 9.42
CA SER A 381 0.76 10.02 10.10
C SER A 381 2.26 9.68 10.36
N ASN A 382 2.77 8.61 9.75
CA ASN A 382 4.09 7.98 9.97
C ASN A 382 4.29 7.31 11.34
N TYR A 383 3.23 7.12 12.12
CA TYR A 383 3.32 6.56 13.47
C TYR A 383 2.90 5.09 13.52
N ILE A 384 3.79 4.25 14.04
CA ILE A 384 3.54 2.82 14.25
C ILE A 384 4.51 2.27 15.30
N ASP A 385 3.98 1.57 16.29
CA ASP A 385 4.78 0.95 17.35
C ASP A 385 4.96 -0.56 17.11
N SER A 386 5.66 -1.23 18.04
CA SER A 386 5.89 -2.68 17.98
C SER A 386 4.59 -3.51 17.91
N MET A 387 3.50 -3.08 18.55
CA MET A 387 2.20 -3.78 18.48
C MET A 387 1.63 -3.62 17.07
N GLY A 388 1.59 -2.39 16.55
CA GLY A 388 1.08 -2.12 15.21
C GLY A 388 1.82 -2.90 14.12
N LEU A 389 3.14 -3.05 14.23
CA LEU A 389 3.96 -3.82 13.28
C LEU A 389 3.59 -5.30 13.24
N VAL A 390 3.47 -5.93 14.41
CA VAL A 390 3.15 -7.37 14.53
C VAL A 390 1.75 -7.65 13.99
N HIS A 391 0.74 -6.88 14.39
CA HIS A 391 -0.64 -7.09 13.95
C HIS A 391 -0.84 -6.73 12.47
N LEU A 392 -0.13 -5.71 11.95
CA LEU A 392 -0.08 -5.45 10.52
C LEU A 392 0.46 -6.67 9.76
N LYS A 393 1.58 -7.25 10.22
CA LYS A 393 2.21 -8.38 9.54
C LYS A 393 1.33 -9.63 9.56
N ARG A 394 0.62 -9.90 10.66
CA ARG A 394 -0.34 -11.01 10.79
C ARG A 394 -1.52 -10.85 9.83
N ALA A 395 -2.11 -9.66 9.76
CA ALA A 395 -3.25 -9.41 8.87
C ALA A 395 -2.85 -9.28 7.40
N MET A 396 -1.65 -8.79 7.11
CA MET A 396 -1.14 -8.53 5.76
C MET A 396 0.24 -9.18 5.54
N PRO A 397 0.33 -10.53 5.53
CA PRO A 397 1.60 -11.25 5.42
C PRO A 397 2.39 -10.96 4.14
N GLU A 398 1.74 -10.48 3.09
CA GLU A 398 2.36 -10.08 1.82
C GLU A 398 3.18 -8.80 1.92
N ILE A 399 2.97 -7.97 2.95
CA ILE A 399 3.77 -6.76 3.15
C ILE A 399 5.21 -7.17 3.46
N GLU A 400 6.14 -6.69 2.65
CA GLU A 400 7.57 -6.87 2.80
C GLU A 400 8.28 -5.55 3.14
N PHE A 401 7.73 -4.42 2.69
CA PHE A 401 8.34 -3.11 2.83
C PHE A 401 7.46 -2.18 3.64
N MET A 402 8.02 -1.56 4.67
CA MET A 402 7.30 -0.64 5.54
C MET A 402 7.94 0.75 5.46
N SER A 403 7.09 1.77 5.39
CA SER A 403 7.50 3.16 5.18
C SER A 403 6.92 4.07 6.27
N THR A 404 7.80 4.57 7.11
CA THR A 404 7.56 5.64 8.10
C THR A 404 8.50 6.81 7.81
N THR A 405 9.29 7.29 8.77
CA THR A 405 10.25 8.39 8.59
C THR A 405 11.69 8.00 8.92
N TYR A 406 12.62 8.61 8.19
CA TYR A 406 14.06 8.44 8.42
C TYR A 406 14.54 9.12 9.71
N GLU A 407 13.92 10.26 10.04
CA GLU A 407 14.09 11.00 11.29
C GLU A 407 13.00 10.59 12.31
N GLY A 408 13.16 10.97 13.58
CA GLY A 408 12.26 10.63 14.68
C GLY A 408 12.76 9.49 15.57
N GLU A 409 11.93 9.05 16.51
CA GLU A 409 12.23 8.02 17.51
C GLU A 409 11.74 6.64 17.05
N ILE A 410 12.49 5.57 17.39
CA ILE A 410 12.24 4.21 16.89
C ILE A 410 10.91 3.66 17.42
N GLU A 411 10.60 3.94 18.69
CA GLU A 411 9.42 3.50 19.43
C GLU A 411 8.12 4.02 18.83
N GLU A 412 8.17 5.18 18.18
CA GLU A 412 7.03 5.83 17.52
C GLU A 412 6.94 5.50 16.02
N GLY A 413 7.86 4.68 15.51
CA GLY A 413 7.94 4.35 14.09
C GLY A 413 8.86 5.27 13.29
N GLY A 414 9.44 6.31 13.89
CA GLY A 414 10.47 7.14 13.30
C GLY A 414 11.87 6.49 13.36
N GLY A 415 12.90 7.24 12.98
CA GLY A 415 14.28 6.82 13.17
C GLY A 415 14.63 5.53 12.42
N ARG A 416 14.01 5.27 11.25
CA ARG A 416 14.24 4.06 10.46
C ARG A 416 15.37 4.24 9.46
N ASP A 417 16.17 3.20 9.29
CA ASP A 417 17.26 3.10 8.31
C ASP A 417 16.82 2.13 7.18
N PHE A 418 17.60 1.91 6.12
CA PHE A 418 17.26 0.96 5.04
C PHE A 418 17.70 -0.46 5.42
N ASP A 419 17.03 -1.04 6.42
CA ASP A 419 17.38 -2.30 7.09
C ASP A 419 16.14 -3.15 7.37
N PRO A 420 16.29 -4.41 7.81
CA PRO A 420 15.21 -5.10 8.52
C PRO A 420 14.72 -4.28 9.73
N ASP A 421 13.41 -4.26 9.94
CA ASP A 421 12.79 -3.55 11.05
C ASP A 421 13.29 -4.12 12.41
N PRO A 422 13.62 -3.27 13.41
CA PRO A 422 14.11 -3.69 14.72
C PRO A 422 13.11 -4.47 15.58
N TYR A 423 11.81 -4.26 15.42
CA TYR A 423 10.74 -4.92 16.19
C TYR A 423 10.08 -6.07 15.42
N GLU A 424 10.01 -5.99 14.08
CA GLU A 424 9.50 -7.06 13.21
C GLU A 424 10.48 -7.34 12.05
N PRO A 425 11.57 -8.09 12.27
CA PRO A 425 12.65 -8.26 11.29
C PRO A 425 12.25 -8.94 9.97
N SER A 426 11.03 -9.48 9.84
CA SER A 426 10.50 -9.96 8.56
C SER A 426 10.11 -8.81 7.61
N LEU A 427 9.90 -7.61 8.13
CA LEU A 427 9.70 -6.38 7.37
C LEU A 427 11.03 -5.68 7.09
N PHE A 428 11.10 -5.00 5.95
CA PHE A 428 12.24 -4.17 5.57
C PHE A 428 11.84 -2.70 5.52
N ASP A 429 12.53 -1.88 6.30
CA ASP A 429 12.32 -0.44 6.39
C ASP A 429 12.74 0.25 5.08
N PHE A 430 11.83 1.04 4.53
CA PHE A 430 12.03 1.83 3.33
C PHE A 430 11.48 3.26 3.55
N PRO A 431 12.08 4.02 4.49
CA PRO A 431 11.44 5.18 5.11
C PRO A 431 11.36 6.41 4.20
N ARG A 432 10.48 7.35 4.55
CA ARG A 432 10.35 8.70 3.96
C ARG A 432 11.58 9.56 4.27
N ILE A 433 12.23 10.06 3.23
CA ILE A 433 13.36 11.01 3.34
C ILE A 433 12.89 12.45 3.17
N THR A 434 12.01 12.72 2.20
CA THR A 434 11.48 14.06 1.92
C THR A 434 10.02 13.98 1.51
N SER A 435 9.30 15.10 1.59
CA SER A 435 7.90 15.18 1.14
C SER A 435 7.50 16.54 0.57
N GLY A 436 6.40 16.55 -0.18
CA GLY A 436 5.74 17.71 -0.77
C GLY A 436 6.41 18.25 -2.03
N TYR A 437 5.69 19.09 -2.76
CA TYR A 437 6.09 19.60 -4.08
C TYR A 437 7.12 20.74 -4.08
N THR A 438 7.50 21.24 -2.90
CA THR A 438 8.43 22.37 -2.74
C THR A 438 9.67 21.97 -1.97
N PHE A 439 10.82 22.40 -2.51
CA PHE A 439 12.15 22.12 -1.96
C PHE A 439 12.81 23.43 -1.50
N ASN A 440 13.28 23.42 -0.26
CA ASN A 440 14.17 24.42 0.30
C ASN A 440 15.57 23.80 0.49
N ASP A 441 16.57 24.62 0.82
CA ASP A 441 17.96 24.18 1.01
C ASP A 441 18.09 22.97 1.94
N LYS A 442 17.30 22.92 3.03
CA LYS A 442 17.32 21.78 3.97
C LYS A 442 16.82 20.49 3.31
N LYS A 443 15.68 20.51 2.61
CA LYS A 443 15.14 19.32 1.92
C LYS A 443 16.08 18.83 0.81
N GLU A 444 16.67 19.75 0.06
CA GLU A 444 17.66 19.39 -0.97
C GLU A 444 18.91 18.78 -0.33
N TYR A 445 19.38 19.34 0.79
CA TYR A 445 20.49 18.80 1.56
C TYR A 445 20.22 17.38 2.08
N ILE A 446 19.07 17.13 2.69
CA ILE A 446 18.71 15.79 3.19
C ILE A 446 18.72 14.77 2.04
N HIS A 447 18.16 15.13 0.87
CA HIS A 447 18.21 14.29 -0.31
C HIS A 447 19.67 14.01 -0.73
N GLN A 448 20.47 15.03 -1.01
CA GLN A 448 21.84 14.84 -1.52
C GLN A 448 22.77 14.17 -0.51
N SER A 449 22.57 14.43 0.79
CA SER A 449 23.30 13.81 1.90
C SER A 449 23.12 12.29 1.86
N LEU A 450 21.87 11.80 1.88
CA LEU A 450 21.60 10.36 1.81
C LEU A 450 22.02 9.75 0.48
N TYR A 451 21.72 10.42 -0.63
CA TYR A 451 22.00 9.92 -1.97
C TYR A 451 23.50 9.68 -2.19
N LEU A 452 24.38 10.49 -1.60
CA LEU A 452 25.83 10.34 -1.78
C LEU A 452 26.36 8.96 -1.34
N TYR A 453 25.89 8.41 -0.23
CA TYR A 453 26.42 7.15 0.32
C TYR A 453 25.54 5.93 0.06
N THR A 454 24.33 6.12 -0.48
CA THR A 454 23.38 5.02 -0.77
C THR A 454 22.89 4.99 -2.22
N GLY A 455 22.82 6.15 -2.89
CA GLY A 455 22.09 6.33 -4.14
C GLY A 455 20.58 6.21 -3.99
N ILE A 456 20.02 6.37 -2.79
CA ILE A 456 18.58 6.22 -2.50
C ILE A 456 17.91 7.58 -2.31
N TRP A 457 16.72 7.75 -2.88
CA TRP A 457 15.81 8.86 -2.57
C TRP A 457 14.35 8.40 -2.53
N THR A 458 13.73 8.41 -1.35
CA THR A 458 12.27 8.23 -1.23
C THR A 458 11.61 9.60 -1.02
N HIS A 459 10.54 9.86 -1.77
CA HIS A 459 9.85 11.14 -1.73
C HIS A 459 8.34 10.96 -1.76
N PHE A 460 7.65 11.65 -0.87
CA PHE A 460 6.21 11.51 -0.67
C PHE A 460 5.48 12.75 -1.15
N ILE A 461 4.46 12.56 -1.97
CA ILE A 461 3.54 13.62 -2.40
C ILE A 461 2.11 13.20 -2.15
N HIS A 462 1.25 14.16 -1.83
CA HIS A 462 -0.18 13.91 -1.70
C HIS A 462 -0.97 14.80 -2.68
N PRO A 463 -2.14 14.36 -3.17
CA PRO A 463 -3.00 15.22 -3.99
C PRO A 463 -3.57 16.41 -3.20
N ASP A 464 -3.75 16.25 -1.88
CA ASP A 464 -4.40 17.23 -1.01
C ASP A 464 -3.43 18.28 -0.43
N ASP A 465 -2.12 18.11 -0.58
CA ASP A 465 -1.09 19.09 -0.20
C ASP A 465 -1.43 20.50 -0.69
N VAL A 466 -2.06 20.60 -1.87
CA VAL A 466 -2.45 21.86 -2.51
C VAL A 466 -3.45 22.63 -1.64
N PHE A 467 -4.34 21.95 -0.91
CA PHE A 467 -5.43 22.55 -0.15
C PHE A 467 -5.05 22.97 1.27
N GLN A 468 -3.91 22.49 1.81
CA GLN A 468 -3.54 22.73 3.21
C GLN A 468 -2.91 24.11 3.43
N LEU A 469 -3.75 25.14 3.45
CA LEU A 469 -3.37 26.55 3.56
C LEU A 469 -3.38 27.09 5.01
N PRO A 470 -2.46 28.02 5.37
CA PRO A 470 -2.46 28.68 6.68
C PRO A 470 -3.56 29.76 6.73
N THR A 471 -4.77 29.35 7.07
CA THR A 471 -5.92 30.26 7.27
C THR A 471 -6.44 30.11 8.67
N GLU A 472 -7.04 31.17 9.24
CA GLU A 472 -7.59 31.16 10.61
C GLU A 472 -8.59 30.01 10.85
N THR A 473 -9.25 29.53 9.80
CA THR A 473 -10.27 28.48 9.86
C THR A 473 -9.75 27.08 9.56
N ASN A 474 -8.51 26.94 9.10
CA ASN A 474 -7.96 25.65 8.70
C ASN A 474 -6.96 25.16 9.76
N ASN A 475 -7.34 24.17 10.56
CA ASN A 475 -6.49 23.56 11.58
C ASN A 475 -6.00 22.14 11.19
N SER A 476 -6.17 21.75 9.93
CA SER A 476 -5.84 20.40 9.45
C SER A 476 -4.35 20.04 9.50
N ALA A 477 -3.46 21.01 9.70
CA ALA A 477 -2.03 20.75 9.89
C ALA A 477 -1.72 20.19 11.30
N GLY A 478 -2.62 20.31 12.27
CA GLY A 478 -2.39 19.85 13.64
C GLY A 478 -1.15 20.52 14.25
N GLU A 479 -0.23 19.71 14.74
CA GLU A 479 1.07 20.16 15.28
C GLU A 479 2.16 20.31 14.21
N PHE A 480 1.86 19.96 12.95
CA PHE A 480 2.80 20.02 11.84
C PHE A 480 2.75 21.38 11.10
N GLU A 481 3.77 21.63 10.28
CA GLU A 481 3.75 22.75 9.35
C GLU A 481 2.72 22.54 8.23
N TYR A 482 2.08 23.62 7.78
CA TYR A 482 1.19 23.58 6.63
C TYR A 482 1.94 23.14 5.37
N ARG A 483 1.45 22.08 4.72
CA ARG A 483 2.02 21.55 3.46
C ARG A 483 1.99 22.57 2.32
N ASN A 484 1.03 23.51 2.33
CA ASN A 484 1.02 24.69 1.45
C ASN A 484 1.06 26.00 2.25
N GLY A 485 2.04 26.13 3.15
CA GLY A 485 2.28 27.34 3.95
C GLY A 485 2.52 28.62 3.14
N GLU A 486 2.91 28.52 1.87
CA GLU A 486 3.14 29.67 0.98
C GLU A 486 1.89 30.12 0.20
N GLY A 487 0.79 29.37 0.24
CA GLY A 487 -0.42 29.68 -0.52
C GLY A 487 -0.25 29.58 -2.04
N LEU A 488 0.55 28.63 -2.51
CA LEU A 488 0.83 28.45 -3.93
C LEU A 488 -0.37 27.82 -4.65
N ASN A 489 -0.67 28.34 -5.84
CA ASN A 489 -1.62 27.73 -6.78
C ASN A 489 -0.95 26.51 -7.46
N TRP A 490 -1.71 25.67 -8.15
CA TRP A 490 -1.16 24.51 -8.85
C TRP A 490 -0.31 24.92 -10.05
N TYR A 491 -0.86 25.68 -11.00
CA TYR A 491 -0.13 26.24 -12.15
C TYR A 491 0.15 27.73 -12.00
N ARG A 492 -0.83 28.50 -11.54
CA ARG A 492 -0.84 29.96 -11.62
C ARG A 492 0.29 30.54 -10.79
N THR A 493 1.07 31.39 -11.42
CA THR A 493 2.04 32.23 -10.72
C THR A 493 1.30 33.38 -10.05
N SER A 494 1.49 33.57 -8.74
CA SER A 494 0.88 34.66 -7.98
C SER A 494 1.99 35.52 -7.37
N GLY A 495 2.09 36.79 -7.81
CA GLY A 495 3.26 37.63 -7.53
C GLY A 495 4.53 37.08 -8.20
N ASN A 496 5.68 37.13 -7.50
CA ASN A 496 6.95 36.54 -7.93
C ASN A 496 7.09 35.05 -7.55
N LYS A 497 5.99 34.34 -7.24
CA LYS A 497 6.01 32.94 -6.81
C LYS A 497 5.42 32.02 -7.88
N GLU A 498 6.25 31.13 -8.42
CA GLU A 498 5.82 30.07 -9.33
C GLU A 498 4.84 29.08 -8.65
N GLY A 499 3.93 28.52 -9.45
CA GLY A 499 2.97 27.51 -9.00
C GLY A 499 3.64 26.19 -8.58
N MET A 500 2.94 25.42 -7.77
CA MET A 500 3.42 24.19 -7.14
C MET A 500 3.92 23.14 -8.15
N TYR A 501 3.19 22.95 -9.26
CA TYR A 501 3.59 22.01 -10.33
C TYR A 501 4.93 22.40 -10.96
N SER A 502 5.14 23.70 -11.21
CA SER A 502 6.38 24.19 -11.85
C SER A 502 7.58 24.01 -10.94
N ARG A 503 7.43 24.27 -9.64
CA ARG A 503 8.51 24.04 -8.66
C ARG A 503 8.88 22.56 -8.55
N TRP A 504 7.89 21.68 -8.55
CA TRP A 504 8.14 20.24 -8.52
C TRP A 504 8.89 19.76 -9.78
N VAL A 505 8.45 20.21 -10.95
CA VAL A 505 9.13 19.96 -12.23
C VAL A 505 10.58 20.45 -12.20
N SER A 506 10.81 21.69 -11.75
CA SER A 506 12.15 22.29 -11.68
C SER A 506 13.09 21.47 -10.79
N TYR A 507 12.60 20.94 -9.68
CA TYR A 507 13.41 20.10 -8.82
C TYR A 507 13.69 18.72 -9.44
N LEU A 508 12.71 18.07 -10.08
CA LEU A 508 12.94 16.83 -10.82
C LEU A 508 13.96 17.00 -11.96
N ASP A 509 13.92 18.13 -12.67
CA ASP A 509 14.94 18.50 -13.66
C ASP A 509 16.32 18.69 -13.02
N LYS A 510 16.38 19.33 -11.85
CA LYS A 510 17.63 19.46 -11.07
C LYS A 510 18.18 18.09 -10.69
N VAL A 511 17.34 17.18 -10.21
CA VAL A 511 17.75 15.79 -9.87
C VAL A 511 18.27 15.05 -11.11
N ARG A 512 17.60 15.15 -12.26
CA ARG A 512 18.09 14.56 -13.53
C ARG A 512 19.38 15.20 -14.04
N THR A 513 19.64 16.45 -13.68
CA THR A 513 20.90 17.13 -14.03
C THR A 513 22.04 16.67 -13.14
N ILE A 514 21.79 16.55 -11.84
CA ILE A 514 22.79 16.11 -10.86
C ILE A 514 23.07 14.60 -10.98
N HIS A 515 22.03 13.79 -11.16
CA HIS A 515 22.09 12.32 -11.23
C HIS A 515 21.38 11.78 -12.48
N PRO A 516 21.99 11.88 -13.68
CA PRO A 516 21.27 11.58 -14.92
C PRO A 516 20.82 10.13 -15.06
N THR A 517 21.54 9.19 -14.45
CA THR A 517 21.21 7.76 -14.42
C THR A 517 20.25 7.36 -13.31
N THR A 518 19.67 8.31 -12.56
CA THR A 518 18.71 7.96 -11.51
C THR A 518 17.54 7.16 -12.07
N ARG A 519 17.09 6.16 -11.33
CA ARG A 519 15.99 5.28 -11.72
C ARG A 519 14.82 5.54 -10.78
N PHE A 520 13.67 5.90 -11.34
CA PHE A 520 12.46 6.09 -10.57
C PHE A 520 11.63 4.81 -10.60
N LEU A 521 11.74 4.02 -9.53
CA LEU A 521 11.13 2.69 -9.43
C LEU A 521 10.03 2.69 -8.36
N THR A 522 9.12 1.74 -8.49
CA THR A 522 8.13 1.41 -7.45
C THR A 522 8.80 1.07 -6.11
N ALA A 523 8.08 1.20 -5.00
CA ALA A 523 8.54 0.87 -3.65
C ALA A 523 8.86 -0.62 -3.52
N THR A 524 8.07 -1.52 -4.11
CA THR A 524 8.40 -2.96 -4.12
C THR A 524 9.73 -3.22 -4.85
N GLU A 525 9.91 -2.68 -6.05
CA GLU A 525 11.13 -2.92 -6.84
C GLU A 525 12.34 -2.26 -6.18
N GLY A 526 12.20 -0.98 -5.81
CA GLY A 526 13.22 -0.19 -5.13
C GLY A 526 13.63 -0.79 -3.79
N GLY A 527 12.66 -1.18 -2.96
CA GLY A 527 12.86 -1.86 -1.69
C GLY A 527 13.55 -3.21 -1.87
N THR A 528 13.17 -3.99 -2.88
CA THR A 528 13.81 -5.30 -3.17
C THR A 528 15.27 -5.14 -3.57
N ILE A 529 15.59 -4.18 -4.44
CA ILE A 529 16.98 -3.91 -4.84
C ILE A 529 17.77 -3.41 -3.63
N THR A 530 17.19 -2.53 -2.82
CA THR A 530 17.80 -1.99 -1.60
C THR A 530 18.11 -3.09 -0.59
N ARG A 531 17.14 -3.96 -0.27
CA ARG A 531 17.31 -5.13 0.60
C ARG A 531 18.42 -6.07 0.10
N ASN A 532 18.48 -6.33 -1.21
CA ASN A 532 19.53 -7.17 -1.80
C ASN A 532 20.92 -6.52 -1.69
N TRP A 533 21.04 -5.22 -1.95
CA TRP A 533 22.28 -4.47 -1.75
C TRP A 533 22.69 -4.46 -0.27
N ARG A 534 21.73 -4.22 0.64
CA ARG A 534 21.95 -4.17 2.08
C ARG A 534 22.47 -5.51 2.62
N ASN A 535 21.92 -6.61 2.14
CA ASN A 535 22.31 -7.98 2.52
C ASN A 535 23.54 -8.50 1.76
N SER A 536 24.18 -7.68 0.92
CA SER A 536 25.38 -8.05 0.18
C SER A 536 26.66 -7.58 0.86
N SER A 537 27.66 -8.45 0.86
CA SER A 537 29.04 -8.12 1.26
C SER A 537 29.92 -7.99 0.02
N TYR A 538 30.92 -7.11 0.09
CA TYR A 538 31.86 -6.85 -1.01
C TYR A 538 33.29 -7.05 -0.55
N GLN A 539 34.13 -7.57 -1.44
CA GLN A 539 35.56 -7.75 -1.24
C GLN A 539 36.31 -6.76 -2.13
N TYR A 540 37.21 -6.02 -1.50
CA TYR A 540 38.16 -5.12 -2.17
C TYR A 540 39.48 -5.85 -2.34
N SER A 541 40.11 -5.72 -3.51
CA SER A 541 41.32 -6.43 -3.84
C SER A 541 42.16 -5.67 -4.87
N LYS A 542 43.47 -5.84 -4.79
CA LYS A 542 44.43 -5.25 -5.71
C LYS A 542 45.39 -6.32 -6.22
N SER A 543 45.78 -6.26 -7.49
CA SER A 543 46.80 -7.15 -8.06
C SER A 543 47.55 -6.46 -9.19
N GLY A 544 48.83 -6.15 -8.95
CA GLY A 544 49.63 -5.34 -9.86
C GLY A 544 48.95 -4.00 -10.17
N ASP A 545 48.73 -3.72 -11.45
CA ASP A 545 48.05 -2.52 -11.96
C ASP A 545 46.52 -2.66 -12.01
N PHE A 546 45.88 -3.55 -11.24
CA PHE A 546 44.41 -3.74 -11.27
C PHE A 546 43.78 -3.57 -9.90
N TYR A 547 42.66 -2.84 -9.86
CA TYR A 547 41.79 -2.68 -8.70
C TYR A 547 40.45 -3.36 -8.95
N SER A 548 39.95 -4.10 -7.96
CA SER A 548 38.71 -4.86 -8.07
C SER A 548 37.87 -4.78 -6.80
N VAL A 549 36.58 -4.45 -6.98
CA VAL A 549 35.55 -4.57 -5.95
C VAL A 549 34.47 -5.50 -6.47
N ARG A 550 34.17 -6.57 -5.73
CA ARG A 550 33.21 -7.60 -6.15
C ARG A 550 32.37 -8.08 -4.98
N LYS A 551 31.11 -8.39 -5.25
CA LYS A 551 30.24 -9.06 -4.28
C LYS A 551 30.84 -10.41 -3.87
N SER A 552 30.96 -10.64 -2.57
CA SER A 552 31.51 -11.85 -1.96
C SER A 552 30.44 -12.73 -1.28
N SER A 553 29.28 -12.15 -0.95
CA SER A 553 28.16 -12.86 -0.32
C SER A 553 27.43 -13.81 -1.29
N SER A 554 26.77 -14.83 -0.76
CA SER A 554 26.04 -15.85 -1.53
C SER A 554 24.56 -15.55 -1.80
N ASN A 555 24.01 -14.47 -1.23
CA ASN A 555 22.60 -14.09 -1.41
C ASN A 555 22.23 -13.93 -2.90
N LYS A 556 21.04 -14.39 -3.27
CA LYS A 556 20.52 -14.31 -4.64
C LYS A 556 20.20 -12.86 -5.00
N TRP A 557 20.70 -12.38 -6.14
CA TRP A 557 20.42 -11.06 -6.67
C TRP A 557 20.02 -11.22 -8.15
N ASN A 558 18.74 -11.01 -8.46
CA ASN A 558 18.18 -11.32 -9.79
C ASN A 558 18.29 -10.17 -10.80
N TYR A 559 18.50 -8.93 -10.34
CA TYR A 559 18.73 -7.77 -11.21
C TYR A 559 20.09 -7.82 -11.90
N LYS A 560 20.14 -7.25 -13.10
CA LYS A 560 21.33 -7.25 -13.97
C LYS A 560 22.06 -5.90 -14.02
N GLU A 561 21.56 -4.88 -13.33
CA GLU A 561 22.16 -3.56 -13.31
C GLU A 561 22.74 -3.26 -11.93
N PHE A 562 24.03 -2.90 -11.89
CA PHE A 562 24.74 -2.55 -10.67
C PHE A 562 25.40 -1.19 -10.83
N TYR A 563 25.33 -0.38 -9.78
CA TYR A 563 25.79 1.00 -9.80
C TYR A 563 26.90 1.21 -8.78
N TRP A 564 27.84 2.08 -9.15
CA TRP A 564 29.00 2.39 -8.33
C TRP A 564 29.25 3.89 -8.37
N PHE A 565 29.67 4.44 -7.23
CA PHE A 565 30.21 5.79 -7.16
C PHE A 565 31.72 5.74 -7.00
N VAL A 566 32.42 6.65 -7.70
CA VAL A 566 33.87 6.82 -7.64
C VAL A 566 34.19 8.31 -7.67
N PHE A 567 34.99 8.79 -6.71
CA PHE A 567 35.44 10.18 -6.69
C PHE A 567 36.84 10.33 -7.32
N ALA A 568 37.05 11.38 -8.09
CA ALA A 568 38.37 11.84 -8.53
C ALA A 568 38.49 13.36 -8.37
N LYS A 569 39.67 13.85 -7.96
CA LYS A 569 39.97 15.28 -8.00
C LYS A 569 40.01 15.78 -9.44
N GLU A 570 39.83 17.09 -9.62
CA GLU A 570 39.76 17.71 -10.94
C GLU A 570 40.99 17.38 -11.81
N GLU A 571 42.20 17.45 -11.26
CA GLU A 571 43.43 17.10 -11.99
C GLU A 571 43.48 15.63 -12.47
N ASN A 572 42.84 14.72 -11.74
CA ASN A 572 42.89 13.27 -11.96
C ASN A 572 41.64 12.70 -12.65
N ALA A 573 40.57 13.48 -12.83
CA ALA A 573 39.30 13.03 -13.36
C ALA A 573 39.43 12.35 -14.74
N GLU A 574 40.26 12.90 -15.64
CA GLU A 574 40.49 12.32 -16.97
C GLU A 574 41.23 10.98 -16.91
N ALA A 575 42.19 10.84 -15.98
CA ALA A 575 42.92 9.59 -15.78
C ALA A 575 42.01 8.50 -15.22
N MET A 576 41.16 8.87 -14.25
CA MET A 576 40.13 7.98 -13.68
C MET A 576 39.14 7.49 -14.74
N GLU A 577 38.61 8.39 -15.55
CA GLU A 577 37.68 8.05 -16.64
C GLU A 577 38.29 7.05 -17.64
N LYS A 578 39.56 7.24 -18.03
CA LYS A 578 40.26 6.32 -18.93
C LYS A 578 40.43 4.92 -18.32
N ALA A 579 40.49 4.81 -17.00
CA ALA A 579 40.70 3.54 -16.31
C ALA A 579 39.47 2.63 -16.36
N PHE A 580 38.26 3.18 -16.17
CA PHE A 580 37.02 2.40 -16.15
C PHE A 580 36.21 2.43 -17.46
N SER A 581 36.40 3.42 -18.34
CA SER A 581 35.53 3.65 -19.53
C SER A 581 35.43 2.46 -20.50
N LYS A 582 36.41 1.56 -20.51
CA LYS A 582 36.41 0.35 -21.36
C LYS A 582 35.78 -0.89 -20.71
N VAL A 583 35.44 -0.82 -19.42
CA VAL A 583 34.96 -1.97 -18.62
C VAL A 583 33.57 -1.75 -18.02
N VAL A 584 33.05 -0.52 -18.07
CA VAL A 584 31.68 -0.17 -17.66
C VAL A 584 30.76 -0.04 -18.88
N GLU A 585 29.46 -0.19 -18.69
CA GLU A 585 28.47 -0.07 -19.77
C GLU A 585 28.14 1.39 -20.07
N ALA A 586 28.03 2.20 -19.02
CA ALA A 586 27.75 3.62 -19.09
C ALA A 586 28.28 4.32 -17.83
N TYR A 587 28.51 5.63 -17.92
CA TYR A 587 28.86 6.45 -16.77
C TYR A 587 28.39 7.90 -16.94
N THR A 588 28.23 8.59 -15.81
CA THR A 588 27.95 10.04 -15.75
C THR A 588 28.91 10.74 -14.79
N LYS A 589 28.94 12.08 -14.87
CA LYS A 589 29.83 12.94 -14.08
C LYS A 589 29.02 14.00 -13.35
N THR A 590 29.35 14.22 -12.08
CA THR A 590 28.70 15.21 -11.23
C THR A 590 29.76 15.96 -10.44
N ALA A 591 29.63 17.29 -10.32
CA ALA A 591 30.58 18.08 -9.54
C ALA A 591 30.47 17.72 -8.04
N PHE A 592 31.61 17.43 -7.41
CA PHE A 592 31.66 17.03 -6.01
C PHE A 592 33.05 17.31 -5.42
N PHE A 593 33.09 17.96 -4.26
CA PHE A 593 34.29 18.23 -3.46
C PHE A 593 35.47 18.82 -4.26
N GLY A 594 35.17 19.76 -5.18
CA GLY A 594 36.20 20.37 -6.04
C GLY A 594 36.76 19.47 -7.15
N GLY A 595 36.11 18.34 -7.42
CA GLY A 595 36.42 17.43 -8.53
C GLY A 595 35.15 16.79 -9.09
N THR A 596 35.24 15.52 -9.50
CA THR A 596 34.18 14.78 -10.16
C THR A 596 33.80 13.51 -9.40
N LEU A 597 32.50 13.36 -9.11
CA LEU A 597 31.89 12.09 -8.73
C LEU A 597 31.36 11.39 -9.99
N PHE A 598 31.82 10.17 -10.22
CA PHE A 598 31.38 9.33 -11.31
C PHE A 598 30.33 8.33 -10.86
N THR A 599 29.22 8.24 -11.59
CA THR A 599 28.26 7.14 -11.47
C THR A 599 28.53 6.13 -12.55
N LEU A 600 28.87 4.89 -12.20
CA LEU A 600 29.24 3.84 -13.14
C LEU A 600 28.17 2.73 -13.15
N LYS A 601 27.86 2.19 -14.34
CA LYS A 601 26.93 1.06 -14.52
C LYS A 601 27.64 -0.20 -15.02
N THR A 602 27.38 -1.35 -14.39
CA THR A 602 27.90 -2.67 -14.79
C THR A 602 26.81 -3.74 -14.84
N SER A 603 27.00 -4.79 -15.65
CA SER A 603 26.09 -5.95 -15.75
C SER A 603 26.29 -7.02 -14.68
N LYS A 604 27.38 -6.91 -13.92
CA LYS A 604 27.76 -7.83 -12.85
C LYS A 604 28.00 -7.04 -11.57
N PRO A 605 27.81 -7.63 -10.38
CA PRO A 605 28.10 -7.02 -9.09
C PRO A 605 29.62 -7.00 -8.83
N GLN A 606 30.40 -6.57 -9.83
CA GLN A 606 31.83 -6.38 -9.76
C GLN A 606 32.24 -5.19 -10.63
N LEU A 607 33.25 -4.46 -10.18
CA LEU A 607 33.96 -3.46 -10.93
C LEU A 607 35.45 -3.80 -10.90
N LEU A 608 36.04 -4.00 -12.08
CA LEU A 608 37.45 -4.34 -12.28
C LEU A 608 38.04 -3.39 -13.31
N PHE A 609 39.00 -2.56 -12.90
CA PHE A 609 39.66 -1.58 -13.77
C PHE A 609 41.15 -1.50 -13.46
N ASN A 610 41.90 -0.83 -14.33
CA ASN A 610 43.33 -0.61 -14.10
C ASN A 610 43.49 0.39 -12.95
N ASP A 611 44.36 0.10 -12.00
CA ASP A 611 44.78 1.04 -10.98
C ASP A 611 45.33 2.31 -11.64
N VAL A 612 44.89 3.46 -11.14
CA VAL A 612 45.10 4.73 -11.83
C VAL A 612 46.49 5.25 -11.54
N LYS A 613 47.28 5.46 -12.60
CA LYS A 613 48.51 6.25 -12.52
C LYS A 613 48.12 7.73 -12.51
N TRP A 614 48.19 8.35 -11.34
CA TRP A 614 47.86 9.75 -11.14
C TRP A 614 48.75 10.65 -12.01
N LYS A 615 48.19 11.78 -12.49
CA LYS A 615 48.91 12.65 -13.45
C LYS A 615 50.11 13.35 -12.82
N GLU A 616 50.05 13.58 -11.52
CA GLU A 616 51.11 14.21 -10.75
C GLU A 616 51.67 13.17 -9.77
N GLU A 617 52.99 12.98 -9.80
CA GLU A 617 53.71 12.30 -8.72
C GLU A 617 53.48 13.09 -7.41
N PRO A 618 53.53 12.45 -6.23
CA PRO A 618 53.41 13.15 -4.96
C PRO A 618 54.32 14.39 -4.91
N LEU A 619 53.83 15.50 -4.34
CA LEU A 619 54.56 16.78 -4.27
C LEU A 619 55.99 16.61 -3.71
N PHE A 620 56.14 15.67 -2.78
CA PHE A 620 57.41 15.28 -2.16
C PHE A 620 57.51 13.74 -2.10
N ASP A 621 58.72 13.17 -2.11
CA ASP A 621 58.91 11.75 -1.74
C ASP A 621 58.36 11.49 -0.32
N LEU A 622 57.82 10.29 -0.05
CA LEU A 622 57.19 9.99 1.23
C LEU A 622 58.12 10.23 2.43
N SER A 623 59.41 9.90 2.30
CA SER A 623 60.39 10.10 3.37
C SER A 623 60.77 11.57 3.54
N GLU A 624 60.83 12.32 2.44
CA GLU A 624 61.08 13.77 2.44
C GLU A 624 59.90 14.54 3.02
N ALA A 625 58.67 14.17 2.62
CA ALA A 625 57.43 14.74 3.15
C ALA A 625 57.34 14.57 4.67
N ARG A 626 57.60 13.36 5.16
CA ARG A 626 57.57 13.08 6.60
C ARG A 626 58.60 13.93 7.35
N ALA A 627 59.84 13.99 6.85
CA ALA A 627 60.90 14.76 7.49
C ALA A 627 60.57 16.26 7.54
N MET A 628 60.11 16.84 6.42
CA MET A 628 59.70 18.24 6.33
C MET A 628 58.56 18.55 7.30
N VAL A 629 57.52 17.72 7.30
CA VAL A 629 56.32 17.94 8.13
C VAL A 629 56.64 17.77 9.62
N THR A 630 57.51 16.83 9.99
CA THR A 630 57.99 16.69 11.38
C THR A 630 58.84 17.89 11.81
N GLU A 631 59.68 18.43 10.94
CA GLU A 631 60.45 19.65 11.23
C GLU A 631 59.53 20.88 11.41
N ASP A 632 58.60 21.09 10.48
CA ASP A 632 57.61 22.19 10.55
C ASP A 632 56.73 22.08 11.81
N TYR A 633 56.32 20.87 12.16
CA TYR A 633 55.58 20.60 13.39
C TYR A 633 56.40 20.92 14.65
N GLY A 634 57.66 20.48 14.70
CA GLY A 634 58.57 20.80 15.80
C GLY A 634 58.84 22.31 15.94
N ASN A 635 58.96 23.01 14.81
CA ASN A 635 59.08 24.47 14.77
C ASN A 635 57.81 25.15 15.32
N TYR A 636 56.62 24.71 14.88
CA TYR A 636 55.35 25.20 15.40
C TYR A 636 55.26 25.04 16.93
N LEU A 637 55.57 23.85 17.45
CA LEU A 637 55.55 23.60 18.89
C LEU A 637 56.59 24.45 19.64
N SER A 638 57.80 24.61 19.09
CA SER A 638 58.86 25.42 19.70
C SER A 638 58.47 26.89 19.81
N GLU A 639 57.94 27.48 18.72
CA GLU A 639 57.46 28.87 18.73
C GLU A 639 56.27 29.05 19.67
N ARG A 640 55.31 28.10 19.66
CA ARG A 640 54.17 28.15 20.57
C ARG A 640 54.58 28.00 22.04
N ALA A 641 55.53 27.11 22.36
CA ALA A 641 56.05 26.94 23.72
C ALA A 641 56.80 28.18 24.22
N LYS A 642 57.50 28.93 23.35
CA LYS A 642 58.09 30.23 23.71
C LYS A 642 57.02 31.26 24.08
N ILE A 643 55.85 31.20 23.45
CA ILE A 643 54.71 32.08 23.70
C ILE A 643 53.96 31.65 24.98
N ILE A 644 53.72 30.35 25.16
CA ILE A 644 53.00 29.78 26.31
C ILE A 644 53.82 29.81 27.59
N ASN A 645 55.13 29.50 27.58
CA ASN A 645 55.97 29.53 28.80
C ASN A 645 56.17 30.95 29.42
N GLY A 646 55.57 31.98 28.83
CA GLY A 646 55.33 33.26 29.51
C GLY A 646 54.15 33.25 30.50
N TYR A 647 53.34 32.18 30.53
CA TYR A 647 52.10 32.02 31.28
C TYR A 647 51.95 30.56 31.78
N LEU A 648 51.84 30.39 33.11
CA LEU A 648 51.37 29.19 33.82
C LEU A 648 52.42 28.11 34.18
N ALA A 649 52.99 28.29 35.39
CA ALA A 649 53.43 27.21 36.27
C ALA A 649 52.29 26.83 37.23
N GLU A 650 52.35 25.60 37.79
CA GLU A 650 51.44 24.94 38.76
C GLU A 650 50.26 24.18 38.11
N SER A 651 50.01 22.88 38.31
CA SER A 651 50.42 21.87 39.31
C SER A 651 49.98 20.46 38.83
N SER A 652 50.67 19.38 39.25
CA SER A 652 50.31 17.97 38.98
C SER A 652 50.81 17.08 40.13
N GLU A 653 50.02 16.14 40.65
CA GLU A 653 50.50 14.99 41.44
C GLU A 653 49.58 13.75 41.28
N THR A 654 50.17 12.56 41.44
CA THR A 654 49.72 11.18 41.14
C THR A 654 49.76 10.28 42.40
N ASP A 655 48.93 9.24 42.50
CA ASP A 655 48.92 8.22 43.58
C ASP A 655 49.27 6.78 43.08
N GLU A 656 49.98 6.00 43.90
CA GLU A 656 50.40 4.60 43.69
C GLU A 656 49.68 3.59 44.61
N SER A 657 49.60 2.32 44.17
CA SER A 657 48.75 1.26 44.72
C SER A 657 49.41 0.18 45.59
N THR A 658 48.60 -0.25 46.56
CA THR A 658 48.47 -1.42 47.46
C THR A 658 49.03 -2.81 47.09
N GLU A 659 50.05 -2.95 46.24
CA GLU A 659 50.62 -4.28 45.91
C GLU A 659 51.80 -4.73 46.79
N GLU A 660 52.31 -3.88 47.69
CA GLU A 660 53.48 -4.22 48.53
C GLU A 660 53.18 -4.88 49.88
N VAL A 661 51.92 -5.05 50.29
CA VAL A 661 51.62 -5.51 51.67
C VAL A 661 51.41 -7.03 51.77
N LEU A 662 51.12 -7.72 50.67
CA LEU A 662 50.67 -9.11 50.70
C LEU A 662 51.76 -10.18 50.51
N SER A 663 53.04 -9.80 50.54
CA SER A 663 54.15 -10.72 50.26
C SER A 663 54.88 -11.27 51.50
N GLN A 664 54.30 -11.22 52.70
CA GLN A 664 54.93 -11.80 53.89
C GLN A 664 53.90 -12.54 54.75
N LEU A 665 53.92 -13.88 54.69
CA LEU A 665 53.95 -14.79 55.84
C LEU A 665 53.54 -16.22 55.40
N THR A 666 54.54 -17.09 55.23
CA THR A 666 54.38 -18.55 55.16
C THR A 666 55.19 -19.23 56.27
N THR A 667 54.70 -20.40 56.70
CA THR A 667 55.32 -21.52 57.45
C THR A 667 55.05 -21.63 58.96
N THR A 668 54.16 -22.56 59.36
CA THR A 668 54.46 -23.82 60.08
C THR A 668 53.17 -24.65 60.31
N GLU A 669 53.26 -25.97 60.11
CA GLU A 669 52.22 -26.95 60.45
C GLU A 669 52.05 -27.08 61.98
N ASP A 670 50.83 -26.86 62.49
CA ASP A 670 50.10 -27.66 63.51
C ASP A 670 49.08 -26.79 64.28
N SER A 671 47.99 -26.38 63.64
CA SER A 671 47.39 -25.12 64.07
C SER A 671 45.87 -24.98 64.13
N VAL A 672 45.01 -25.95 63.78
CA VAL A 672 43.55 -25.74 63.99
C VAL A 672 43.21 -25.57 65.48
N ALA A 673 43.62 -26.51 66.34
CA ALA A 673 43.33 -26.43 67.78
C ALA A 673 44.03 -25.23 68.44
N TRP A 674 45.28 -24.96 68.06
CA TRP A 674 46.03 -23.81 68.55
C TRP A 674 45.40 -22.48 68.10
N PHE A 675 44.99 -22.37 66.85
CA PHE A 675 44.32 -21.19 66.31
C PHE A 675 42.94 -20.99 66.96
N VAL A 676 42.17 -22.06 67.23
CA VAL A 676 40.90 -21.95 67.96
C VAL A 676 41.12 -21.51 69.42
N GLU A 677 42.11 -22.08 70.14
CA GLU A 677 42.43 -21.68 71.52
C GLU A 677 42.98 -20.25 71.63
N ASN A 678 43.63 -19.74 70.58
CA ASN A 678 44.18 -18.38 70.53
C ASN A 678 43.27 -17.38 69.80
N SER A 679 41.97 -17.71 69.59
CA SER A 679 40.98 -16.84 68.94
C SER A 679 41.33 -16.43 67.48
N GLN A 680 42.18 -17.19 66.81
CA GLN A 680 42.59 -17.05 65.41
C GLN A 680 41.76 -17.96 64.51
N LEU A 681 40.44 -17.88 64.61
CA LEU A 681 39.51 -18.84 64.00
C LEU A 681 39.65 -18.92 62.46
N GLU A 682 40.10 -17.86 61.79
CA GLU A 682 40.24 -17.79 60.33
C GLU A 682 41.29 -18.77 59.80
N GLN A 683 42.43 -18.85 60.46
CA GLN A 683 43.46 -19.79 60.09
C GLN A 683 43.06 -21.24 60.46
N ALA A 684 42.17 -21.41 61.44
CA ALA A 684 41.60 -22.71 61.81
C ALA A 684 40.63 -23.23 60.72
N THR A 685 39.74 -22.38 60.20
CA THR A 685 38.78 -22.77 59.15
C THR A 685 39.45 -23.04 57.81
N VAL A 686 40.49 -22.27 57.43
CA VAL A 686 41.28 -22.52 56.21
C VAL A 686 41.92 -23.92 56.22
N ILE A 687 42.43 -24.37 57.37
CA ILE A 687 43.03 -25.70 57.48
C ILE A 687 41.97 -26.80 57.51
N LEU A 688 40.84 -26.57 58.17
CA LEU A 688 39.72 -27.51 58.19
C LEU A 688 39.12 -27.71 56.80
N GLU A 689 38.94 -26.63 56.04
CA GLU A 689 38.53 -26.66 54.64
C GLU A 689 39.52 -27.46 53.78
N ALA A 690 40.82 -27.14 53.86
CA ALA A 690 41.87 -27.87 53.15
C ALA A 690 41.95 -29.37 53.51
N LYS A 691 41.55 -29.74 54.72
CA LYS A 691 41.46 -31.13 55.17
C LYS A 691 40.23 -31.84 54.60
N LEU A 692 39.08 -31.16 54.60
CA LEU A 692 37.83 -31.66 54.02
C LEU A 692 37.96 -31.87 52.51
N LEU A 693 38.62 -30.95 51.80
CA LEU A 693 38.89 -31.04 50.36
C LEU A 693 39.83 -32.20 49.98
N LYS A 694 40.42 -32.92 50.94
CA LYS A 694 41.24 -34.13 50.66
C LYS A 694 40.49 -35.44 50.89
N GLN A 695 39.26 -35.39 51.41
CA GLN A 695 38.48 -36.59 51.71
C GLN A 695 37.68 -37.05 50.50
N ALA A 696 37.72 -38.35 50.20
CA ALA A 696 36.95 -38.94 49.10
C ALA A 696 35.52 -39.36 49.50
N SER A 697 35.16 -39.22 50.78
CA SER A 697 33.85 -39.58 51.34
C SER A 697 33.47 -38.63 52.47
N VAL A 698 32.18 -38.54 52.79
CA VAL A 698 31.66 -37.55 53.73
C VAL A 698 32.27 -37.70 55.14
N ASP A 699 33.02 -36.69 55.57
CA ASP A 699 33.54 -36.56 56.94
C ASP A 699 32.66 -35.59 57.73
N SER A 700 31.63 -36.13 58.37
CA SER A 700 30.62 -35.35 59.08
C SER A 700 31.13 -34.66 60.35
N VAL A 701 32.22 -35.16 60.94
CA VAL A 701 32.82 -34.61 62.17
C VAL A 701 33.63 -33.37 61.82
N THR A 702 34.61 -33.51 60.92
CA THR A 702 35.45 -32.38 60.48
C THR A 702 34.59 -31.29 59.80
N PHE A 703 33.53 -31.67 59.08
CA PHE A 703 32.60 -30.71 58.45
C PHE A 703 31.74 -29.98 59.47
N SER A 704 31.32 -30.66 60.55
CA SER A 704 30.60 -29.99 61.65
C SER A 704 31.49 -28.98 62.38
N ASP A 705 32.78 -29.30 62.59
CA ASP A 705 33.73 -28.37 63.21
C ASP A 705 34.03 -27.17 62.29
N PHE A 706 34.19 -27.40 60.99
CA PHE A 706 34.31 -26.33 59.99
C PHE A 706 33.08 -25.43 59.96
N MET A 707 31.87 -26.00 59.94
CA MET A 707 30.62 -25.24 60.02
C MET A 707 30.53 -24.41 61.30
N LEU A 708 30.84 -25.02 62.45
CA LEU A 708 30.75 -24.38 63.75
C LEU A 708 31.72 -23.20 63.87
N TYR A 709 32.98 -23.40 63.46
CA TYR A 709 34.00 -22.35 63.56
C TYR A 709 33.88 -21.27 62.48
N SER A 710 33.37 -21.58 61.29
CA SER A 710 32.98 -20.56 60.30
C SER A 710 31.77 -19.75 60.78
N GLY A 711 30.82 -20.39 61.47
CA GLY A 711 29.70 -19.71 62.12
C GLY A 711 30.13 -18.77 63.25
N TYR A 712 31.07 -19.19 64.12
CA TYR A 712 31.63 -18.33 65.18
C TYR A 712 32.43 -17.13 64.67
N GLN A 713 32.84 -17.14 63.40
CA GLN A 713 33.50 -16.02 62.74
C GLN A 713 32.54 -15.10 62.00
N GLU A 714 31.23 -15.35 62.09
CA GLU A 714 30.22 -14.67 61.27
C GLU A 714 30.48 -14.86 59.75
N LYS A 715 31.16 -15.95 59.37
CA LYS A 715 31.40 -16.35 57.97
C LYS A 715 30.66 -17.65 57.59
N PRO A 716 29.34 -17.78 57.81
CA PRO A 716 28.61 -19.00 57.48
C PRO A 716 28.59 -19.30 55.97
N MET A 717 28.86 -18.30 55.13
CA MET A 717 28.92 -18.42 53.66
C MET A 717 30.15 -19.20 53.17
N ASP A 718 31.23 -19.26 53.94
CA ASP A 718 32.45 -20.02 53.58
C ASP A 718 32.15 -21.52 53.44
N VAL A 719 31.17 -22.03 54.21
CA VAL A 719 30.70 -23.42 54.11
C VAL A 719 30.08 -23.71 52.73
N TRP A 720 29.38 -22.73 52.16
CA TRP A 720 28.80 -22.84 50.82
C TRP A 720 29.88 -22.75 49.74
N GLY A 721 30.91 -21.92 49.93
CA GLY A 721 32.11 -21.88 49.08
C GLY A 721 32.83 -23.23 49.03
N PHE A 722 33.00 -23.88 50.18
CA PHE A 722 33.54 -25.24 50.25
C PHE A 722 32.66 -26.25 49.50
N MET A 723 31.34 -26.26 49.74
CA MET A 723 30.43 -27.19 49.05
C MET A 723 30.46 -26.97 47.53
N GLU A 724 30.55 -25.71 47.08
CA GLU A 724 30.74 -25.36 45.67
C GLU A 724 32.04 -25.94 45.12
N GLU A 725 33.14 -25.81 45.85
CA GLU A 725 34.43 -26.38 45.44
C GLU A 725 34.38 -27.92 45.34
N VAL A 726 33.72 -28.60 46.28
CA VAL A 726 33.52 -30.06 46.22
C VAL A 726 32.64 -30.45 45.03
N TYR A 727 31.58 -29.69 44.74
CA TYR A 727 30.66 -29.96 43.63
C TYR A 727 31.38 -29.82 42.27
N GLN A 728 32.20 -28.79 42.10
CA GLN A 728 32.90 -28.49 40.85
C GLN A 728 34.14 -29.36 40.63
N LYS A 729 34.96 -29.56 41.67
CA LYS A 729 36.30 -30.13 41.51
C LYS A 729 36.43 -31.59 41.95
N GLN A 730 35.47 -32.13 42.70
CA GLN A 730 35.58 -33.47 43.28
C GLN A 730 34.45 -34.41 42.90
N SER A 731 33.28 -34.27 43.53
CA SER A 731 32.15 -35.16 43.30
C SER A 731 30.84 -34.45 43.63
N LYS A 732 29.94 -34.46 42.64
CA LYS A 732 28.57 -33.94 42.76
C LYS A 732 27.79 -34.68 43.85
N SER A 733 27.95 -36.01 43.96
CA SER A 733 27.25 -36.79 44.98
C SER A 733 27.75 -36.46 46.39
N LEU A 734 29.07 -36.28 46.54
CA LEU A 734 29.68 -35.95 47.83
C LEU A 734 29.30 -34.54 48.30
N ALA A 735 29.24 -33.57 47.38
CA ALA A 735 28.76 -32.23 47.68
C ALA A 735 27.28 -32.23 48.12
N LEU A 736 26.43 -33.03 47.47
CA LEU A 736 25.03 -33.19 47.86
C LEU A 736 24.87 -33.94 49.20
N ASP A 737 25.78 -34.86 49.54
CA ASP A 737 25.82 -35.51 50.85
C ASP A 737 26.19 -34.50 51.97
N TYR A 738 27.16 -33.62 51.73
CA TYR A 738 27.49 -32.51 52.65
C TYR A 738 26.35 -31.50 52.76
N LEU A 739 25.68 -31.16 51.66
CA LEU A 739 24.47 -30.31 51.66
C LEU A 739 23.36 -30.94 52.51
N ASN A 740 23.09 -32.23 52.35
CA ASN A 740 22.09 -32.93 53.15
C ASN A 740 22.47 -33.01 54.64
N LEU A 741 23.75 -32.97 54.99
CA LEU A 741 24.21 -32.86 56.39
C LEU A 741 24.03 -31.44 56.94
N TYR A 742 24.32 -30.41 56.13
CA TYR A 742 24.12 -29.00 56.48
C TYR A 742 22.64 -28.73 56.78
N LEU A 743 21.76 -29.14 55.86
CA LEU A 743 20.30 -28.91 55.94
C LEU A 743 19.57 -29.70 57.04
N LYS A 744 20.25 -30.63 57.72
CA LYS A 744 19.70 -31.31 58.92
C LYS A 744 19.73 -30.42 60.16
N LYS A 745 20.60 -29.41 60.18
CA LYS A 745 20.83 -28.54 61.35
C LYS A 745 20.50 -27.08 61.05
N GLU A 746 20.73 -26.65 59.81
CA GLU A 746 20.54 -25.27 59.35
C GLU A 746 19.58 -25.22 58.15
N SER A 747 19.15 -24.02 57.77
CA SER A 747 18.34 -23.78 56.57
C SER A 747 19.18 -23.11 55.47
N TYR A 748 18.68 -23.06 54.24
CA TYR A 748 19.33 -22.27 53.20
C TYR A 748 19.37 -20.80 53.61
N PRO A 749 20.52 -20.11 53.44
CA PRO A 749 20.72 -18.76 53.97
C PRO A 749 20.05 -17.68 53.13
N ASN A 750 19.86 -17.94 51.83
CA ASN A 750 19.27 -17.00 50.89
C ASN A 750 18.66 -17.74 49.69
N GLU A 751 17.89 -16.99 48.91
CA GLU A 751 17.17 -17.47 47.73
C GLU A 751 18.11 -18.03 46.65
N GLU A 752 19.20 -17.33 46.34
CA GLU A 752 20.20 -17.71 45.31
C GLU A 752 20.80 -19.11 45.57
N LEU A 753 21.18 -19.40 46.81
CA LEU A 753 21.70 -20.71 47.19
C LEU A 753 20.60 -21.77 47.27
N THR A 754 19.38 -21.38 47.65
CA THR A 754 18.23 -22.29 47.67
C THR A 754 17.93 -22.80 46.27
N GLU A 755 17.83 -21.90 45.29
CA GLU A 755 17.59 -22.23 43.89
C GLU A 755 18.70 -23.12 43.34
N ARG A 756 19.96 -22.67 43.42
CA ARG A 756 21.11 -23.35 42.82
C ARG A 756 21.25 -24.79 43.28
N TRP A 757 21.08 -25.03 44.58
CA TRP A 757 21.30 -26.35 45.16
C TRP A 757 20.09 -27.27 45.03
N LEU A 758 18.86 -26.75 45.02
CA LEU A 758 17.68 -27.54 44.65
C LEU A 758 17.71 -27.93 43.17
N TYR A 759 18.07 -26.99 42.29
CA TYR A 759 18.29 -27.26 40.86
C TYR A 759 19.30 -28.41 40.66
N ARG A 760 20.47 -28.32 41.31
CA ARG A 760 21.52 -29.35 41.25
C ARG A 760 21.06 -30.70 41.81
N LYS A 761 20.23 -30.69 42.86
CA LYS A 761 19.68 -31.92 43.47
C LYS A 761 18.72 -32.63 42.51
N ILE A 762 17.86 -31.90 41.80
CA ILE A 762 16.96 -32.46 40.79
C ILE A 762 17.73 -32.98 39.59
N PHE A 763 18.72 -32.23 39.08
CA PHE A 763 19.59 -32.66 37.98
C PHE A 763 20.44 -33.89 38.31
N PHE A 764 20.72 -34.12 39.60
CA PHE A 764 21.40 -35.32 40.05
C PHE A 764 20.44 -36.52 40.18
N SER A 765 19.17 -36.28 40.51
CA SER A 765 18.14 -37.32 40.62
C SER A 765 16.75 -36.82 40.21
N ALA A 766 16.40 -36.99 38.92
CA ALA A 766 15.14 -36.56 38.31
C ALA A 766 13.85 -37.23 38.85
N LYS A 767 13.96 -38.09 39.88
CA LYS A 767 12.84 -38.79 40.55
C LYS A 767 12.56 -38.26 41.96
N ASP A 768 13.29 -37.23 42.42
CA ASP A 768 13.09 -36.63 43.74
C ASP A 768 11.90 -35.65 43.72
N GLU A 769 10.68 -36.20 43.80
CA GLU A 769 9.42 -35.44 43.75
C GLU A 769 9.30 -34.35 44.83
N ALA A 770 9.98 -34.50 45.96
CA ALA A 770 10.00 -33.47 47.00
C ALA A 770 10.81 -32.26 46.54
N ALA A 771 12.00 -32.46 45.99
CA ALA A 771 12.83 -31.39 45.44
C ALA A 771 12.16 -30.71 44.23
N ILE A 772 11.52 -31.48 43.34
CA ILE A 772 10.77 -30.95 42.18
C ILE A 772 9.62 -30.06 42.63
N LYS A 773 8.82 -30.52 43.62
CA LYS A 773 7.71 -29.75 44.17
C LYS A 773 8.18 -28.46 44.84
N ASP A 774 9.23 -28.54 45.66
CA ASP A 774 9.77 -27.39 46.38
C ASP A 774 10.31 -26.35 45.38
N TYR A 775 11.05 -26.79 44.35
CA TYR A 775 11.59 -25.89 43.33
C TYR A 775 10.49 -25.13 42.58
N PHE A 776 9.46 -25.81 42.08
CA PHE A 776 8.34 -25.14 41.40
C PHE A 776 7.43 -24.32 42.33
N THR A 777 7.44 -24.60 43.63
CA THR A 777 6.68 -23.79 44.61
C THR A 777 7.36 -22.44 44.86
N PHE A 778 8.69 -22.40 44.91
CA PHE A 778 9.45 -21.19 45.26
C PHE A 778 9.98 -20.41 44.05
N PHE A 779 10.32 -21.09 42.94
CA PHE A 779 11.07 -20.48 41.83
C PHE A 779 10.30 -20.44 40.51
N TYR A 780 9.02 -20.83 40.47
CA TYR A 780 8.21 -20.71 39.24
C TYR A 780 7.74 -19.26 39.04
N THR A 781 8.70 -18.38 38.75
CA THR A 781 8.53 -16.93 38.55
C THR A 781 9.32 -16.49 37.31
N THR A 782 9.04 -15.28 36.82
CA THR A 782 9.67 -14.73 35.60
C THR A 782 11.19 -14.58 35.69
N GLU A 783 11.75 -14.51 36.89
CA GLU A 783 13.20 -14.36 37.13
C GLU A 783 14.00 -15.63 36.80
N TYR A 784 13.40 -16.81 36.95
CA TYR A 784 14.08 -18.10 36.82
C TYR A 784 13.72 -18.88 35.54
N VAL A 785 13.09 -18.23 34.56
CA VAL A 785 12.61 -18.86 33.31
C VAL A 785 13.66 -19.72 32.61
N PRO A 786 14.92 -19.28 32.39
CA PRO A 786 15.94 -20.11 31.75
C PRO A 786 16.24 -21.42 32.53
N GLN A 787 16.30 -21.33 33.86
CA GLN A 787 16.58 -22.46 34.75
C GLN A 787 15.39 -23.42 34.80
N ILE A 788 14.17 -22.90 34.89
CA ILE A 788 12.92 -23.66 34.83
C ILE A 788 12.84 -24.45 33.51
N LYS A 789 13.12 -23.81 32.37
CA LYS A 789 13.12 -24.46 31.05
C LYS A 789 14.11 -25.61 30.99
N GLN A 790 15.35 -25.36 31.43
CA GLN A 790 16.40 -26.38 31.43
C GLN A 790 16.03 -27.55 32.35
N LEU A 791 15.43 -27.26 33.52
CA LEU A 791 14.94 -28.25 34.46
C LEU A 791 13.81 -29.10 33.89
N LEU A 792 12.78 -28.48 33.29
CA LEU A 792 11.65 -29.18 32.68
C LEU A 792 12.08 -30.05 31.49
N THR A 793 13.01 -29.56 30.67
CA THR A 793 13.62 -30.35 29.59
C THR A 793 14.33 -31.58 30.15
N HIS A 794 15.15 -31.39 31.19
CA HIS A 794 15.84 -32.49 31.86
C HIS A 794 14.88 -33.51 32.49
N LEU A 795 13.78 -33.05 33.10
CA LEU A 795 12.72 -33.90 33.65
C LEU A 795 12.01 -34.70 32.55
N ASN A 796 11.70 -34.08 31.41
CA ASN A 796 11.05 -34.76 30.29
C ASN A 796 11.96 -35.84 29.66
N GLU A 797 13.28 -35.63 29.65
CA GLU A 797 14.25 -36.62 29.13
C GLU A 797 14.51 -37.78 30.11
N ASN A 798 14.61 -37.49 31.41
CA ASN A 798 15.13 -38.45 32.41
C ASN A 798 14.03 -39.03 33.32
N ASN A 799 12.83 -38.46 33.30
CA ASN A 799 11.62 -38.95 33.96
C ASN A 799 10.34 -38.60 33.15
N PRO A 800 10.19 -39.14 31.92
CA PRO A 800 9.06 -38.82 31.04
C PRO A 800 7.75 -39.39 31.59
N THR A 801 6.98 -38.54 32.27
CA THR A 801 5.60 -38.83 32.67
C THR A 801 4.65 -37.85 31.99
N PRO A 802 3.38 -38.24 31.71
CA PRO A 802 2.38 -37.32 31.17
C PRO A 802 2.22 -36.04 32.00
N GLU A 803 2.40 -36.14 33.32
CA GLU A 803 2.35 -35.01 34.25
C GLU A 803 3.54 -34.06 34.08
N ASN A 804 4.75 -34.58 33.85
CA ASN A 804 5.94 -33.75 33.60
C ASN A 804 5.87 -33.07 32.23
N TYR A 805 5.33 -33.76 31.22
CA TYR A 805 5.07 -33.15 29.92
C TYR A 805 3.97 -32.06 30.02
N ALA A 806 2.91 -32.28 30.80
CA ALA A 806 1.90 -31.26 31.04
C ALA A 806 2.44 -30.04 31.81
N ARG A 807 3.43 -30.22 32.71
CA ARG A 807 4.16 -29.11 33.36
C ARG A 807 5.01 -28.32 32.36
N TYR A 808 5.66 -29.02 31.42
CA TYR A 808 6.40 -28.36 30.34
C TYR A 808 5.47 -27.53 29.44
N ILE A 809 4.31 -28.08 29.07
CA ILE A 809 3.30 -27.33 28.31
C ILE A 809 2.75 -26.15 29.11
N GLN A 810 2.54 -26.29 30.43
CA GLN A 810 2.14 -25.17 31.28
C GLN A 810 3.23 -24.07 31.32
N PHE A 811 4.51 -24.46 31.35
CA PHE A 811 5.62 -23.51 31.27
C PHE A 811 5.64 -22.74 29.96
N LEU A 812 5.42 -23.42 28.82
CA LEU A 812 5.28 -22.74 27.54
C LEU A 812 4.12 -21.75 27.60
N ILE A 813 2.96 -22.14 28.12
CA ILE A 813 1.80 -21.24 28.27
C ILE A 813 2.14 -20.01 29.13
N ASP A 814 2.84 -20.19 30.26
CA ASP A 814 3.07 -19.10 31.22
C ASP A 814 4.21 -18.16 30.82
N PHE A 815 5.23 -18.65 30.09
CA PHE A 815 6.48 -17.93 29.89
C PHE A 815 7.03 -17.90 28.46
N GLU A 816 6.61 -18.82 27.59
CA GLU A 816 7.12 -18.96 26.21
C GLU A 816 6.00 -19.39 25.26
N LEU A 817 4.90 -18.61 25.26
CA LEU A 817 3.67 -18.97 24.56
C LEU A 817 3.92 -19.16 23.05
N GLU A 818 4.87 -18.41 22.50
CA GLU A 818 5.32 -18.49 21.11
C GLU A 818 5.90 -19.85 20.70
N ASN A 819 6.38 -20.65 21.67
CA ASN A 819 6.94 -21.98 21.41
C ASN A 819 5.89 -23.10 21.58
N LEU A 820 4.70 -22.77 22.09
CA LEU A 820 3.66 -23.75 22.42
C LEU A 820 3.13 -24.49 21.19
N SER A 821 2.86 -23.74 20.11
CA SER A 821 2.34 -24.26 18.86
C SER A 821 3.33 -25.21 18.17
N GLU A 822 4.62 -24.87 18.16
CA GLU A 822 5.68 -25.71 17.60
C GLU A 822 5.80 -27.06 18.31
N GLU A 823 5.63 -27.12 19.63
CA GLU A 823 5.66 -28.38 20.39
C GLU A 823 4.41 -29.24 20.15
N LEU A 824 3.26 -28.62 19.89
CA LEU A 824 1.97 -29.32 19.77
C LEU A 824 1.55 -29.58 18.32
N ILE A 825 2.25 -29.04 17.33
CA ILE A 825 1.91 -29.21 15.92
C ILE A 825 1.90 -30.69 15.51
N GLY A 826 0.82 -31.11 14.85
CA GLY A 826 0.64 -32.50 14.40
C GLY A 826 0.36 -33.51 15.50
N LYS A 827 0.24 -33.10 16.77
CA LYS A 827 -0.17 -33.97 17.87
C LYS A 827 -1.69 -34.01 18.00
N ASN A 828 -2.24 -35.18 18.26
CA ASN A 828 -3.68 -35.37 18.43
C ASN A 828 -4.07 -35.16 19.91
N PRO A 829 -4.97 -34.21 20.26
CA PRO A 829 -5.36 -33.91 21.64
C PRO A 829 -5.91 -35.13 22.40
N GLU A 830 -6.49 -36.08 21.68
CA GLU A 830 -6.97 -37.37 22.22
C GLU A 830 -5.88 -38.17 22.95
N GLU A 831 -4.62 -38.02 22.53
CA GLU A 831 -3.46 -38.70 23.11
C GLU A 831 -2.93 -38.01 24.38
N PHE A 832 -3.42 -36.81 24.70
CA PHE A 832 -2.89 -35.95 25.78
C PHE A 832 -3.98 -35.43 26.75
N PRO A 833 -4.67 -36.31 27.50
CA PRO A 833 -5.78 -35.92 28.38
C PRO A 833 -5.38 -34.93 29.49
N PHE A 834 -4.11 -34.89 29.90
CA PHE A 834 -3.60 -33.92 30.89
C PHE A 834 -3.51 -32.49 30.33
N LEU A 835 -3.65 -32.29 29.02
CA LEU A 835 -3.65 -30.99 28.37
C LEU A 835 -5.06 -30.43 28.14
N TRP A 836 -6.12 -31.23 28.28
CA TRP A 836 -7.51 -30.77 28.08
C TRP A 836 -7.89 -29.57 28.95
N PRO A 837 -7.49 -29.46 30.23
CA PRO A 837 -7.75 -28.25 31.03
C PRO A 837 -7.08 -26.98 30.48
N LYS A 838 -6.22 -27.10 29.47
CA LYS A 838 -5.49 -26.02 28.78
C LYS A 838 -5.93 -25.87 27.32
N ALA A 839 -6.91 -26.67 26.87
CA ALA A 839 -7.33 -26.71 25.48
C ALA A 839 -7.83 -25.35 24.97
N THR A 840 -8.49 -24.55 25.82
CA THR A 840 -8.88 -23.17 25.48
C THR A 840 -7.68 -22.33 25.05
N THR A 841 -6.64 -22.30 25.89
CA THR A 841 -5.41 -21.55 25.61
C THR A 841 -4.71 -22.08 24.36
N ILE A 842 -4.55 -23.40 24.25
CA ILE A 842 -3.91 -24.04 23.08
C ILE A 842 -4.67 -23.70 21.80
N THR A 843 -6.01 -23.75 21.84
CA THR A 843 -6.88 -23.43 20.72
C THR A 843 -6.69 -21.98 20.26
N TYR A 844 -6.74 -21.01 21.19
CA TYR A 844 -6.53 -19.61 20.84
C TYR A 844 -5.10 -19.35 20.36
N THR A 845 -4.07 -19.97 20.95
CA THR A 845 -2.69 -19.85 20.45
C THR A 845 -2.56 -20.31 19.00
N PHE A 846 -3.15 -21.45 18.62
CA PHE A 846 -3.17 -21.88 17.22
C PHE A 846 -3.97 -20.93 16.32
N SER A 847 -5.10 -20.42 16.79
CA SER A 847 -5.91 -19.45 16.06
C SER A 847 -5.15 -18.15 15.79
N ASP A 848 -4.48 -17.60 16.80
CA ASP A 848 -3.74 -16.33 16.75
C ASP A 848 -2.53 -16.40 15.81
N GLU A 849 -1.98 -17.61 15.60
CA GLU A 849 -0.93 -17.89 14.62
C GLU A 849 -1.45 -18.19 13.20
N GLY A 850 -2.78 -18.16 12.99
CA GLY A 850 -3.41 -18.50 11.72
C GLY A 850 -3.44 -20.01 11.40
N ARG A 851 -3.16 -20.87 12.39
CA ARG A 851 -3.21 -22.34 12.28
C ARG A 851 -4.61 -22.85 12.59
N ILE A 852 -5.57 -22.43 11.77
CA ILE A 852 -6.99 -22.61 12.04
C ILE A 852 -7.43 -24.08 12.08
N GLN A 853 -6.75 -24.98 11.35
CA GLN A 853 -7.08 -26.42 11.38
C GLN A 853 -6.73 -27.05 12.72
N GLU A 854 -5.57 -26.71 13.27
CA GLU A 854 -5.11 -27.14 14.58
C GLU A 854 -5.97 -26.54 15.70
N ALA A 855 -6.33 -25.26 15.58
CA ALA A 855 -7.26 -24.61 16.50
C ALA A 855 -8.61 -25.36 16.55
N LEU A 856 -9.20 -25.66 15.40
CA LEU A 856 -10.45 -26.43 15.32
C LEU A 856 -10.32 -27.80 16.00
N LEU A 857 -9.21 -28.50 15.81
CA LEU A 857 -8.96 -29.82 16.39
C LEU A 857 -8.84 -29.77 17.92
N TRP A 858 -8.19 -28.75 18.49
CA TRP A 858 -8.10 -28.58 19.95
C TRP A 858 -9.39 -28.01 20.56
N SER A 859 -10.20 -27.28 19.78
CA SER A 859 -11.45 -26.67 20.24
C SER A 859 -12.48 -27.70 20.70
N ASP A 860 -12.49 -28.90 20.11
CA ASP A 860 -13.36 -30.01 20.50
C ASP A 860 -13.13 -30.52 21.94
N TYR A 861 -12.02 -30.13 22.58
CA TYR A 861 -11.64 -30.51 23.95
C TYR A 861 -11.78 -29.35 24.93
N SER A 862 -12.45 -28.26 24.56
CA SER A 862 -12.81 -27.15 25.43
C SER A 862 -14.29 -26.77 25.30
N ASP A 863 -14.98 -26.66 26.44
CA ASP A 863 -16.36 -26.16 26.51
C ASP A 863 -16.43 -24.62 26.59
N GLU A 864 -15.30 -23.92 26.58
CA GLU A 864 -15.21 -22.46 26.77
C GLU A 864 -15.17 -21.68 25.45
N ILE A 865 -14.97 -22.35 24.31
CA ILE A 865 -14.88 -21.70 23.00
C ILE A 865 -16.29 -21.37 22.49
N PRO A 866 -16.62 -20.09 22.24
CA PRO A 866 -17.91 -19.71 21.68
C PRO A 866 -18.12 -20.31 20.28
N MET A 867 -19.34 -20.79 19.99
CA MET A 867 -19.64 -21.37 18.68
C MET A 867 -19.42 -20.39 17.53
N ILE A 868 -19.68 -19.10 17.73
CA ILE A 868 -19.40 -18.06 16.71
C ILE A 868 -17.93 -18.06 16.29
N THR A 869 -17.00 -18.34 17.21
CA THR A 869 -15.57 -18.41 16.95
C THR A 869 -15.25 -19.64 16.09
N VAL A 870 -15.83 -20.79 16.41
CA VAL A 870 -15.71 -22.01 15.59
C VAL A 870 -16.25 -21.79 14.18
N LEU A 871 -17.39 -21.12 14.05
CA LEU A 871 -17.99 -20.81 12.74
C LEU A 871 -17.15 -19.80 11.95
N GLN A 872 -16.55 -18.81 12.62
CA GLN A 872 -15.61 -17.85 12.04
C GLN A 872 -14.36 -18.56 11.49
N TRP A 873 -13.79 -19.51 12.22
CA TRP A 873 -12.66 -20.32 11.75
C TRP A 873 -12.99 -21.14 10.50
N TRP A 874 -14.19 -21.72 10.41
CA TRP A 874 -14.61 -22.38 9.16
C TRP A 874 -14.78 -21.41 7.99
N ILE A 875 -15.13 -20.15 8.24
CA ILE A 875 -15.18 -19.09 7.22
C ILE A 875 -13.77 -18.69 6.77
N GLU A 876 -12.82 -18.58 7.70
CA GLU A 876 -11.42 -18.27 7.40
C GLU A 876 -10.75 -19.35 6.55
N LEU A 877 -11.16 -20.60 6.71
CA LEU A 877 -10.77 -21.71 5.85
C LEU A 877 -11.53 -21.76 4.50
N GLU A 878 -12.40 -20.79 4.22
CA GLU A 878 -13.33 -20.76 3.08
C GLU A 878 -14.23 -22.02 2.99
N ALA A 879 -14.39 -22.74 4.11
CA ALA A 879 -15.08 -24.02 4.19
C ALA A 879 -16.56 -23.82 4.54
N PHE A 880 -17.27 -22.98 3.77
CA PHE A 880 -18.66 -22.57 4.06
C PHE A 880 -19.66 -23.73 4.19
N ASN A 881 -19.47 -24.82 3.46
CA ASN A 881 -20.30 -26.03 3.60
C ASN A 881 -20.08 -26.73 4.95
N LYS A 882 -18.85 -26.67 5.48
CA LYS A 882 -18.53 -27.23 6.78
C LYS A 882 -19.04 -26.32 7.90
N MET A 883 -18.88 -25.00 7.74
CA MET A 883 -19.53 -23.99 8.60
C MET A 883 -21.04 -24.24 8.70
N GLU A 884 -21.72 -24.45 7.57
CA GLU A 884 -23.15 -24.75 7.52
C GLU A 884 -23.49 -26.05 8.25
N SER A 885 -22.72 -27.11 8.02
CA SER A 885 -22.93 -28.40 8.70
C SER A 885 -22.78 -28.28 10.21
N VAL A 886 -21.75 -27.58 10.68
CA VAL A 886 -21.45 -27.37 12.10
C VAL A 886 -22.52 -26.50 12.74
N TYR A 887 -22.90 -25.39 12.10
CA TYR A 887 -24.00 -24.52 12.55
C TYR A 887 -25.32 -25.29 12.65
N ASN A 888 -25.67 -26.08 11.62
CA ASN A 888 -26.93 -26.82 11.60
C ASN A 888 -27.00 -27.90 12.68
N GLU A 889 -25.86 -28.52 13.02
CA GLU A 889 -25.78 -29.48 14.12
C GLU A 889 -25.92 -28.76 15.47
N TYR A 890 -25.20 -27.65 15.67
CA TYR A 890 -25.24 -26.85 16.90
C TYR A 890 -26.61 -26.24 17.19
N ILE A 891 -27.23 -25.59 16.21
CA ILE A 891 -28.46 -24.81 16.42
C ILE A 891 -29.67 -25.68 16.74
N VAL A 892 -29.61 -26.99 16.45
CA VAL A 892 -30.63 -27.97 16.85
C VAL A 892 -30.66 -28.12 18.37
N GLU A 893 -29.50 -28.11 19.02
CA GLU A 893 -29.37 -28.22 20.48
C GLU A 893 -29.46 -26.85 21.16
N HIS A 894 -29.10 -25.77 20.46
CA HIS A 894 -29.09 -24.38 20.95
C HIS A 894 -30.03 -23.45 20.16
N PRO A 895 -31.33 -23.72 20.06
CA PRO A 895 -32.24 -22.97 19.18
C PRO A 895 -32.44 -21.50 19.56
N GLU A 896 -32.11 -21.11 20.80
CA GLU A 896 -32.21 -19.73 21.29
C GLU A 896 -30.90 -18.94 21.16
N ASP A 897 -29.85 -19.50 20.57
CA ASP A 897 -28.63 -18.74 20.27
C ASP A 897 -28.86 -17.82 19.06
N HIS A 898 -29.31 -16.61 19.36
CA HIS A 898 -29.61 -15.58 18.35
C HIS A 898 -28.34 -14.95 17.75
N GLU A 899 -27.23 -14.93 18.49
CA GLU A 899 -25.96 -14.38 18.00
C GLU A 899 -25.35 -15.28 16.93
N ALA A 900 -25.35 -16.61 17.13
CA ALA A 900 -24.91 -17.56 16.12
C ALA A 900 -25.76 -17.49 14.84
N LYS A 901 -27.08 -17.37 14.97
CA LYS A 901 -27.99 -17.15 13.81
C LYS A 901 -27.65 -15.86 13.06
N ALA A 902 -27.50 -14.75 13.78
CA ALA A 902 -27.18 -13.46 13.17
C ALA A 902 -25.82 -13.46 12.47
N PHE A 903 -24.82 -14.11 13.07
CA PHE A 903 -23.49 -14.28 12.52
C PHE A 903 -23.52 -15.07 11.21
N VAL A 904 -24.13 -16.26 11.18
CA VAL A 904 -24.23 -17.09 9.97
C VAL A 904 -25.04 -16.39 8.88
N SER A 905 -26.12 -15.71 9.25
CA SER A 905 -26.89 -14.89 8.31
C SER A 905 -26.00 -13.82 7.65
N SER A 906 -25.19 -13.12 8.44
CA SER A 906 -24.29 -12.06 7.94
C SER A 906 -23.16 -12.63 7.08
N ALA A 907 -22.59 -13.77 7.46
CA ALA A 907 -21.58 -14.47 6.69
C ALA A 907 -22.09 -14.85 5.28
N TRP A 908 -23.28 -15.41 5.18
CA TRP A 908 -23.90 -15.72 3.89
C TRP A 908 -24.19 -14.46 3.07
N TYR A 909 -24.66 -13.39 3.72
CA TYR A 909 -24.91 -12.13 3.03
C TYR A 909 -23.61 -11.62 2.37
N ASP A 910 -22.51 -11.65 3.11
CA ASP A 910 -21.24 -11.07 2.72
C ASP A 910 -20.59 -11.73 1.49
N ILE A 911 -20.90 -13.01 1.25
CA ILE A 911 -20.43 -13.75 0.06
C ILE A 911 -21.46 -13.76 -1.08
N GLY A 912 -22.56 -13.01 -0.95
CA GLY A 912 -23.60 -12.87 -1.99
C GLY A 912 -24.66 -13.98 -1.98
N GLU A 913 -24.68 -14.81 -0.94
CA GLU A 913 -25.60 -15.93 -0.73
C GLU A 913 -26.89 -15.47 -0.02
N TYR A 914 -27.56 -14.48 -0.61
CA TYR A 914 -28.67 -13.74 0.02
C TYR A 914 -29.87 -14.61 0.42
N GLU A 915 -30.15 -15.70 -0.32
CA GLU A 915 -31.25 -16.62 -0.01
C GLU A 915 -30.97 -17.40 1.28
N ARG A 916 -29.74 -17.90 1.45
CA ARG A 916 -29.30 -18.62 2.66
C ARG A 916 -29.26 -17.67 3.86
N SER A 917 -28.70 -16.48 3.66
CA SER A 917 -28.68 -15.41 4.67
C SER A 917 -30.09 -15.11 5.20
N ALA A 918 -31.03 -14.81 4.30
CA ALA A 918 -32.39 -14.44 4.69
C ALA A 918 -33.13 -15.60 5.38
N LEU A 919 -32.93 -16.85 4.96
CA LEU A 919 -33.53 -18.01 5.63
C LEU A 919 -33.09 -18.15 7.09
N VAL A 920 -31.82 -17.85 7.38
CA VAL A 920 -31.29 -17.85 8.75
C VAL A 920 -31.82 -16.64 9.52
N ALA A 921 -31.78 -15.45 8.91
CA ALA A 921 -32.29 -14.22 9.51
C ALA A 921 -33.78 -14.32 9.91
N ASN A 922 -34.60 -14.97 9.10
CA ASN A 922 -36.03 -15.13 9.35
C ASN A 922 -36.35 -16.04 10.55
N GLN A 923 -35.35 -16.75 11.10
CA GLN A 923 -35.49 -17.53 12.33
C GLN A 923 -35.25 -16.70 13.60
N LEU A 924 -34.81 -15.44 13.47
CA LEU A 924 -34.65 -14.52 14.58
C LEU A 924 -36.02 -13.94 15.01
N PRO A 925 -36.22 -13.64 16.31
CA PRO A 925 -37.43 -12.96 16.79
C PRO A 925 -37.61 -11.58 16.15
N GLU A 926 -38.86 -11.20 15.86
CA GLU A 926 -39.21 -9.93 15.17
C GLU A 926 -38.59 -8.68 15.82
N ASP A 927 -38.62 -8.59 17.15
CA ASP A 927 -38.13 -7.41 17.88
C ASP A 927 -36.64 -7.54 18.30
N HIS A 928 -35.93 -8.55 17.82
CA HIS A 928 -34.53 -8.76 18.19
C HIS A 928 -33.61 -7.76 17.46
N GLU A 929 -32.71 -7.12 18.21
CA GLU A 929 -31.80 -6.07 17.70
C GLU A 929 -31.05 -6.51 16.43
N LYS A 930 -30.44 -7.70 16.46
CA LYS A 930 -29.73 -8.27 15.29
C LYS A 930 -30.62 -8.49 14.07
N LYS A 931 -31.89 -8.83 14.24
CA LYS A 931 -32.81 -8.97 13.11
C LYS A 931 -33.07 -7.61 12.47
N ILE A 932 -33.33 -6.58 13.28
CA ILE A 932 -33.54 -5.20 12.84
C ILE A 932 -32.32 -4.68 12.05
N GLU A 933 -31.10 -5.01 12.48
CA GLU A 933 -29.87 -4.68 11.75
C GLU A 933 -29.82 -5.34 10.37
N ILE A 934 -30.11 -6.64 10.30
CA ILE A 934 -30.17 -7.39 9.04
C ILE A 934 -31.26 -6.82 8.13
N GLU A 935 -32.44 -6.48 8.66
CA GLU A 935 -33.52 -5.86 7.90
C GLU A 935 -33.12 -4.50 7.32
N LYS A 936 -32.44 -3.65 8.10
CA LYS A 936 -31.91 -2.36 7.62
C LYS A 936 -30.95 -2.53 6.45
N ARG A 937 -30.20 -3.63 6.44
CA ARG A 937 -29.30 -4.01 5.33
C ARG A 937 -30.10 -4.53 4.12
N PHE A 938 -31.01 -5.48 4.32
CA PHE A 938 -31.75 -6.13 3.23
C PHE A 938 -32.74 -5.22 2.49
N ASN A 939 -33.44 -4.33 3.20
CA ASN A 939 -34.52 -3.51 2.62
C ASN A 939 -34.06 -2.59 1.45
N PRO A 940 -32.98 -1.82 1.55
CA PRO A 940 -32.49 -1.01 0.43
C PRO A 940 -31.83 -1.83 -0.69
N ASP A 941 -31.33 -3.02 -0.38
CA ASP A 941 -30.54 -3.82 -1.32
C ASP A 941 -31.38 -4.77 -2.16
N VAL A 942 -32.46 -5.32 -1.60
CA VAL A 942 -33.28 -6.34 -2.26
C VAL A 942 -33.86 -5.88 -3.59
N ILE A 943 -34.10 -4.57 -3.77
CA ILE A 943 -34.58 -4.00 -5.03
C ILE A 943 -33.58 -4.16 -6.19
N TYR A 944 -32.30 -4.41 -5.88
CA TYR A 944 -31.23 -4.60 -6.86
C TYR A 944 -30.82 -6.06 -7.06
N PHE A 945 -31.34 -6.99 -6.23
CA PHE A 945 -31.06 -8.41 -6.37
C PHE A 945 -31.64 -8.98 -7.66
N ASP A 946 -31.11 -10.15 -8.08
CA ASP A 946 -31.67 -10.89 -9.21
C ASP A 946 -33.15 -11.19 -9.00
N ALA A 947 -33.94 -11.12 -10.07
CA ALA A 947 -35.40 -11.31 -9.99
C ALA A 947 -35.80 -12.66 -9.36
N ASP A 948 -35.02 -13.73 -9.56
CA ASP A 948 -35.29 -15.03 -8.95
C ASP A 948 -35.02 -15.02 -7.43
N VAL A 949 -34.00 -14.29 -6.98
CA VAL A 949 -33.71 -14.08 -5.55
C VAL A 949 -34.79 -13.21 -4.91
N GLN A 950 -35.19 -12.11 -5.54
CA GLN A 950 -36.29 -11.27 -5.07
C GLN A 950 -37.58 -12.10 -4.87
N LYS A 951 -37.91 -12.97 -5.83
CA LYS A 951 -39.06 -13.87 -5.74
C LYS A 951 -38.94 -14.88 -4.60
N PHE A 952 -37.76 -15.48 -4.43
CA PHE A 952 -37.49 -16.40 -3.33
C PHE A 952 -37.75 -15.70 -2.00
N LEU A 953 -37.16 -14.52 -1.81
CA LEU A 953 -37.23 -13.75 -0.58
C LEU A 953 -38.67 -13.31 -0.27
N ILE A 954 -39.43 -12.87 -1.27
CA ILE A 954 -40.85 -12.52 -1.11
C ILE A 954 -41.72 -13.74 -0.73
N ASP A 955 -41.41 -14.93 -1.25
CA ASP A 955 -42.20 -16.15 -0.99
C ASP A 955 -41.81 -16.85 0.33
N ARG A 956 -40.52 -16.80 0.70
CA ARG A 956 -39.95 -17.59 1.79
C ARG A 956 -39.62 -16.80 3.05
N THR A 957 -39.25 -15.53 2.92
CA THR A 957 -38.83 -14.67 4.03
C THR A 957 -39.49 -13.28 3.95
N PRO A 958 -40.83 -13.19 3.76
CA PRO A 958 -41.48 -11.90 3.59
C PRO A 958 -41.40 -11.01 4.84
N GLU A 959 -41.24 -11.61 6.02
CA GLU A 959 -41.21 -10.92 7.32
C GLU A 959 -39.96 -10.04 7.47
N LEU A 960 -38.86 -10.39 6.79
CA LEU A 960 -37.60 -9.61 6.80
C LEU A 960 -37.70 -8.25 6.07
N PHE A 961 -38.82 -7.95 5.41
CA PHE A 961 -38.96 -6.78 4.56
C PHE A 961 -40.10 -5.89 5.01
N SER A 962 -39.87 -4.58 4.95
CA SER A 962 -40.90 -3.60 5.23
C SER A 962 -42.07 -3.74 4.25
N PRO A 963 -43.30 -3.37 4.67
CA PRO A 963 -44.47 -3.37 3.78
C PRO A 963 -44.24 -2.56 2.50
N GLU A 964 -43.46 -1.49 2.57
CA GLU A 964 -43.12 -0.59 1.46
C GLU A 964 -42.19 -1.25 0.45
N THR A 965 -41.15 -1.94 0.94
CA THR A 965 -40.22 -2.72 0.11
C THR A 965 -40.95 -3.86 -0.59
N LEU A 966 -41.75 -4.63 0.15
CA LEU A 966 -42.57 -5.71 -0.43
C LEU A 966 -43.54 -5.19 -1.48
N HIS A 967 -44.20 -4.05 -1.22
CA HIS A 967 -45.12 -3.43 -2.17
C HIS A 967 -44.39 -3.04 -3.46
N THR A 968 -43.20 -2.43 -3.34
CA THR A 968 -42.36 -2.04 -4.49
C THR A 968 -41.94 -3.25 -5.32
N LEU A 969 -41.45 -4.31 -4.68
CA LEU A 969 -41.03 -5.53 -5.37
C LEU A 969 -42.21 -6.22 -6.07
N LYS A 970 -43.34 -6.41 -5.36
CA LYS A 970 -44.55 -7.04 -5.92
C LYS A 970 -45.13 -6.22 -7.07
N LYS A 971 -45.05 -4.90 -7.00
CA LYS A 971 -45.48 -3.99 -8.07
C LYS A 971 -44.68 -4.19 -9.35
N GLU A 972 -43.35 -4.19 -9.27
CA GLU A 972 -42.49 -4.40 -10.44
C GLU A 972 -42.66 -5.81 -11.03
N LEU A 973 -42.76 -6.84 -10.18
CA LEU A 973 -43.04 -8.20 -10.63
C LEU A 973 -44.40 -8.31 -11.35
N ARG A 974 -45.44 -7.60 -10.88
CA ARG A 974 -46.75 -7.57 -11.56
C ARG A 974 -46.67 -6.95 -12.95
N TYR A 975 -45.94 -5.85 -13.13
CA TYR A 975 -45.79 -5.24 -14.46
C TYR A 975 -45.03 -6.14 -15.44
N ASN A 976 -44.06 -6.91 -14.96
CA ASN A 976 -43.13 -7.65 -15.82
C ASN A 976 -43.57 -9.11 -16.09
N GLU A 977 -44.33 -9.72 -15.17
CA GLU A 977 -44.65 -11.15 -15.20
C GLU A 977 -46.14 -11.51 -15.28
N ASN A 978 -47.04 -10.60 -14.95
CA ASN A 978 -48.46 -10.96 -14.92
C ASN A 978 -49.12 -10.84 -16.29
N ASN A 979 -50.21 -11.60 -16.44
CA ASN A 979 -51.10 -11.49 -17.59
C ASN A 979 -51.73 -10.09 -17.65
N SER A 980 -52.08 -9.62 -18.85
CA SER A 980 -52.74 -8.33 -19.01
C SER A 980 -53.85 -8.38 -20.04
N VAL A 981 -54.92 -7.63 -19.80
CA VAL A 981 -55.96 -7.37 -20.79
C VAL A 981 -55.72 -6.00 -21.40
N GLU A 982 -55.89 -5.90 -22.70
CA GLU A 982 -55.68 -4.67 -23.47
C GLU A 982 -56.84 -4.48 -24.45
N VAL A 983 -57.39 -3.28 -24.50
CA VAL A 983 -58.40 -2.89 -25.48
C VAL A 983 -57.87 -1.68 -26.22
N ASN A 984 -57.74 -1.78 -27.54
CA ASN A 984 -57.29 -0.70 -28.41
C ASN A 984 -58.35 -0.41 -29.46
N THR A 985 -58.61 0.86 -29.72
CA THR A 985 -59.44 1.33 -30.83
C THR A 985 -58.71 2.42 -31.59
N ALA A 986 -58.78 2.39 -32.92
CA ALA A 986 -58.27 3.41 -33.80
C ALA A 986 -59.35 3.84 -34.78
N TYR A 987 -59.44 5.13 -35.04
CA TYR A 987 -60.29 5.70 -36.07
C TYR A 987 -59.43 6.59 -36.96
N VAL A 988 -59.47 6.32 -38.25
CA VAL A 988 -58.73 7.06 -39.29
C VAL A 988 -59.73 7.50 -40.33
N GLU A 989 -59.70 8.76 -40.71
CA GLU A 989 -60.50 9.34 -41.79
C GLU A 989 -59.59 10.10 -42.74
N ASP A 990 -59.65 9.78 -44.03
CA ASP A 990 -58.93 10.52 -45.07
C ASP A 990 -59.77 11.64 -45.70
N ASN A 991 -59.09 12.53 -46.43
CA ASN A 991 -59.74 13.64 -47.12
C ASN A 991 -60.63 13.24 -48.31
N PHE A 992 -60.67 11.96 -48.67
CA PHE A 992 -61.63 11.37 -49.62
C PHE A 992 -62.82 10.73 -48.90
N ASN A 993 -63.06 11.12 -47.63
CA ASN A 993 -64.09 10.61 -46.74
C ASN A 993 -64.05 9.09 -46.56
N GLN A 994 -62.87 8.47 -46.78
CA GLN A 994 -62.67 7.08 -46.42
C GLN A 994 -62.43 7.02 -44.92
N SER A 995 -63.18 6.18 -44.22
CA SER A 995 -63.00 5.96 -42.79
C SER A 995 -62.70 4.49 -42.50
N VAL A 996 -61.78 4.28 -41.56
CA VAL A 996 -61.38 2.98 -41.05
C VAL A 996 -61.46 3.02 -39.53
N TRP A 997 -62.39 2.26 -38.97
CA TRP A 997 -62.53 2.06 -37.53
C TRP A 997 -62.02 0.67 -37.17
N GLU A 998 -60.93 0.59 -36.42
CA GLU A 998 -60.37 -0.67 -35.92
C GLU A 998 -60.55 -0.78 -34.40
N SER A 999 -60.84 -1.98 -33.92
CA SER A 999 -60.92 -2.31 -32.51
C SER A 999 -60.35 -3.67 -32.24
N SER A 1000 -59.58 -3.80 -31.16
CA SER A 1000 -59.04 -5.08 -30.71
C SER A 1000 -59.17 -5.24 -29.20
N ALA A 1001 -59.60 -6.42 -28.77
CA ALA A 1001 -59.55 -6.85 -27.38
C ALA A 1001 -58.53 -8.00 -27.27
N THR A 1002 -57.45 -7.76 -26.53
CA THR A 1002 -56.29 -8.65 -26.44
C THR A 1002 -56.10 -9.17 -25.03
N PHE A 1003 -56.02 -10.49 -24.90
CA PHE A 1003 -55.53 -11.16 -23.69
C PHE A 1003 -54.05 -11.52 -23.88
N ASN A 1004 -53.17 -10.94 -23.06
CA ASN A 1004 -51.75 -11.23 -23.05
C ASN A 1004 -51.44 -12.23 -21.94
N LEU A 1005 -51.08 -13.45 -22.33
CA LEU A 1005 -50.60 -14.50 -21.45
C LEU A 1005 -49.07 -14.42 -21.34
N ARG A 1006 -48.56 -14.22 -20.12
CA ARG A 1006 -47.13 -14.18 -19.84
C ARG A 1006 -46.67 -15.53 -19.28
N THR A 1007 -45.59 -16.07 -19.82
CA THR A 1007 -44.98 -17.33 -19.35
C THR A 1007 -43.95 -17.07 -18.26
N GLU A 1008 -43.58 -18.10 -17.50
CA GLU A 1008 -42.54 -18.02 -16.46
C GLU A 1008 -41.18 -17.56 -16.99
N ARG A 1009 -40.88 -17.86 -18.26
CA ARG A 1009 -39.64 -17.41 -18.92
C ARG A 1009 -39.75 -16.00 -19.51
N GLY A 1010 -40.77 -15.23 -19.14
CA GLY A 1010 -41.01 -13.85 -19.60
C GLY A 1010 -41.50 -13.73 -21.05
N ARG A 1011 -41.77 -14.83 -21.76
CA ARG A 1011 -42.34 -14.81 -23.12
C ARG A 1011 -43.82 -14.46 -23.08
N GLN A 1012 -44.33 -13.79 -24.11
CA GLN A 1012 -45.73 -13.36 -24.16
C GLN A 1012 -46.46 -13.98 -25.35
N HIS A 1013 -47.67 -14.46 -25.09
CA HIS A 1013 -48.63 -14.94 -26.07
C HIS A 1013 -49.85 -14.02 -26.02
N SER A 1014 -50.11 -13.28 -27.08
CA SER A 1014 -51.24 -12.35 -27.21
C SER A 1014 -52.32 -13.00 -28.06
N PHE A 1015 -53.53 -13.09 -27.54
CA PHE A 1015 -54.73 -13.55 -28.25
C PHE A 1015 -55.69 -12.38 -28.39
N SER A 1016 -56.02 -12.01 -29.62
CA SER A 1016 -56.83 -10.84 -29.90
C SER A 1016 -58.09 -11.20 -30.67
N VAL A 1017 -59.21 -10.60 -30.27
CA VAL A 1017 -60.41 -10.49 -31.10
C VAL A 1017 -60.37 -9.13 -31.78
N THR A 1018 -60.50 -9.09 -33.10
CA THR A 1018 -60.37 -7.88 -33.91
C THR A 1018 -61.65 -7.59 -34.67
N HIS A 1019 -62.00 -6.32 -34.78
CA HIS A 1019 -63.07 -5.81 -35.61
C HIS A 1019 -62.55 -4.60 -36.39
N ALA A 1020 -62.81 -4.54 -37.70
CA ALA A 1020 -62.55 -3.36 -38.51
C ALA A 1020 -63.76 -3.02 -39.38
N SER A 1021 -64.18 -1.77 -39.36
CA SER A 1021 -65.22 -1.21 -40.23
C SER A 1021 -64.54 -0.27 -41.23
N VAL A 1022 -64.68 -0.56 -42.51
CA VAL A 1022 -64.02 0.15 -43.61
C VAL A 1022 -65.10 0.72 -44.52
N SER A 1023 -65.17 2.03 -44.67
CA SER A 1023 -66.13 2.67 -45.58
C SER A 1023 -65.70 2.56 -47.05
N ASP A 1024 -66.64 2.85 -47.94
CA ASP A 1024 -66.37 3.12 -49.35
C ASP A 1024 -65.57 4.42 -49.54
N LEU A 1025 -64.86 4.52 -50.67
CA LEU A 1025 -64.13 5.71 -51.12
C LEU A 1025 -65.08 6.71 -51.80
N ALA A 1026 -64.90 8.01 -51.59
CA ALA A 1026 -65.60 9.02 -52.40
C ALA A 1026 -64.89 9.19 -53.77
N LEU A 1027 -65.32 8.43 -54.77
CA LEU A 1027 -64.71 8.41 -56.10
C LEU A 1027 -65.41 9.32 -57.11
N THR A 1028 -64.63 9.92 -58.02
CA THR A 1028 -65.14 10.68 -59.17
C THR A 1028 -65.71 9.77 -60.26
N ASP A 1029 -65.14 8.58 -60.43
CA ASP A 1029 -65.60 7.54 -61.36
C ASP A 1029 -66.22 6.36 -60.60
N ILE A 1030 -67.30 5.79 -61.13
CA ILE A 1030 -68.01 4.66 -60.49
C ILE A 1030 -67.16 3.38 -60.60
N ASP A 1031 -66.68 2.86 -59.46
CA ASP A 1031 -66.12 1.51 -59.32
C ASP A 1031 -67.13 0.60 -58.58
N PRO A 1032 -67.76 -0.39 -59.25
CA PRO A 1032 -68.73 -1.29 -58.61
C PRO A 1032 -68.17 -2.12 -57.44
N GLN A 1033 -66.84 -2.20 -57.31
CA GLN A 1033 -66.16 -2.92 -56.22
C GLN A 1033 -65.86 -2.02 -55.01
N ASN A 1034 -66.24 -0.74 -55.06
CA ASN A 1034 -66.11 0.18 -53.93
C ASN A 1034 -67.32 0.08 -52.99
N VAL A 1035 -67.28 -0.88 -52.07
CA VAL A 1035 -68.33 -1.10 -51.06
C VAL A 1035 -67.73 -1.11 -49.66
N ALA A 1036 -68.53 -0.79 -48.65
CA ALA A 1036 -68.11 -0.87 -47.26
C ALA A 1036 -67.96 -2.32 -46.77
N HIS A 1037 -66.94 -2.59 -45.96
CA HIS A 1037 -66.65 -3.91 -45.40
C HIS A 1037 -66.63 -3.88 -43.87
N GLU A 1038 -67.14 -4.96 -43.27
CA GLU A 1038 -67.04 -5.23 -41.83
C GLU A 1038 -66.20 -6.50 -41.65
N LEU A 1039 -64.99 -6.36 -41.11
CA LEU A 1039 -64.04 -7.44 -40.88
C LEU A 1039 -64.08 -7.88 -39.42
N TYR A 1040 -64.31 -9.17 -39.18
CA TYR A 1040 -64.22 -9.79 -37.86
C TYR A 1040 -63.13 -10.85 -37.86
N GLY A 1041 -62.24 -10.83 -36.87
CA GLY A 1041 -61.07 -11.69 -36.87
C GLY A 1041 -60.55 -12.12 -35.51
N LEU A 1042 -59.65 -13.09 -35.59
CA LEU A 1042 -58.85 -13.58 -34.48
C LEU A 1042 -57.38 -13.44 -34.85
N ARG A 1043 -56.58 -12.93 -33.91
CA ARG A 1043 -55.14 -12.76 -34.09
C ARG A 1043 -54.37 -13.41 -32.96
N TYR A 1044 -53.25 -14.03 -33.30
CA TYR A 1044 -52.28 -14.55 -32.34
C TYR A 1044 -50.92 -13.92 -32.58
N ARG A 1045 -50.26 -13.46 -31.50
CA ARG A 1045 -48.89 -12.94 -31.56
C ARG A 1045 -48.04 -13.56 -30.46
N TYR A 1046 -46.87 -14.04 -30.84
CA TYR A 1046 -45.81 -14.46 -29.94
C TYR A 1046 -44.75 -13.36 -29.83
N GLN A 1047 -44.23 -13.15 -28.61
CA GLN A 1047 -43.12 -12.23 -28.34
C GLN A 1047 -42.14 -12.85 -27.35
N THR A 1048 -40.84 -12.71 -27.61
CA THR A 1048 -39.78 -13.14 -26.70
C THR A 1048 -39.72 -12.29 -25.43
N ALA A 1049 -39.00 -12.76 -24.42
CA ALA A 1049 -38.83 -12.01 -23.18
C ALA A 1049 -38.05 -10.71 -23.43
N ASN A 1050 -38.51 -9.62 -22.81
CA ASN A 1050 -37.81 -8.35 -22.86
C ASN A 1050 -36.50 -8.49 -22.08
N ASN A 1051 -35.36 -8.45 -22.77
CA ASN A 1051 -34.03 -8.58 -22.19
C ASN A 1051 -33.11 -7.52 -22.79
N PRO A 1052 -32.57 -6.57 -22.00
CA PRO A 1052 -31.70 -5.50 -22.53
C PRO A 1052 -30.47 -5.99 -23.30
N SER A 1053 -30.00 -7.21 -23.03
CA SER A 1053 -28.82 -7.80 -23.68
C SER A 1053 -29.14 -8.55 -24.98
N LYS A 1054 -30.41 -8.86 -25.28
CA LYS A 1054 -30.82 -9.66 -26.45
C LYS A 1054 -31.88 -8.93 -27.28
N PRO A 1055 -31.89 -9.07 -28.62
CA PRO A 1055 -32.97 -8.51 -29.44
C PRO A 1055 -34.35 -9.08 -29.05
N LEU A 1056 -35.35 -8.21 -29.02
CA LEU A 1056 -36.75 -8.59 -28.86
C LEU A 1056 -37.30 -9.04 -30.21
N PHE A 1057 -37.88 -10.23 -30.27
CA PHE A 1057 -38.48 -10.79 -31.48
C PHE A 1057 -39.98 -11.00 -31.26
N SER A 1058 -40.80 -10.63 -32.24
CA SER A 1058 -42.21 -10.95 -32.28
C SER A 1058 -42.61 -11.50 -33.64
N ALA A 1059 -43.59 -12.40 -33.64
CA ALA A 1059 -44.24 -12.88 -34.85
C ALA A 1059 -45.71 -13.16 -34.56
N GLY A 1060 -46.58 -12.81 -35.50
CA GLY A 1060 -48.01 -12.96 -35.37
C GLY A 1060 -48.69 -13.31 -36.68
N ALA A 1061 -49.87 -13.91 -36.55
CA ALA A 1061 -50.75 -14.23 -37.67
C ALA A 1061 -52.21 -14.03 -37.24
N GLY A 1062 -53.02 -13.54 -38.16
CA GLY A 1062 -54.45 -13.32 -37.97
C GLY A 1062 -55.27 -13.87 -39.12
N LEU A 1063 -56.52 -14.20 -38.82
CA LEU A 1063 -57.53 -14.63 -39.77
C LEU A 1063 -58.77 -13.77 -39.57
N GLN A 1064 -59.24 -13.14 -40.65
CA GLN A 1064 -60.37 -12.23 -40.66
C GLN A 1064 -61.40 -12.67 -41.69
N ARG A 1065 -62.67 -12.36 -41.44
CA ARG A 1065 -63.79 -12.61 -42.34
C ARG A 1065 -64.60 -11.33 -42.52
N ASP A 1066 -64.92 -11.00 -43.77
CA ASP A 1066 -65.78 -9.85 -44.06
C ASP A 1066 -67.29 -10.21 -44.03
N ASN A 1067 -68.14 -9.19 -44.07
CA ASN A 1067 -69.60 -9.29 -44.22
C ASN A 1067 -70.07 -9.93 -45.54
N PHE A 1068 -69.18 -10.14 -46.51
CA PHE A 1068 -69.45 -10.85 -47.77
C PHE A 1068 -68.93 -12.30 -47.77
N ASN A 1069 -68.46 -12.80 -46.62
CA ASN A 1069 -67.91 -14.14 -46.41
C ASN A 1069 -66.55 -14.42 -47.08
N LYS A 1070 -65.80 -13.39 -47.48
CA LYS A 1070 -64.41 -13.51 -47.89
C LYS A 1070 -63.51 -13.64 -46.66
N MET A 1071 -62.44 -14.42 -46.82
CA MET A 1071 -61.46 -14.71 -45.76
C MET A 1071 -60.15 -14.00 -46.08
N PHE A 1072 -59.55 -13.36 -45.08
CA PHE A 1072 -58.29 -12.63 -45.19
C PHE A 1072 -57.30 -13.10 -44.13
N VAL A 1073 -56.01 -13.06 -44.47
CA VAL A 1073 -54.92 -13.44 -43.56
C VAL A 1073 -54.00 -12.24 -43.35
N ASP A 1074 -53.62 -11.97 -42.11
CA ASP A 1074 -52.58 -11.00 -41.82
C ASP A 1074 -51.38 -11.69 -41.15
N LEU A 1075 -50.17 -11.26 -41.48
CA LEU A 1075 -48.92 -11.74 -40.91
C LEU A 1075 -48.09 -10.54 -40.45
N GLU A 1076 -47.47 -10.66 -39.29
CA GLU A 1076 -46.55 -9.65 -38.77
C GLU A 1076 -45.29 -10.32 -38.21
N ALA A 1077 -44.14 -9.68 -38.37
CA ALA A 1077 -42.90 -10.08 -37.74
C ALA A 1077 -42.08 -8.83 -37.39
N SER A 1078 -41.48 -8.80 -36.21
CA SER A 1078 -40.59 -7.70 -35.84
C SER A 1078 -39.38 -8.17 -35.04
N ILE A 1079 -38.26 -7.47 -35.23
CA ILE A 1079 -37.08 -7.57 -34.38
C ILE A 1079 -36.66 -6.16 -33.97
N SER A 1080 -36.45 -5.94 -32.67
CA SER A 1080 -35.98 -4.65 -32.16
C SER A 1080 -34.89 -4.82 -31.11
N GLN A 1081 -34.02 -3.81 -31.00
CA GLN A 1081 -32.98 -3.75 -29.99
C GLN A 1081 -32.82 -2.31 -29.50
N SER A 1082 -32.93 -2.13 -28.19
CA SER A 1082 -32.69 -0.86 -27.51
C SER A 1082 -31.38 -0.95 -26.71
N LYS A 1083 -30.49 0.02 -26.90
CA LYS A 1083 -29.27 0.27 -26.10
C LYS A 1083 -29.32 1.71 -25.60
N GLU A 1084 -28.47 2.05 -24.64
CA GLU A 1084 -28.50 3.32 -23.88
C GLU A 1084 -28.73 4.59 -24.72
N ASN A 1085 -28.14 4.68 -25.93
CA ASN A 1085 -28.31 5.83 -26.84
C ASN A 1085 -28.73 5.44 -28.27
N VAL A 1086 -29.14 4.20 -28.50
CA VAL A 1086 -29.44 3.67 -29.84
C VAL A 1086 -30.64 2.75 -29.80
N PHE A 1087 -31.64 3.01 -30.64
CA PHE A 1087 -32.74 2.09 -30.90
C PHE A 1087 -32.72 1.70 -32.38
N LYS A 1088 -32.92 0.41 -32.66
CA LYS A 1088 -33.09 -0.09 -34.02
C LYS A 1088 -34.20 -1.12 -34.07
N SER A 1089 -35.00 -1.10 -35.13
CA SER A 1089 -36.02 -2.11 -35.39
C SER A 1089 -36.14 -2.41 -36.87
N LEU A 1090 -36.57 -3.64 -37.15
CA LEU A 1090 -36.98 -4.10 -38.46
C LEU A 1090 -38.33 -4.80 -38.28
N SER A 1091 -39.36 -4.35 -38.97
CA SER A 1091 -40.67 -5.02 -39.02
C SER A 1091 -41.06 -5.39 -40.44
N PHE A 1092 -41.89 -6.41 -40.55
CA PHE A 1092 -42.54 -6.89 -41.75
C PHE A 1092 -44.02 -7.08 -41.44
N ASP A 1093 -44.88 -6.50 -42.27
CA ASP A 1093 -46.33 -6.56 -42.15
C ASP A 1093 -46.93 -6.98 -43.50
N PHE A 1094 -47.85 -7.95 -43.48
CA PHE A 1094 -48.60 -8.40 -44.64
C PHE A 1094 -50.08 -8.45 -44.28
N ALA A 1095 -50.89 -7.61 -44.91
CA ALA A 1095 -52.31 -7.47 -44.58
C ALA A 1095 -53.12 -7.05 -45.81
N PRO A 1096 -54.44 -7.31 -45.84
CA PRO A 1096 -55.30 -6.72 -46.86
C PRO A 1096 -55.25 -5.19 -46.80
N VAL A 1097 -55.28 -4.54 -47.96
CA VAL A 1097 -55.42 -3.10 -48.06
C VAL A 1097 -56.76 -2.69 -47.47
N GLN A 1098 -56.75 -1.84 -46.44
CA GLN A 1098 -57.95 -1.40 -45.72
C GLN A 1098 -58.70 -0.30 -46.49
N THR A 1099 -59.11 -0.59 -47.73
CA THR A 1099 -60.01 0.23 -48.54
C THR A 1099 -61.14 -0.64 -49.08
N GLY A 1100 -62.32 -0.06 -49.33
CA GLY A 1100 -63.46 -0.84 -49.84
C GLY A 1100 -63.11 -1.63 -51.11
N VAL A 1101 -62.44 -0.96 -52.06
CA VAL A 1101 -61.98 -1.58 -53.29
C VAL A 1101 -60.84 -2.59 -53.05
N GLY A 1102 -59.89 -2.27 -52.17
CA GLY A 1102 -58.76 -3.15 -51.84
C GLY A 1102 -59.21 -4.49 -51.27
N ILE A 1103 -60.17 -4.47 -50.34
CA ILE A 1103 -60.76 -5.67 -49.75
C ILE A 1103 -61.57 -6.44 -50.80
N SER A 1104 -62.43 -5.74 -51.56
CA SER A 1104 -63.23 -6.36 -52.62
C SER A 1104 -62.39 -7.03 -53.71
N LYS A 1105 -61.25 -6.43 -54.08
CA LYS A 1105 -60.28 -6.96 -55.06
C LYS A 1105 -59.24 -7.91 -54.46
N GLU A 1106 -59.30 -8.20 -53.15
CA GLU A 1106 -58.35 -9.07 -52.44
C GLU A 1106 -56.88 -8.62 -52.59
N ILE A 1107 -56.67 -7.30 -52.59
CA ILE A 1107 -55.35 -6.71 -52.70
C ILE A 1107 -54.69 -6.70 -51.33
N TYR A 1108 -53.54 -7.36 -51.22
CA TYR A 1108 -52.67 -7.31 -50.05
C TYR A 1108 -51.53 -6.32 -50.22
N LYS A 1109 -51.13 -5.73 -49.10
CA LYS A 1109 -49.92 -4.91 -48.92
C LYS A 1109 -48.90 -5.67 -48.07
N SER A 1110 -47.68 -5.77 -48.57
CA SER A 1110 -46.48 -6.18 -47.82
C SER A 1110 -45.65 -4.94 -47.52
N GLU A 1111 -45.32 -4.68 -46.27
CA GLU A 1111 -44.50 -3.54 -45.85
C GLU A 1111 -43.29 -4.03 -45.04
N ILE A 1112 -42.10 -3.52 -45.36
CA ILE A 1112 -40.88 -3.69 -44.57
C ILE A 1112 -40.48 -2.33 -44.03
N ILE A 1113 -40.32 -2.22 -42.71
CA ILE A 1113 -39.97 -0.97 -42.03
C ILE A 1113 -38.66 -1.15 -41.27
N GLY A 1114 -37.60 -0.47 -41.73
CA GLY A 1114 -36.34 -0.34 -41.01
C GLY A 1114 -36.28 0.99 -40.28
N TYR A 1115 -36.17 0.98 -38.96
CA TYR A 1115 -36.06 2.19 -38.13
C TYR A 1115 -34.75 2.20 -37.34
N TYR A 1116 -34.12 3.36 -37.29
CA TYR A 1116 -32.91 3.61 -36.53
C TYR A 1116 -32.99 4.98 -35.85
N GLU A 1117 -32.67 5.02 -34.56
CA GLU A 1117 -32.60 6.25 -33.78
C GLU A 1117 -31.32 6.27 -32.94
N ARG A 1118 -30.66 7.43 -32.90
CA ARG A 1118 -29.43 7.65 -32.11
C ARG A 1118 -29.45 9.01 -31.43
N GLY A 1119 -29.14 9.01 -30.13
CA GLY A 1119 -28.72 10.20 -29.41
C GLY A 1119 -27.21 10.38 -29.55
N SER A 1120 -26.76 11.46 -30.21
CA SER A 1120 -25.32 11.72 -30.41
C SER A 1120 -24.71 12.53 -29.26
N THR A 1121 -25.52 13.37 -28.60
CA THR A 1121 -25.16 14.10 -27.36
C THR A 1121 -26.41 14.21 -26.47
N LYS A 1122 -26.29 14.76 -25.25
CA LYS A 1122 -27.46 15.12 -24.42
C LYS A 1122 -28.40 16.13 -25.11
N LEU A 1123 -27.92 16.82 -26.15
CA LEU A 1123 -28.62 17.88 -26.87
C LEU A 1123 -29.12 17.45 -28.26
N LEU A 1124 -28.49 16.48 -28.93
CA LEU A 1124 -28.82 16.15 -30.33
C LEU A 1124 -29.27 14.70 -30.50
N GLN A 1125 -30.43 14.52 -31.16
CA GLN A 1125 -31.01 13.21 -31.49
C GLN A 1125 -31.35 13.16 -32.98
N SER A 1126 -31.07 12.03 -33.63
CA SER A 1126 -31.37 11.78 -35.03
C SER A 1126 -32.16 10.48 -35.19
N SER A 1127 -33.15 10.45 -36.08
CA SER A 1127 -33.83 9.21 -36.48
C SER A 1127 -33.96 9.08 -37.99
N PHE A 1128 -34.02 7.84 -38.44
CA PHE A 1128 -34.05 7.41 -39.82
C PHE A 1128 -35.03 6.25 -39.96
N ALA A 1129 -35.97 6.35 -40.89
CA ALA A 1129 -36.97 5.32 -41.18
C ALA A 1129 -37.01 5.04 -42.68
N LEU A 1130 -36.80 3.78 -43.07
CA LEU A 1130 -36.92 3.29 -44.44
C LEU A 1130 -38.11 2.36 -44.51
N VAL A 1131 -39.05 2.64 -45.41
CA VAL A 1131 -40.26 1.85 -45.65
C VAL A 1131 -40.25 1.36 -47.09
N GLY A 1132 -40.46 0.06 -47.28
CA GLY A 1132 -40.69 -0.55 -48.59
C GLY A 1132 -42.05 -1.22 -48.63
N SER A 1133 -42.92 -0.77 -49.53
CA SER A 1133 -44.29 -1.27 -49.70
C SER A 1133 -44.44 -1.99 -51.03
N TYR A 1134 -45.04 -3.17 -51.03
CA TYR A 1134 -45.40 -3.95 -52.22
C TYR A 1134 -46.89 -4.31 -52.16
N TYR A 1135 -47.59 -4.12 -53.27
CA TYR A 1135 -49.00 -4.45 -53.42
C TYR A 1135 -49.16 -5.59 -54.42
N THR A 1136 -50.05 -6.53 -54.11
CA THR A 1136 -50.25 -7.76 -54.92
C THR A 1136 -50.74 -7.52 -56.35
N ASN A 1137 -51.28 -6.34 -56.66
CA ASN A 1137 -51.62 -5.91 -58.03
C ASN A 1137 -50.43 -5.28 -58.79
N GLY A 1138 -49.21 -5.27 -58.21
CA GLY A 1138 -47.96 -4.85 -58.86
C GLY A 1138 -47.42 -3.48 -58.44
N GLY A 1139 -48.10 -2.74 -57.57
CA GLY A 1139 -47.61 -1.46 -57.05
C GLY A 1139 -46.43 -1.64 -56.09
N VAL A 1140 -45.42 -0.77 -56.19
CA VAL A 1140 -44.23 -0.76 -55.32
C VAL A 1140 -43.88 0.67 -54.96
N GLU A 1141 -43.66 0.94 -53.67
CA GLU A 1141 -43.18 2.22 -53.16
C GLU A 1141 -41.97 2.01 -52.24
N GLY A 1142 -40.95 2.84 -52.38
CA GLY A 1142 -39.89 3.02 -51.38
C GLY A 1142 -39.95 4.42 -50.80
N ALA A 1143 -39.99 4.54 -49.48
CA ALA A 1143 -40.04 5.81 -48.77
C ALA A 1143 -38.94 5.89 -47.70
N LEU A 1144 -38.38 7.09 -47.53
CA LEU A 1144 -37.33 7.37 -46.57
C LEU A 1144 -37.64 8.67 -45.80
N THR A 1145 -37.62 8.57 -44.47
CA THR A 1145 -37.79 9.70 -43.55
C THR A 1145 -36.55 9.88 -42.69
N SER A 1146 -36.04 11.10 -42.63
CA SER A 1146 -34.91 11.48 -41.76
C SER A 1146 -35.31 12.65 -40.87
N ARG A 1147 -35.05 12.57 -39.56
CA ARG A 1147 -35.41 13.60 -38.57
C ARG A 1147 -34.20 13.95 -37.69
N LEU A 1148 -34.07 15.23 -37.36
CA LEU A 1148 -33.06 15.78 -36.45
C LEU A 1148 -33.75 16.60 -35.36
N PHE A 1149 -33.42 16.35 -34.10
CA PHE A 1149 -33.98 17.01 -32.92
C PHE A 1149 -32.88 17.68 -32.09
N ALA A 1150 -33.15 18.89 -31.60
CA ALA A 1150 -32.33 19.61 -30.63
C ALA A 1150 -33.04 19.64 -29.26
N ASN A 1151 -32.67 18.78 -28.32
CA ASN A 1151 -33.30 18.62 -27.01
C ASN A 1151 -32.91 19.77 -26.04
N LEU A 1152 -33.77 20.78 -25.89
CA LEU A 1152 -33.58 21.89 -24.94
C LEU A 1152 -34.28 21.57 -23.60
N LYS A 1153 -33.49 21.42 -22.54
CA LYS A 1153 -33.97 21.03 -21.20
C LYS A 1153 -34.34 22.27 -20.37
N ARG A 1154 -35.59 22.35 -19.89
CA ARG A 1154 -36.10 23.46 -19.05
C ARG A 1154 -36.27 23.06 -17.58
N ASP A 1155 -36.58 21.79 -17.31
CA ASP A 1155 -36.76 21.23 -15.97
C ASP A 1155 -36.49 19.70 -16.00
N ASN A 1156 -36.43 19.04 -14.84
CA ASN A 1156 -36.09 17.62 -14.71
C ASN A 1156 -37.11 16.65 -15.35
N LYS A 1157 -38.34 17.09 -15.64
CA LYS A 1157 -39.43 16.25 -16.20
C LYS A 1157 -39.97 16.72 -17.57
N SER A 1158 -39.53 17.86 -18.09
CA SER A 1158 -40.08 18.49 -19.31
C SER A 1158 -38.99 18.97 -20.26
N ARG A 1159 -39.14 18.72 -21.56
CA ARG A 1159 -38.22 19.18 -22.61
C ARG A 1159 -38.97 19.72 -23.83
N PHE A 1160 -38.38 20.73 -24.48
CA PHE A 1160 -38.80 21.23 -25.78
C PHE A 1160 -37.72 20.90 -26.80
N SER A 1161 -38.09 20.39 -27.96
CA SER A 1161 -37.16 19.92 -28.97
C SER A 1161 -37.55 20.45 -30.34
N PRO A 1162 -36.95 21.59 -30.77
CA PRO A 1162 -37.01 21.97 -32.17
C PRO A 1162 -36.52 20.82 -33.04
N PHE A 1163 -37.20 20.58 -34.16
CA PHE A 1163 -36.83 19.49 -35.06
C PHE A 1163 -36.91 19.92 -36.53
N ALA A 1164 -36.13 19.24 -37.35
CA ALA A 1164 -36.19 19.28 -38.80
C ALA A 1164 -36.44 17.86 -39.34
N GLU A 1165 -37.21 17.75 -40.41
CA GLU A 1165 -37.57 16.47 -41.04
C GLU A 1165 -37.53 16.60 -42.56
N LEU A 1166 -37.07 15.52 -43.18
CA LEU A 1166 -36.99 15.32 -44.62
C LEU A 1166 -37.63 13.97 -44.96
N PHE A 1167 -38.50 13.96 -45.95
CA PHE A 1167 -39.16 12.76 -46.47
C PHE A 1167 -38.99 12.69 -47.98
N LEU A 1168 -38.67 11.51 -48.50
CA LEU A 1168 -38.64 11.23 -49.93
C LEU A 1168 -39.27 9.87 -50.22
N SER A 1169 -40.12 9.79 -51.24
CA SER A 1169 -40.63 8.51 -51.76
C SER A 1169 -40.61 8.45 -53.28
N ALA A 1170 -40.54 7.22 -53.80
CA ALA A 1170 -40.66 6.91 -55.21
C ALA A 1170 -41.45 5.62 -55.40
N ALA A 1171 -42.32 5.60 -56.40
CA ALA A 1171 -43.15 4.46 -56.74
C ALA A 1171 -43.08 4.12 -58.23
N ASN A 1172 -43.50 2.91 -58.59
CA ASN A 1172 -43.61 2.46 -59.99
C ASN A 1172 -44.97 2.77 -60.64
N THR A 1173 -45.90 3.37 -59.89
CA THR A 1173 -47.25 3.72 -60.32
C THR A 1173 -47.77 4.90 -59.50
N SER A 1174 -48.72 5.65 -60.06
CA SER A 1174 -49.41 6.76 -59.38
C SER A 1174 -50.93 6.55 -59.38
N GLN A 1175 -51.55 6.75 -58.22
CA GLN A 1175 -52.97 6.55 -57.92
C GLN A 1175 -53.42 7.59 -56.89
N GLU A 1176 -53.50 8.85 -57.31
CA GLU A 1176 -53.79 10.00 -56.44
C GLU A 1176 -55.19 9.98 -55.82
N ASN A 1177 -56.15 9.29 -56.45
CA ASN A 1177 -57.54 9.19 -56.00
C ASN A 1177 -57.78 8.10 -54.93
N GLY A 1178 -56.73 7.38 -54.51
CA GLY A 1178 -56.84 6.34 -53.48
C GLY A 1178 -57.54 5.05 -53.92
N ASN A 1179 -57.90 4.88 -55.20
CA ASN A 1179 -58.54 3.66 -55.71
C ASN A 1179 -57.56 2.78 -56.54
N PRO A 1180 -57.16 1.58 -56.09
CA PRO A 1180 -57.64 0.88 -54.91
C PRO A 1180 -56.89 1.23 -53.61
N TYR A 1181 -55.78 1.95 -53.70
CA TYR A 1181 -55.05 2.52 -52.57
C TYR A 1181 -54.30 3.76 -53.05
N TRP A 1182 -53.89 4.62 -52.13
CA TRP A 1182 -53.10 5.80 -52.47
C TRP A 1182 -51.61 5.46 -52.62
N ILE A 1183 -51.02 5.90 -53.72
CA ILE A 1183 -49.60 5.80 -54.07
C ILE A 1183 -49.31 6.89 -55.10
N ILE A 1184 -48.14 7.52 -55.11
CA ILE A 1184 -47.77 8.53 -56.13
C ILE A 1184 -46.34 8.32 -56.62
N ASP A 1185 -46.07 8.67 -57.88
CA ASP A 1185 -44.81 8.36 -58.59
C ASP A 1185 -43.57 8.84 -57.83
N SER A 1186 -43.59 10.06 -57.29
CA SER A 1186 -42.51 10.59 -56.46
C SER A 1186 -43.02 11.70 -55.54
N ARG A 1187 -42.44 11.78 -54.34
CA ARG A 1187 -42.76 12.83 -53.37
C ARG A 1187 -41.51 13.24 -52.60
N LEU A 1188 -41.33 14.54 -52.39
CA LEU A 1188 -40.30 15.10 -51.54
C LEU A 1188 -40.94 16.19 -50.68
N TYR A 1189 -40.84 16.06 -49.36
CA TYR A 1189 -41.20 17.15 -48.46
C TYR A 1189 -40.13 17.38 -47.40
N GLY A 1190 -39.98 18.63 -46.98
CA GLY A 1190 -39.02 19.04 -45.98
C GLY A 1190 -39.56 20.18 -45.13
N GLY A 1191 -39.26 20.15 -43.83
CA GLY A 1191 -39.78 21.16 -42.91
C GLY A 1191 -39.30 20.96 -41.48
N GLY A 1192 -39.95 21.64 -40.56
CA GLY A 1192 -39.55 21.63 -39.16
C GLY A 1192 -40.64 22.11 -38.22
N GLY A 1193 -40.40 21.90 -36.94
CA GLY A 1193 -41.40 22.16 -35.91
C GLY A 1193 -40.84 22.12 -34.50
N LEU A 1194 -41.75 22.05 -33.53
CA LEU A 1194 -41.43 21.97 -32.11
C LEU A 1194 -42.10 20.74 -31.50
N ALA A 1195 -41.31 19.93 -30.79
CA ALA A 1195 -41.81 18.83 -29.98
C ALA A 1195 -41.76 19.19 -28.49
N TRP A 1196 -42.86 19.01 -27.78
CA TRP A 1196 -42.89 19.05 -26.32
C TRP A 1196 -42.93 17.63 -25.78
N THR A 1197 -42.05 17.28 -24.84
CA THR A 1197 -42.08 15.99 -24.15
C THR A 1197 -42.12 16.19 -22.64
N TYR A 1198 -43.01 15.49 -21.95
CA TYR A 1198 -43.12 15.44 -20.50
C TYR A 1198 -43.06 13.99 -20.02
N GLY A 1199 -42.30 13.70 -18.97
CA GLY A 1199 -42.16 12.36 -18.40
C GLY A 1199 -41.18 11.45 -19.15
N LYS A 1200 -40.78 10.34 -18.52
CA LYS A 1200 -39.86 9.33 -19.07
C LYS A 1200 -40.44 7.91 -19.09
N ASP A 1201 -41.26 7.59 -18.11
CA ASP A 1201 -41.84 6.26 -17.89
C ASP A 1201 -43.28 6.23 -18.42
N GLU A 1202 -43.58 5.30 -19.32
CA GLU A 1202 -44.92 5.06 -19.89
C GLU A 1202 -45.93 4.58 -18.85
N ARG A 1203 -45.47 4.02 -17.72
CA ARG A 1203 -46.34 3.61 -16.61
C ARG A 1203 -46.70 4.80 -15.69
N LYS A 1204 -46.10 5.96 -15.94
CA LYS A 1204 -46.40 7.24 -15.30
C LYS A 1204 -46.95 8.20 -16.36
N LEU A 1205 -47.18 9.46 -15.98
CA LEU A 1205 -47.58 10.47 -16.95
C LEU A 1205 -46.42 10.73 -17.95
N LYS A 1206 -46.62 10.30 -19.20
CA LYS A 1206 -45.74 10.56 -20.34
C LYS A 1206 -46.55 11.21 -21.45
N SER A 1207 -46.09 12.35 -21.96
CA SER A 1207 -46.73 13.04 -23.08
C SER A 1207 -45.67 13.50 -24.08
N ARG A 1208 -45.96 13.36 -25.37
CA ARG A 1208 -45.16 13.93 -26.46
C ARG A 1208 -46.09 14.50 -27.50
N ILE A 1209 -46.03 15.80 -27.73
CA ILE A 1209 -46.82 16.51 -28.75
C ILE A 1209 -45.86 17.21 -29.71
N GLU A 1210 -46.05 17.04 -31.01
CA GLU A 1210 -45.23 17.63 -32.06
C GLU A 1210 -46.11 18.42 -33.01
N ALA A 1211 -45.71 19.64 -33.33
CA ALA A 1211 -46.37 20.47 -34.34
C ALA A 1211 -45.31 21.03 -35.30
N GLY A 1212 -45.58 20.96 -36.60
CA GLY A 1212 -44.64 21.42 -37.63
C GLY A 1212 -45.32 21.83 -38.94
N TYR A 1213 -44.56 22.57 -39.75
CA TYR A 1213 -44.93 23.00 -41.10
C TYR A 1213 -43.93 22.45 -42.11
N PHE A 1214 -44.44 21.97 -43.25
CA PHE A 1214 -43.65 21.28 -44.27
C PHE A 1214 -43.93 21.85 -45.66
N PHE A 1215 -42.88 22.04 -46.43
CA PHE A 1215 -42.94 22.32 -47.87
C PHE A 1215 -42.94 21.00 -48.62
N ASP A 1216 -43.90 20.79 -49.53
CA ASP A 1216 -44.18 19.49 -50.13
C ASP A 1216 -44.28 19.62 -51.66
N SER A 1217 -43.56 18.76 -52.38
CA SER A 1217 -43.56 18.75 -53.86
C SER A 1217 -44.92 18.37 -54.45
N TYR A 1218 -45.79 17.71 -53.68
CA TYR A 1218 -47.11 17.28 -54.12
C TYR A 1218 -48.22 18.28 -53.76
N THR A 1219 -48.10 18.98 -52.61
CA THR A 1219 -49.21 19.75 -52.03
C THR A 1219 -48.91 21.23 -51.76
N ASP A 1220 -47.79 21.74 -52.27
CA ASP A 1220 -47.16 23.04 -51.96
C ASP A 1220 -46.71 23.19 -50.49
N GLY A 1221 -47.56 22.84 -49.52
CA GLY A 1221 -47.20 22.72 -48.10
C GLY A 1221 -48.36 22.31 -47.19
N PHE A 1222 -48.04 21.87 -45.97
CA PHE A 1222 -49.03 21.41 -44.99
C PHE A 1222 -48.58 21.60 -43.53
N LEU A 1223 -49.56 21.68 -42.61
CA LEU A 1223 -49.34 21.58 -41.17
C LEU A 1223 -49.62 20.16 -40.69
N ARG A 1224 -48.79 19.67 -39.76
CA ARG A 1224 -49.00 18.38 -39.08
C ARG A 1224 -48.89 18.57 -37.56
N VAL A 1225 -49.86 18.01 -36.84
CA VAL A 1225 -49.83 17.88 -35.38
C VAL A 1225 -49.94 16.42 -35.00
N THR A 1226 -48.97 15.89 -34.27
CA THR A 1226 -48.99 14.53 -33.73
C THR A 1226 -48.89 14.56 -32.21
N GLY A 1227 -49.48 13.58 -31.55
CA GLY A 1227 -49.38 13.47 -30.10
C GLY A 1227 -49.47 12.04 -29.62
N ASN A 1228 -48.69 11.74 -28.58
CA ASN A 1228 -48.67 10.47 -27.86
C ASN A 1228 -48.77 10.76 -26.36
N LEU A 1229 -49.79 10.24 -25.71
CA LEU A 1229 -50.05 10.43 -24.28
C LEU A 1229 -50.23 9.07 -23.61
N SER A 1230 -49.59 8.88 -22.46
CA SER A 1230 -49.80 7.74 -21.58
C SER A 1230 -49.91 8.20 -20.14
N PHE A 1231 -50.90 7.69 -19.42
CA PHE A 1231 -51.07 8.01 -18.01
C PHE A 1231 -51.79 6.89 -17.25
N PRO A 1232 -51.42 6.65 -15.98
CA PRO A 1232 -52.12 5.70 -15.13
C PRO A 1232 -53.45 6.29 -14.67
N ILE A 1233 -54.54 5.51 -14.79
CA ILE A 1233 -55.84 5.82 -14.15
C ILE A 1233 -56.02 5.06 -12.84
N LYS A 1234 -55.30 3.94 -12.68
CA LYS A 1234 -55.09 3.17 -11.45
C LYS A 1234 -53.67 2.60 -11.48
N GLU A 1235 -53.15 2.13 -10.35
CA GLU A 1235 -51.78 1.63 -10.26
C GLU A 1235 -51.42 0.59 -11.35
N PHE A 1236 -52.32 -0.35 -11.65
CA PHE A 1236 -52.09 -1.38 -12.67
C PHE A 1236 -52.91 -1.18 -13.94
N THR A 1237 -53.49 0.02 -14.14
CA THR A 1237 -54.31 0.35 -15.31
C THR A 1237 -53.88 1.69 -15.89
N TYR A 1238 -53.47 1.68 -17.15
CA TYR A 1238 -53.06 2.88 -17.85
C TYR A 1238 -53.77 3.01 -19.18
N VAL A 1239 -53.89 4.27 -19.59
CA VAL A 1239 -54.53 4.70 -20.81
C VAL A 1239 -53.42 5.22 -21.73
N THR A 1240 -53.50 4.86 -23.00
CA THR A 1240 -52.65 5.37 -24.07
C THR A 1240 -53.53 6.05 -25.11
N THR A 1241 -53.13 7.22 -25.59
CA THR A 1241 -53.78 7.88 -26.72
C THR A 1241 -52.73 8.34 -27.70
N GLN A 1242 -53.01 8.19 -28.98
CA GLN A 1242 -52.20 8.72 -30.07
C GLN A 1242 -53.10 9.47 -31.03
N PHE A 1243 -52.64 10.57 -31.61
CA PHE A 1243 -53.35 11.27 -32.67
C PHE A 1243 -52.39 11.84 -33.70
N GLU A 1244 -52.87 11.96 -34.92
CA GLU A 1244 -52.17 12.60 -36.04
C GLU A 1244 -53.19 13.40 -36.86
N LEU A 1245 -52.90 14.68 -37.07
CA LEU A 1245 -53.79 15.64 -37.71
C LEU A 1245 -53.02 16.46 -38.77
N PHE A 1246 -53.59 16.57 -39.96
CA PHE A 1246 -53.07 17.34 -41.09
C PHE A 1246 -54.05 18.43 -41.51
N ASN A 1247 -53.53 19.57 -41.96
CA ASN A 1247 -54.32 20.66 -42.56
C ASN A 1247 -54.05 20.74 -44.07
N GLN A 1248 -54.62 19.82 -44.84
CA GLN A 1248 -54.52 19.76 -46.30
C GLN A 1248 -55.78 19.09 -46.87
N SER A 1249 -56.10 19.37 -48.13
CA SER A 1249 -57.26 18.89 -48.91
C SER A 1249 -56.98 17.71 -49.86
N LEU A 1250 -55.71 17.39 -50.14
CA LEU A 1250 -55.27 16.21 -50.91
C LEU A 1250 -55.20 14.95 -50.03
N TYR A 1251 -54.86 13.76 -50.55
CA TYR A 1251 -54.90 12.49 -49.80
C TYR A 1251 -54.01 12.49 -48.54
N TYR A 1252 -54.61 12.78 -47.38
CA TYR A 1252 -54.05 12.69 -46.05
C TYR A 1252 -55.10 12.13 -45.11
N SER A 1253 -54.65 11.43 -44.08
CA SER A 1253 -55.53 10.81 -43.09
C SER A 1253 -55.33 11.45 -41.72
N ASN A 1254 -56.45 11.83 -41.09
CA ASN A 1254 -56.51 12.25 -39.70
C ASN A 1254 -56.89 11.05 -38.86
N GLY A 1255 -56.14 10.79 -37.80
CA GLY A 1255 -56.30 9.59 -36.99
C GLY A 1255 -56.28 9.87 -35.49
N ILE A 1256 -57.08 9.12 -34.76
CA ILE A 1256 -57.00 9.02 -33.30
C ILE A 1256 -57.04 7.56 -32.87
N GLN A 1257 -56.18 7.22 -31.91
CA GLN A 1257 -56.11 5.93 -31.27
C GLN A 1257 -56.26 6.09 -29.76
N PHE A 1258 -57.00 5.16 -29.17
CA PHE A 1258 -57.20 5.06 -27.74
C PHE A 1258 -56.98 3.61 -27.29
N GLY A 1259 -56.24 3.44 -26.20
CA GLY A 1259 -55.89 2.15 -25.64
C GLY A 1259 -56.02 2.14 -24.13
N ILE A 1260 -56.51 1.02 -23.57
CA ILE A 1260 -56.52 0.76 -22.13
C ILE A 1260 -55.84 -0.58 -21.90
N LYS A 1261 -54.87 -0.61 -21.00
CA LYS A 1261 -54.25 -1.86 -20.56
C LYS A 1261 -54.33 -2.02 -19.04
N HIS A 1262 -54.70 -3.21 -18.60
CA HIS A 1262 -54.74 -3.60 -17.20
C HIS A 1262 -53.89 -4.84 -16.95
N PHE A 1263 -52.94 -4.77 -16.01
CA PHE A 1263 -52.18 -5.92 -15.54
C PHE A 1263 -52.95 -6.66 -14.44
N LEU A 1264 -53.26 -7.92 -14.67
CA LEU A 1264 -54.05 -8.76 -13.76
C LEU A 1264 -53.25 -9.13 -12.50
N ASP A 1265 -53.97 -9.48 -11.45
CA ASP A 1265 -53.37 -10.03 -10.24
C ASP A 1265 -52.78 -11.43 -10.47
N ARG A 1266 -51.71 -11.72 -9.74
CA ARG A 1266 -51.06 -13.03 -9.76
C ARG A 1266 -51.90 -14.00 -8.92
N LYS A 1267 -52.40 -15.07 -9.52
CA LYS A 1267 -53.11 -16.15 -8.79
C LYS A 1267 -52.23 -17.36 -8.44
N ARG A 1268 -50.95 -17.36 -8.84
CA ARG A 1268 -50.00 -18.48 -8.65
C ARG A 1268 -48.83 -18.03 -7.79
N LYS A 1269 -48.21 -18.94 -7.04
CA LYS A 1269 -46.98 -18.67 -6.28
C LYS A 1269 -45.84 -18.19 -7.19
N TYR A 1270 -44.83 -17.56 -6.60
CA TYR A 1270 -43.61 -17.21 -7.33
C TYR A 1270 -42.88 -18.49 -7.74
N SER A 1271 -42.46 -18.56 -9.01
CA SER A 1271 -41.52 -19.58 -9.48
C SER A 1271 -40.18 -18.90 -9.71
N TYR A 1272 -39.15 -19.47 -9.11
CA TYR A 1272 -37.77 -19.04 -9.16
C TYR A 1272 -36.90 -20.28 -9.39
N LYS A 1273 -35.76 -20.11 -10.06
CA LYS A 1273 -34.84 -21.22 -10.24
C LYS A 1273 -34.17 -21.52 -8.90
N PRO A 1274 -34.20 -22.76 -8.41
CA PRO A 1274 -33.33 -23.17 -7.33
C PRO A 1274 -31.89 -22.94 -7.80
N ARG A 1275 -31.12 -22.19 -7.03
CA ARG A 1275 -29.68 -22.13 -7.23
C ARG A 1275 -29.08 -23.41 -6.65
N SER A 1276 -28.12 -23.97 -7.39
CA SER A 1276 -27.37 -25.15 -6.96
C SER A 1276 -26.34 -24.68 -5.96
N TYR A 1277 -26.77 -24.48 -4.72
CA TYR A 1277 -25.85 -24.27 -3.62
C TYR A 1277 -25.39 -25.62 -3.08
#